data_AF-A0A946KDB2-F1
#
_entry.id   AF-A0A946KDB2-F1
#
_cell.length_a   1.000
_cell.length_b   1.000
_cell.length_c   1.000
_cell.angle_alpha   90.00
_cell.angle_beta   90.00
_cell.angle_gamma   90.00
#
_symmetry.space_group_name_H-M   'P 1'
#
loop_
_entity.id
_entity.type
_entity.pdbx_description
1 polymer ?
#
loop_
_entity_poly.entity_id
_entity_poly.type
_entity_poly.pdbx_seq_one_letter_code
_entity_poly.pdbx_strand_id
1 'polypeptide(L)'
;MRFVALLLLLSATPNVFAATSHEKPNVIIFFMDDMGYGDCRAYNPESKVTLPNIESLCANGIRFTDAHSPSAVCAPSRYSVMTGNYPWRGRLENGTWMFHQRSQILDGQTTLGQLMKHAGYHTAFLGKVHLGGTVYSKTTRKPVTWKFDFHDIDFSRKWKDGPSDLGFDFTYSLPQGIQGSPYIAFRNGMLDGAPEDLIEWEPGIYGSSEIPTKGFGFKHWNSSEAGPQLISEATAFIDRHVKDHVDTPFFMHYCTESCHVPHTPPKTLAGKDIKGAAGDAHLDMIYEADIQLGILVDHLKTHGLLKNTLILFASDNGGLARGKPGNHRLDHNSNAPLRGSKATVWEGGHRVPLIARWGDGTQPGSTIAQAVTSSALVGLQDIFATLAELTGQTLDPKHDGLDSQSFLPALLQQDSSRLRHELLIQANDGDGWGQKLAKAFRKNQWKLITTKEKKPLHLFNLHEDLAEKHDLIESGDQKQRVAMMLSGLASILDSERSTPIFQTVHKPIPDHNTTEHRKVSLDRKTSSEELFQPVCTFKMKPINIPEDVRVEARGPDTWRIQGKAPFTISFTPKNNTPWNASSYRLLGLPVCNKNPGVTTISARLNNSKPLGWGRHCVGSAVALHDEHATVGFVFPITAPQYDGPDIFKDQLGKPNGHRHHWRQFFPADIVSIVLDIDSSNDRVDLEISDIFAAWEATPQRDRLLHELPYLDQFGQVRAVEWPGKLHSREQLQKELPEELSKAANGHTQNTSTYGGWKNGPHLESTGRFRTEKVGSQWWLVDPEGYLFFSTGACLAGTEAMTPVTATRIKEHYFERLPTKDAPSYWLSMLKRGDKNYVNFPALNAFYGLGNRWQKRSRDGIHDRMKMWGLNTLAAWSSTDIRKDRKTPYTLLASIWWLTGKKTPSPFRDDYVNDLCKALKQSSWAKDDPYCLGIFIGNEFEWPDRFSQLVFELPDGDTTKEWVLRQIRQKYASLNQLNEAWSASFSNWDQILQHGDTTYRASAAKDIDPLYFEFAQAFFKKSKEAIEKTLPGTLFLGCRCHRGPNVLGRAAVGHADVFSVNVYDNEVRSWQVPDNAEIPIIASEFHIGAADRGVPSPGLSSAWDQRQRGLAYARYLASALANPKFVGVHWFQWNDQSAGGRRDRENHQVGLVDVTGRSHVPFVDIVSHVANKKAAVRHAKPSSPIHALEKLLEDFPSETKAATTTSAKKLPATMVSRTQETKRTPKRAAIMANNLGETKNVVSQKTKTVAQLKEELDASTAECIDPTYTGLIQKKIYKAP
;
A
#
# COMPACT_ATOMS: atom_id res chain seq x y z
N MET A 1 -62.46 -42.38 -21.22
CA MET A 1 -63.21 -41.65 -20.18
C MET A 1 -62.23 -41.17 -19.11
N ARG A 2 -62.16 -39.83 -18.95
CA ARG A 2 -61.82 -39.05 -17.74
C ARG A 2 -60.57 -39.43 -16.90
N PHE A 3 -59.49 -38.66 -17.04
CA PHE A 3 -59.02 -37.65 -16.06
C PHE A 3 -57.59 -37.15 -16.42
N VAL A 4 -57.53 -36.09 -17.22
CA VAL A 4 -56.37 -35.20 -17.42
C VAL A 4 -56.95 -33.79 -17.36
N ALA A 5 -56.57 -33.01 -16.33
CA ALA A 5 -56.63 -31.54 -16.23
C ALA A 5 -56.86 -31.10 -14.77
N LEU A 6 -55.77 -30.93 -14.00
CA LEU A 6 -55.58 -29.88 -12.97
C LEU A 6 -54.25 -30.14 -12.23
N LEU A 7 -53.13 -29.62 -12.75
CA LEU A 7 -51.88 -29.29 -12.02
C LEU A 7 -50.73 -28.82 -12.95
N LEU A 8 -51.08 -28.19 -14.08
CA LEU A 8 -50.16 -27.50 -14.99
C LEU A 8 -50.78 -26.15 -15.34
N LEU A 9 -50.57 -25.14 -14.49
CA LEU A 9 -50.77 -23.71 -14.77
C LEU A 9 -50.24 -22.90 -13.57
N LEU A 10 -48.91 -22.83 -13.45
CA LEU A 10 -48.18 -21.80 -12.71
C LEU A 10 -46.82 -21.62 -13.40
N SER A 11 -46.90 -21.25 -14.67
CA SER A 11 -45.80 -20.79 -15.50
C SER A 11 -46.02 -19.30 -15.80
N ALA A 12 -44.95 -18.52 -15.60
CA ALA A 12 -44.74 -17.16 -16.09
C ALA A 12 -45.55 -16.02 -15.45
N THR A 13 -45.01 -15.49 -14.35
CA THR A 13 -44.85 -14.04 -14.20
C THR A 13 -43.39 -13.76 -13.89
N PRO A 14 -42.64 -13.05 -14.76
CA PRO A 14 -41.35 -12.53 -14.36
C PRO A 14 -41.63 -11.43 -13.33
N ASN A 15 -41.43 -11.70 -12.04
CA ASN A 15 -41.20 -10.62 -11.09
C ASN A 15 -39.83 -10.05 -11.43
N VAL A 16 -39.83 -9.15 -12.41
CA VAL A 16 -38.84 -8.09 -12.57
C VAL A 16 -38.92 -7.28 -11.29
N PHE A 17 -38.14 -7.66 -10.27
CA PHE A 17 -37.64 -6.66 -9.34
C PHE A 17 -36.68 -5.81 -10.18
N ALA A 18 -37.22 -4.74 -10.74
CA ALA A 18 -36.44 -3.68 -11.32
C ALA A 18 -35.44 -3.24 -10.24
N ALA A 19 -34.15 -3.43 -10.53
CA ALA A 19 -33.10 -2.77 -9.79
C ALA A 19 -33.38 -1.27 -9.90
N THR A 20 -33.79 -0.63 -8.80
CA THR A 20 -33.83 0.83 -8.74
C THR A 20 -32.38 1.30 -8.77
N SER A 21 -31.95 1.77 -9.93
CA SER A 21 -30.76 2.61 -10.07
C SER A 21 -30.76 3.67 -8.98
N HIS A 22 -29.64 3.88 -8.28
CA HIS A 22 -29.47 5.09 -7.50
C HIS A 22 -29.74 6.30 -8.42
N GLU A 23 -30.83 7.02 -8.16
CA GLU A 23 -31.23 8.16 -8.97
C GLU A 23 -30.15 9.25 -8.87
N LYS A 24 -29.62 9.65 -10.03
CA LYS A 24 -28.69 10.78 -10.15
C LYS A 24 -29.33 12.03 -9.51
N PRO A 25 -28.61 12.82 -8.70
CA PRO A 25 -29.19 14.01 -8.08
C PRO A 25 -29.40 15.10 -9.12
N ASN A 26 -30.38 15.96 -8.90
CA ASN A 26 -30.39 17.28 -9.52
C ASN A 26 -29.19 18.08 -9.04
N VAL A 27 -28.61 18.92 -9.89
CA VAL A 27 -27.42 19.71 -9.54
C VAL A 27 -27.67 21.18 -9.84
N ILE A 28 -27.47 22.05 -8.85
CA ILE A 28 -27.50 23.50 -9.01
C ILE A 28 -26.15 24.07 -8.61
N ILE A 29 -25.50 24.81 -9.51
CA ILE A 29 -24.38 25.69 -9.16
C ILE A 29 -24.92 27.10 -9.07
N PHE A 30 -25.05 27.62 -7.85
CA PHE A 30 -25.40 29.00 -7.56
C PHE A 30 -24.11 29.83 -7.51
N PHE A 31 -23.87 30.64 -8.53
CA PHE A 31 -22.58 31.26 -8.79
C PHE A 31 -22.69 32.78 -8.71
N MET A 32 -22.00 33.35 -7.72
CA MET A 32 -21.94 34.79 -7.45
C MET A 32 -20.86 35.48 -8.27
N ASP A 33 -21.03 36.78 -8.45
CA ASP A 33 -19.99 37.71 -8.89
C ASP A 33 -19.65 38.63 -7.70
N ASP A 34 -18.38 38.92 -7.49
CA ASP A 34 -17.95 39.95 -6.52
C ASP A 34 -18.34 39.73 -5.04
N MET A 35 -18.75 38.53 -4.66
CA MET A 35 -18.92 38.18 -3.25
C MET A 35 -17.57 37.78 -2.63
N GLY A 36 -17.20 38.46 -1.56
CA GLY A 36 -15.98 38.16 -0.82
C GLY A 36 -16.18 37.15 0.30
N TYR A 37 -15.06 36.60 0.78
CA TYR A 37 -15.03 35.61 1.86
C TYR A 37 -15.66 36.12 3.16
N GLY A 38 -15.53 37.41 3.44
CA GLY A 38 -15.97 38.07 4.66
C GLY A 38 -17.41 38.61 4.64
N ASP A 39 -18.14 38.46 3.54
CA ASP A 39 -19.54 38.93 3.44
C ASP A 39 -20.52 38.05 4.22
N CYS A 40 -20.20 36.76 4.43
CA CYS A 40 -21.07 35.82 5.14
C CYS A 40 -20.59 35.59 6.58
N ARG A 41 -21.51 35.63 7.55
CA ARG A 41 -21.20 35.44 8.97
C ARG A 41 -20.65 34.06 9.31
N ALA A 42 -20.95 33.06 8.50
CA ALA A 42 -20.37 31.73 8.64
C ALA A 42 -18.83 31.75 8.43
N TYR A 43 -18.31 32.72 7.67
CA TYR A 43 -16.88 32.86 7.38
C TYR A 43 -16.23 34.01 8.14
N ASN A 44 -16.97 35.10 8.36
CA ASN A 44 -16.57 36.26 9.14
C ASN A 44 -17.69 36.68 10.11
N PRO A 45 -17.62 36.31 11.39
CA PRO A 45 -18.65 36.66 12.38
C PRO A 45 -18.94 38.16 12.51
N GLU A 46 -18.02 39.04 12.08
CA GLU A 46 -18.18 40.50 12.12
C GLU A 46 -18.91 41.09 10.90
N SER A 47 -19.37 40.25 9.96
CA SER A 47 -20.10 40.73 8.78
C SER A 47 -21.33 41.56 9.16
N LYS A 48 -21.47 42.72 8.50
CA LYS A 48 -22.55 43.68 8.76
C LYS A 48 -23.87 43.30 8.10
N VAL A 49 -23.86 42.38 7.13
CA VAL A 49 -25.07 41.85 6.49
C VAL A 49 -25.42 40.48 7.09
N THR A 50 -26.71 40.18 7.21
CA THR A 50 -27.20 38.84 7.62
C THR A 50 -27.72 38.13 6.39
N LEU A 51 -27.26 36.90 6.15
CA LEU A 51 -27.59 36.14 4.94
C LEU A 51 -28.24 34.81 5.36
N PRO A 52 -29.51 34.84 5.83
CA PRO A 52 -30.12 33.69 6.49
C PRO A 52 -30.20 32.44 5.60
N ASN A 53 -30.33 32.55 4.28
CA ASN A 53 -30.43 31.39 3.40
C ASN A 53 -29.05 30.79 3.11
N ILE A 54 -28.02 31.61 2.89
CA ILE A 54 -26.63 31.17 2.71
C ILE A 54 -26.07 30.61 4.04
N GLU A 55 -26.35 31.26 5.16
CA GLU A 55 -26.01 30.77 6.51
C GLU A 55 -26.73 29.44 6.81
N SER A 56 -28.00 29.31 6.40
CA SER A 56 -28.73 28.03 6.46
C SER A 56 -28.13 26.98 5.54
N LEU A 57 -27.61 27.34 4.36
CA LEU A 57 -26.90 26.42 3.48
C LEU A 57 -25.62 25.87 4.15
N CYS A 58 -24.87 26.73 4.85
CA CYS A 58 -23.73 26.31 5.67
C CYS A 58 -24.14 25.38 6.82
N ALA A 59 -25.20 25.74 7.55
CA ALA A 59 -25.68 24.95 8.69
C ALA A 59 -26.21 23.57 8.26
N ASN A 60 -26.82 23.49 7.07
CA ASN A 60 -27.41 22.26 6.53
C ASN A 60 -26.50 21.53 5.53
N GLY A 61 -25.22 21.88 5.48
CA GLY A 61 -24.28 21.33 4.51
C GLY A 61 -22.83 21.40 4.97
N ILE A 62 -21.94 21.53 3.99
CA ILE A 62 -20.49 21.61 4.17
C ILE A 62 -20.00 22.96 3.64
N ARG A 63 -19.28 23.71 4.47
CA ARG A 63 -18.57 24.92 4.05
C ARG A 63 -17.07 24.64 3.91
N PHE A 64 -16.46 25.12 2.84
CA PHE A 64 -15.02 25.00 2.60
C PHE A 64 -14.33 26.33 2.94
N THR A 65 -13.22 26.25 3.68
CA THR A 65 -12.46 27.44 4.12
C THR A 65 -11.21 27.72 3.26
N ASP A 66 -10.82 26.78 2.39
CA ASP A 66 -9.63 26.85 1.52
C ASP A 66 -10.02 26.66 0.04
N ALA A 67 -11.06 27.38 -0.39
CA ALA A 67 -11.58 27.34 -1.75
C ALA A 67 -11.19 28.61 -2.53
N HIS A 68 -10.80 28.44 -3.79
CA HIS A 68 -10.16 29.48 -4.58
C HIS A 68 -10.68 29.54 -6.02
N SER A 69 -10.95 30.75 -6.51
CA SER A 69 -11.14 30.99 -7.92
C SER A 69 -9.80 30.87 -8.67
N PRO A 70 -9.75 30.23 -9.86
CA PRO A 70 -8.52 30.08 -10.64
C PRO A 70 -7.93 31.42 -11.09
N SER A 71 -8.77 32.45 -11.16
CA SER A 71 -8.36 33.83 -11.37
C SER A 71 -9.03 34.77 -10.38
N ALA A 72 -8.38 35.88 -10.06
CA ALA A 72 -8.98 36.97 -9.28
C ALA A 72 -9.99 37.83 -10.08
N VAL A 73 -10.47 37.36 -11.24
CA VAL A 73 -11.38 38.08 -12.14
C VAL A 73 -12.43 37.14 -12.76
N CYS A 74 -13.68 37.61 -12.84
CA CYS A 74 -14.86 36.88 -13.33
C CYS A 74 -14.69 36.11 -14.66
N ALA A 75 -14.32 36.77 -15.77
CA ALA A 75 -14.26 36.13 -17.10
C ALA A 75 -13.32 34.92 -17.18
N PRO A 76 -12.03 35.00 -16.77
CA PRO A 76 -11.14 33.85 -16.76
C PRO A 76 -11.56 32.77 -15.75
N SER A 77 -12.14 33.13 -14.60
CA SER A 77 -12.69 32.17 -13.65
C SER A 77 -13.88 31.39 -14.19
N ARG A 78 -14.83 32.07 -14.85
CA ARG A 78 -16.01 31.45 -15.49
C ARG A 78 -15.61 30.47 -16.58
N TYR A 79 -14.60 30.80 -17.39
CA TYR A 79 -14.00 29.84 -18.33
C TYR A 79 -13.48 28.59 -17.61
N SER A 80 -12.77 28.79 -16.49
CA SER A 80 -12.15 27.70 -15.76
C SER A 80 -13.17 26.77 -15.12
N VAL A 81 -14.26 27.32 -14.57
CA VAL A 81 -15.40 26.53 -14.05
C VAL A 81 -16.13 25.81 -15.18
N MET A 82 -16.32 26.47 -16.33
CA MET A 82 -17.01 25.89 -17.48
C MET A 82 -16.24 24.71 -18.12
N THR A 83 -14.91 24.68 -18.04
CA THR A 83 -14.09 23.70 -18.78
C THR A 83 -13.18 22.82 -17.91
N GLY A 84 -13.02 23.14 -16.63
CA GLY A 84 -12.05 22.48 -15.75
C GLY A 84 -10.57 22.82 -16.07
N ASN A 85 -10.32 23.83 -16.90
CA ASN A 85 -8.99 24.23 -17.35
C ASN A 85 -8.57 25.57 -16.77
N TYR A 86 -7.28 25.79 -16.55
CA TYR A 86 -6.77 27.10 -16.16
C TYR A 86 -6.89 28.15 -17.28
N PRO A 87 -6.96 29.46 -16.97
CA PRO A 87 -7.25 30.51 -17.95
C PRO A 87 -6.34 30.54 -19.19
N TRP A 88 -5.05 30.26 -19.05
CA TRP A 88 -4.08 30.28 -20.17
C TRP A 88 -4.28 29.16 -21.20
N ARG A 89 -5.11 28.15 -20.91
CA ARG A 89 -5.50 27.10 -21.87
C ARG A 89 -6.68 27.51 -22.76
N GLY A 90 -7.31 28.64 -22.46
CA GLY A 90 -8.35 29.22 -23.29
C GLY A 90 -7.78 30.14 -24.36
N ARG A 91 -8.67 30.79 -25.12
CA ARG A 91 -8.28 31.66 -26.24
C ARG A 91 -7.41 32.83 -25.82
N LEU A 92 -7.73 33.46 -24.69
CA LEU A 92 -6.98 34.59 -24.13
C LEU A 92 -6.68 34.31 -22.66
N GLU A 93 -5.41 34.40 -22.24
CA GLU A 93 -4.99 34.16 -20.84
C GLU A 93 -5.80 35.01 -19.83
N ASN A 94 -6.26 36.19 -20.25
CA ASN A 94 -7.01 37.11 -19.40
C ASN A 94 -8.53 36.93 -19.46
N GLY A 95 -9.06 36.09 -20.35
CA GLY A 95 -10.51 35.91 -20.58
C GLY A 95 -11.04 36.69 -21.78
N THR A 96 -12.32 36.47 -22.10
CA THR A 96 -13.05 37.11 -23.20
C THR A 96 -14.37 37.68 -22.65
N TRP A 97 -14.64 38.96 -22.90
CA TRP A 97 -15.79 39.66 -22.29
C TRP A 97 -16.93 39.84 -23.27
N MET A 98 -16.63 40.29 -24.49
CA MET A 98 -17.67 40.78 -25.38
C MET A 98 -18.35 39.63 -26.12
N PHE A 99 -19.68 39.65 -26.19
CA PHE A 99 -20.48 38.61 -26.86
C PHE A 99 -20.21 38.43 -28.37
N HIS A 100 -19.53 39.38 -29.00
CA HIS A 100 -19.11 39.34 -30.41
C HIS A 100 -17.61 39.06 -30.59
N GLN A 101 -16.87 38.85 -29.49
CA GLN A 101 -15.51 38.30 -29.53
C GLN A 101 -15.60 36.77 -29.56
N ARG A 102 -14.80 36.12 -30.40
CA ARG A 102 -14.73 34.65 -30.44
C ARG A 102 -14.65 34.05 -29.05
N SER A 103 -15.40 32.98 -28.82
CA SER A 103 -15.50 32.30 -27.52
C SER A 103 -14.13 32.03 -26.89
N GLN A 104 -14.06 32.22 -25.58
CA GLN A 104 -12.90 31.88 -24.75
C GLN A 104 -12.57 30.38 -24.81
N ILE A 105 -13.59 29.56 -25.07
CA ILE A 105 -13.50 28.11 -25.19
C ILE A 105 -12.97 27.76 -26.57
N LEU A 106 -11.99 26.87 -26.62
CA LEU A 106 -11.38 26.40 -27.87
C LEU A 106 -12.14 25.19 -28.42
N ASP A 107 -12.06 25.00 -29.74
CA ASP A 107 -12.65 23.84 -30.41
C ASP A 107 -12.10 22.55 -29.79
N GLY A 108 -13.01 21.61 -29.47
CA GLY A 108 -12.68 20.33 -28.85
C GLY A 108 -12.63 20.33 -27.32
N GLN A 109 -12.72 21.49 -26.65
CA GLN A 109 -12.85 21.52 -25.18
C GLN A 109 -14.28 21.20 -24.75
N THR A 110 -14.45 20.16 -23.95
CA THR A 110 -15.75 19.83 -23.34
C THR A 110 -16.12 20.86 -22.29
N THR A 111 -17.38 21.26 -22.29
CA THR A 111 -17.96 22.21 -21.33
C THR A 111 -18.80 21.51 -20.27
N LEU A 112 -19.03 22.18 -19.15
CA LEU A 112 -19.81 21.67 -18.04
C LEU A 112 -21.26 21.32 -18.46
N GLY A 113 -21.86 22.14 -19.35
CA GLY A 113 -23.16 21.84 -19.92
C GLY A 113 -23.13 20.57 -20.78
N GLN A 114 -22.14 20.41 -21.66
CA GLN A 114 -21.96 19.19 -22.44
C GLN A 114 -21.71 17.96 -21.57
N LEU A 115 -20.85 18.07 -20.55
CA LEU A 115 -20.57 17.01 -19.58
C LEU A 115 -21.86 16.53 -18.90
N MET A 116 -22.67 17.46 -18.39
CA MET A 116 -23.91 17.09 -17.70
C MET A 116 -24.96 16.55 -18.68
N LYS A 117 -25.06 17.12 -19.88
CA LYS A 117 -25.93 16.63 -20.94
C LYS A 117 -25.56 15.21 -21.39
N HIS A 118 -24.27 14.89 -21.51
CA HIS A 118 -23.79 13.53 -21.79
C HIS A 118 -24.16 12.53 -20.68
N ALA A 119 -24.22 12.98 -19.41
CA ALA A 119 -24.76 12.20 -18.31
C ALA A 119 -26.29 12.05 -18.32
N GLY A 120 -27.00 12.61 -19.31
CA GLY A 120 -28.44 12.52 -19.45
C GLY A 120 -29.22 13.53 -18.61
N TYR A 121 -28.62 14.66 -18.25
CA TYR A 121 -29.33 15.73 -17.54
C TYR A 121 -30.09 16.65 -18.51
N HIS A 122 -31.23 17.18 -18.07
CA HIS A 122 -31.84 18.37 -18.68
C HIS A 122 -31.09 19.61 -18.18
N THR A 123 -30.43 20.35 -19.07
CA THR A 123 -29.44 21.36 -18.67
C THR A 123 -29.95 22.79 -18.83
N ALA A 124 -29.66 23.66 -17.86
CA ALA A 124 -30.01 25.08 -17.86
C ALA A 124 -28.84 26.00 -17.52
N PHE A 125 -28.73 27.12 -18.23
CA PHE A 125 -27.83 28.23 -17.90
C PHE A 125 -28.62 29.51 -17.73
N LEU A 126 -28.43 30.22 -16.62
CA LEU A 126 -29.11 31.49 -16.35
C LEU A 126 -28.12 32.57 -15.91
N GLY A 127 -28.28 33.78 -16.44
CA GLY A 127 -27.56 34.97 -16.01
C GLY A 127 -26.28 35.27 -16.79
N LYS A 128 -25.28 35.78 -16.08
CA LYS A 128 -24.09 36.40 -16.70
C LYS A 128 -23.15 35.40 -17.39
N VAL A 129 -22.73 35.73 -18.62
CA VAL A 129 -21.91 34.84 -19.45
C VAL A 129 -20.40 35.10 -19.33
N HIS A 130 -19.89 36.21 -19.89
CA HIS A 130 -18.44 36.52 -19.93
C HIS A 130 -17.55 35.38 -20.49
N LEU A 131 -17.99 34.75 -21.59
CA LEU A 131 -17.25 33.71 -22.31
C LEU A 131 -17.00 34.05 -23.79
N GLY A 132 -17.47 35.21 -24.26
CA GLY A 132 -17.49 35.55 -25.69
C GLY A 132 -18.63 34.87 -26.46
N GLY A 133 -18.56 34.97 -27.79
CA GLY A 133 -19.46 34.34 -28.75
C GLY A 133 -19.38 35.01 -30.13
N THR A 134 -20.24 34.57 -31.04
CA THR A 134 -20.22 35.01 -32.44
C THR A 134 -21.61 35.49 -32.87
N VAL A 135 -21.70 36.74 -33.31
CA VAL A 135 -22.87 37.30 -34.00
C VAL A 135 -22.48 37.76 -35.39
N TYR A 136 -23.46 37.87 -36.30
CA TYR A 136 -23.22 38.12 -37.73
C TYR A 136 -23.83 39.43 -38.18
N SER A 137 -23.21 40.06 -39.18
CA SER A 137 -23.74 41.23 -39.86
C SER A 137 -24.87 40.83 -40.84
N LYS A 138 -25.98 41.58 -40.87
CA LYS A 138 -27.08 41.44 -41.84
C LYS A 138 -26.57 41.73 -43.26
N THR A 139 -25.77 42.78 -43.39
CA THR A 139 -25.27 43.28 -44.67
C THR A 139 -24.18 42.38 -45.26
N THR A 140 -23.15 42.06 -44.48
CA THR A 140 -21.97 41.34 -44.99
C THR A 140 -22.04 39.83 -44.79
N ARG A 141 -22.98 39.35 -43.95
CA ARG A 141 -23.11 37.94 -43.50
C ARG A 141 -21.86 37.37 -42.80
N LYS A 142 -20.86 38.20 -42.49
CA LYS A 142 -19.62 37.83 -41.78
C LYS A 142 -19.77 38.04 -40.27
N PRO A 143 -18.95 37.38 -39.43
CA PRO A 143 -18.86 37.67 -37.99
C PRO A 143 -18.56 39.14 -37.72
N VAL A 144 -19.28 39.71 -36.76
CA VAL A 144 -19.11 41.11 -36.31
C VAL A 144 -17.81 41.24 -35.51
N THR A 145 -17.10 42.37 -35.67
CA THR A 145 -15.82 42.65 -34.98
C THR A 145 -15.89 43.98 -34.22
N TRP A 146 -14.79 44.40 -33.59
CA TRP A 146 -14.66 45.48 -32.58
C TRP A 146 -15.33 46.84 -32.86
N LYS A 147 -15.63 47.18 -34.12
CA LYS A 147 -16.44 48.34 -34.49
C LYS A 147 -17.62 47.87 -35.30
N PHE A 148 -18.82 48.01 -34.74
CA PHE A 148 -20.04 47.61 -35.41
C PHE A 148 -21.16 48.60 -35.14
N ASP A 149 -22.02 48.76 -36.14
CA ASP A 149 -23.34 49.33 -35.95
C ASP A 149 -24.26 48.22 -35.42
N PHE A 150 -24.87 48.42 -34.25
CA PHE A 150 -25.75 47.41 -33.67
C PHE A 150 -26.98 47.14 -34.53
N HIS A 151 -27.40 48.10 -35.37
CA HIS A 151 -28.49 47.91 -36.32
C HIS A 151 -28.15 46.90 -37.42
N ASP A 152 -26.86 46.72 -37.74
CA ASP A 152 -26.38 45.75 -38.71
C ASP A 152 -26.22 44.33 -38.10
N ILE A 153 -26.47 44.10 -36.81
CA ILE A 153 -26.42 42.74 -36.23
C ILE A 153 -27.66 41.92 -36.64
N ASP A 154 -27.44 40.77 -37.26
CA ASP A 154 -28.48 39.81 -37.67
C ASP A 154 -29.02 39.00 -36.48
N PHE A 155 -29.89 39.63 -35.68
CA PHE A 155 -30.59 38.99 -34.56
C PHE A 155 -31.64 37.94 -34.98
N SER A 156 -31.88 37.75 -36.28
CA SER A 156 -32.68 36.60 -36.78
C SER A 156 -31.90 35.29 -36.67
N ARG A 157 -30.59 35.36 -36.39
CA ARG A 157 -29.71 34.22 -36.18
C ARG A 157 -29.43 34.02 -34.70
N LYS A 158 -29.23 32.76 -34.34
CA LYS A 158 -28.76 32.36 -33.02
C LYS A 158 -27.36 32.94 -32.76
N TRP A 159 -27.15 33.48 -31.56
CA TRP A 159 -25.84 33.82 -31.01
C TRP A 159 -25.01 32.54 -30.88
N LYS A 160 -24.02 32.41 -31.76
CA LYS A 160 -23.16 31.23 -31.89
C LYS A 160 -22.09 31.22 -30.80
N ASP A 161 -21.69 30.03 -30.39
CA ASP A 161 -20.62 29.79 -29.40
C ASP A 161 -20.91 30.38 -28.00
N GLY A 162 -22.14 30.83 -27.77
CA GLY A 162 -22.67 31.23 -26.46
C GLY A 162 -23.29 30.04 -25.71
N PRO A 163 -23.83 30.22 -24.49
CA PRO A 163 -24.27 29.12 -23.61
C PRO A 163 -25.16 28.07 -24.29
N SER A 164 -26.06 28.48 -25.17
CA SER A 164 -26.96 27.59 -25.90
C SER A 164 -26.27 26.64 -26.91
N ASP A 165 -24.98 26.81 -27.18
CA ASP A 165 -24.13 25.89 -27.96
C ASP A 165 -23.14 25.12 -27.04
N LEU A 166 -23.07 25.46 -25.75
CA LEU A 166 -22.19 24.84 -24.75
C LEU A 166 -22.91 23.73 -23.94
N GLY A 167 -23.86 23.04 -24.58
CA GLY A 167 -24.55 21.89 -24.00
C GLY A 167 -25.68 22.21 -23.01
N PHE A 168 -26.19 23.45 -23.01
CA PHE A 168 -27.38 23.83 -22.23
C PHE A 168 -28.65 23.77 -23.08
N ASP A 169 -29.66 23.02 -22.63
CA ASP A 169 -30.96 22.86 -23.31
C ASP A 169 -31.83 24.12 -23.19
N PHE A 170 -31.80 24.74 -22.01
CA PHE A 170 -32.45 26.02 -21.75
C PHE A 170 -31.41 27.07 -21.39
N THR A 171 -31.49 28.26 -21.99
CA THR A 171 -30.63 29.38 -21.59
C THR A 171 -31.42 30.68 -21.50
N TYR A 172 -31.25 31.41 -20.41
CA TYR A 172 -31.58 32.83 -20.31
C TYR A 172 -30.33 33.59 -19.94
N SER A 173 -29.66 34.16 -20.93
CA SER A 173 -28.28 34.64 -20.82
C SER A 173 -28.19 36.15 -20.93
N LEU A 174 -27.52 36.77 -19.95
CA LEU A 174 -27.12 38.17 -20.01
C LEU A 174 -25.67 38.21 -20.52
N PRO A 175 -25.41 38.61 -21.78
CA PRO A 175 -24.09 38.51 -22.39
C PRO A 175 -23.00 39.22 -21.57
N GLN A 176 -23.35 40.34 -20.96
CA GLN A 176 -22.45 41.19 -20.16
C GLN A 176 -22.97 41.42 -18.74
N GLY A 177 -24.00 40.69 -18.31
CA GLY A 177 -24.71 41.02 -17.06
C GLY A 177 -25.35 42.41 -17.12
N ILE A 178 -25.41 43.09 -15.97
CA ILE A 178 -25.97 44.46 -15.86
C ILE A 178 -24.93 45.57 -16.05
N GLN A 179 -23.65 45.22 -16.16
CA GLN A 179 -22.54 46.16 -16.01
C GLN A 179 -22.07 46.84 -17.30
N GLY A 180 -22.49 46.33 -18.46
CA GLY A 180 -21.91 46.77 -19.72
C GLY A 180 -22.73 46.38 -20.94
N SER A 181 -22.48 47.09 -22.02
CA SER A 181 -23.18 46.88 -23.29
C SER A 181 -22.82 45.55 -23.95
N PRO A 182 -23.82 44.79 -24.45
CA PRO A 182 -25.20 45.21 -24.62
C PRO A 182 -26.12 44.91 -23.43
N TYR A 183 -27.07 45.80 -23.19
CA TYR A 183 -28.12 45.70 -22.16
C TYR A 183 -29.34 44.93 -22.72
N ILE A 184 -29.14 43.64 -22.98
CA ILE A 184 -30.09 42.72 -23.59
C ILE A 184 -30.04 41.35 -22.90
N ALA A 185 -31.01 40.49 -23.21
CA ALA A 185 -30.97 39.06 -22.87
C ALA A 185 -31.07 38.20 -24.13
N PHE A 186 -30.47 37.03 -24.08
CA PHE A 186 -30.67 35.97 -25.07
C PHE A 186 -31.41 34.79 -24.44
N ARG A 187 -32.49 34.35 -25.08
CA ARG A 187 -33.22 33.13 -24.74
C ARG A 187 -32.92 32.05 -25.76
N ASN A 188 -32.36 30.93 -25.30
CA ASN A 188 -31.92 29.81 -26.16
C ASN A 188 -31.03 30.26 -27.34
N GLY A 189 -30.21 31.29 -27.11
CA GLY A 189 -29.33 31.91 -28.10
C GLY A 189 -30.03 32.88 -29.06
N MET A 190 -31.34 33.06 -28.99
CA MET A 190 -32.08 34.09 -29.75
C MET A 190 -32.25 35.35 -28.90
N LEU A 191 -32.31 36.52 -29.52
CA LEU A 191 -32.60 37.77 -28.80
C LEU A 191 -33.96 37.64 -28.11
N ASP A 192 -34.02 37.91 -26.80
CA ASP A 192 -35.26 37.84 -26.02
C ASP A 192 -36.02 39.17 -26.11
N GLY A 193 -36.66 39.39 -27.25
CA GLY A 193 -37.39 40.63 -27.58
C GLY A 193 -37.26 41.01 -29.05
N ALA A 194 -37.88 42.12 -29.43
CA ALA A 194 -37.87 42.62 -30.80
C ALA A 194 -36.60 43.47 -31.07
N PRO A 195 -35.81 43.20 -32.13
CA PRO A 195 -34.64 44.02 -32.48
C PRO A 195 -34.97 45.51 -32.70
N GLU A 196 -36.21 45.82 -33.07
CA GLU A 196 -36.70 47.18 -33.31
C GLU A 196 -36.83 48.01 -32.02
N ASP A 197 -36.86 47.35 -30.85
CA ASP A 197 -36.93 48.00 -29.53
C ASP A 197 -35.55 48.34 -28.94
N LEU A 198 -34.47 48.08 -29.69
CA LEU A 198 -33.11 48.41 -29.30
C LEU A 198 -32.81 49.89 -29.54
N ILE A 199 -32.30 50.55 -28.52
CA ILE A 199 -31.86 51.96 -28.55
C ILE A 199 -30.40 52.07 -28.11
N GLU A 200 -29.79 53.21 -28.45
CA GLU A 200 -28.52 53.61 -27.85
C GLU A 200 -28.78 54.22 -26.47
N TRP A 201 -28.03 53.76 -25.47
CA TRP A 201 -28.06 54.23 -24.09
C TRP A 201 -26.82 55.08 -23.81
N GLU A 202 -27.04 56.24 -23.20
CA GLU A 202 -25.97 57.06 -22.63
C GLU A 202 -25.73 56.69 -21.16
N PRO A 203 -24.51 56.89 -20.63
CA PRO A 203 -24.24 56.65 -19.21
C PRO A 203 -25.13 57.51 -18.31
N GLY A 204 -25.78 56.91 -17.32
CA GLY A 204 -26.68 57.64 -16.43
C GLY A 204 -27.55 56.76 -15.54
N ILE A 205 -28.31 57.42 -14.67
CA ILE A 205 -29.30 56.79 -13.78
C ILE A 205 -30.69 56.97 -14.39
N TYR A 206 -31.42 55.88 -14.56
CA TYR A 206 -32.74 55.83 -15.18
C TYR A 206 -33.74 55.15 -14.24
N GLY A 207 -34.32 55.94 -13.34
CA GLY A 207 -35.19 55.41 -12.29
C GLY A 207 -34.42 54.53 -11.29
N SER A 208 -34.76 53.24 -11.23
CA SER A 208 -34.04 52.25 -10.42
C SER A 208 -32.87 51.59 -11.16
N SER A 209 -32.72 51.85 -12.45
CA SER A 209 -31.66 51.31 -13.30
C SER A 209 -30.45 52.25 -13.35
N GLU A 210 -29.29 51.69 -13.64
CA GLU A 210 -28.08 52.44 -13.97
C GLU A 210 -27.45 51.88 -15.24
N ILE A 211 -27.01 52.77 -16.12
CA ILE A 211 -26.23 52.49 -17.31
C ILE A 211 -24.81 53.00 -17.05
N PRO A 212 -23.83 52.13 -16.74
CA PRO A 212 -22.48 52.57 -16.39
C PRO A 212 -21.66 52.99 -17.62
N THR A 213 -21.93 52.38 -18.77
CA THR A 213 -21.15 52.57 -19.99
C THR A 213 -22.06 52.81 -21.18
N LYS A 214 -21.64 53.70 -22.09
CA LYS A 214 -22.35 53.97 -23.34
C LYS A 214 -22.45 52.67 -24.16
N GLY A 215 -23.60 52.44 -24.77
CA GLY A 215 -23.80 51.28 -25.64
C GLY A 215 -25.23 51.14 -26.09
N PHE A 216 -25.71 49.92 -26.33
CA PHE A 216 -27.07 49.69 -26.81
C PHE A 216 -27.79 48.61 -25.99
N GLY A 217 -29.11 48.63 -26.05
CA GLY A 217 -29.95 47.63 -25.40
C GLY A 217 -31.43 47.94 -25.52
N PHE A 218 -32.27 47.20 -24.81
CA PHE A 218 -33.71 47.42 -24.87
C PHE A 218 -34.10 48.76 -24.24
N LYS A 219 -35.05 49.48 -24.85
CA LYS A 219 -35.60 50.75 -24.31
C LYS A 219 -36.23 50.64 -22.92
N HIS A 220 -36.62 49.42 -22.52
CA HIS A 220 -37.21 49.12 -21.20
C HIS A 220 -36.24 48.37 -20.28
N TRP A 221 -34.94 48.39 -20.58
CA TRP A 221 -33.94 47.80 -19.71
C TRP A 221 -34.01 48.41 -18.32
N ASN A 222 -34.06 47.56 -17.30
CA ASN A 222 -33.93 47.97 -15.92
C ASN A 222 -32.99 47.00 -15.20
N SER A 223 -31.80 47.48 -14.82
CA SER A 223 -30.80 46.67 -14.14
C SER A 223 -31.29 46.12 -12.79
N SER A 224 -32.27 46.78 -12.13
CA SER A 224 -32.85 46.29 -10.88
C SER A 224 -33.77 45.09 -11.03
N GLU A 225 -34.25 44.81 -12.25
CA GLU A 225 -35.15 43.68 -12.51
C GLU A 225 -34.41 42.43 -13.00
N ALA A 226 -33.10 42.50 -13.19
CA ALA A 226 -32.31 41.37 -13.69
C ALA A 226 -32.41 40.16 -12.73
N GLY A 227 -32.16 40.36 -11.43
CA GLY A 227 -32.24 39.31 -10.43
C GLY A 227 -33.66 38.74 -10.25
N PRO A 228 -34.72 39.57 -10.09
CA PRO A 228 -36.10 39.12 -10.12
C PRO A 228 -36.48 38.30 -11.37
N GLN A 229 -35.99 38.71 -12.55
CA GLN A 229 -36.23 37.98 -13.78
C GLN A 229 -35.48 36.64 -13.79
N LEU A 230 -34.21 36.60 -13.39
CA LEU A 230 -33.43 35.36 -13.34
C LEU A 230 -34.06 34.29 -12.43
N ILE A 231 -34.51 34.67 -11.24
CA ILE A 231 -35.13 33.70 -10.32
C ILE A 231 -36.49 33.22 -10.83
N SER A 232 -37.25 34.09 -11.51
CA SER A 232 -38.48 33.73 -12.21
C SER A 232 -38.21 32.69 -13.31
N GLU A 233 -37.18 32.91 -14.14
CA GLU A 233 -36.80 31.97 -15.19
C GLU A 233 -36.29 30.62 -14.64
N ALA A 234 -35.56 30.65 -13.52
CA ALA A 234 -35.05 29.43 -12.89
C ALA A 234 -36.17 28.58 -12.29
N THR A 235 -37.11 29.19 -11.58
CA THR A 235 -38.28 28.48 -11.03
C THR A 235 -39.21 27.96 -12.13
N ALA A 236 -39.43 28.76 -13.18
CA ALA A 236 -40.19 28.33 -14.34
C ALA A 236 -39.52 27.19 -15.11
N PHE A 237 -38.18 27.14 -15.15
CA PHE A 237 -37.46 25.98 -15.69
C PHE A 237 -37.71 24.72 -14.84
N ILE A 238 -37.66 24.82 -13.51
CA ILE A 238 -37.96 23.70 -12.62
C ILE A 238 -39.41 23.23 -12.83
N ASP A 239 -40.37 24.14 -12.95
CA ASP A 239 -41.78 23.80 -13.21
C ASP A 239 -41.97 23.03 -14.52
N ARG A 240 -41.34 23.51 -15.60
CA ARG A 240 -41.35 22.81 -16.89
C ARG A 240 -40.67 21.45 -16.80
N HIS A 241 -39.54 21.37 -16.09
CA HIS A 241 -38.83 20.12 -15.91
C HIS A 241 -39.66 19.06 -15.16
N VAL A 242 -40.29 19.45 -14.04
CA VAL A 242 -41.19 18.57 -13.28
C VAL A 242 -42.37 18.09 -14.12
N LYS A 243 -42.85 18.92 -15.05
CA LYS A 243 -43.97 18.58 -15.93
C LYS A 243 -43.56 17.68 -17.10
N ASP A 244 -42.47 18.02 -17.78
CA ASP A 244 -42.15 17.50 -19.11
C ASP A 244 -40.98 16.48 -19.09
N HIS A 245 -40.27 16.32 -17.97
CA HIS A 245 -39.05 15.51 -17.83
C HIS A 245 -38.99 14.69 -16.52
N VAL A 246 -40.12 14.06 -16.15
CA VAL A 246 -40.39 13.43 -14.84
C VAL A 246 -39.34 12.40 -14.37
N ASP A 247 -38.64 11.72 -15.30
CA ASP A 247 -37.66 10.65 -15.00
C ASP A 247 -36.20 11.04 -15.25
N THR A 248 -35.94 12.32 -15.50
CA THR A 248 -34.61 12.84 -15.86
C THR A 248 -34.14 13.81 -14.79
N PRO A 249 -32.88 13.78 -14.31
CA PRO A 249 -32.39 14.83 -13.42
C PRO A 249 -32.10 16.12 -14.20
N PHE A 250 -32.09 17.28 -13.53
CA PHE A 250 -31.68 18.55 -14.14
C PHE A 250 -30.36 19.09 -13.58
N PHE A 251 -29.64 19.81 -14.43
CA PHE A 251 -28.43 20.55 -14.07
C PHE A 251 -28.64 22.03 -14.38
N MET A 252 -28.47 22.89 -13.39
CA MET A 252 -28.61 24.34 -13.54
C MET A 252 -27.32 25.06 -13.14
N HIS A 253 -26.75 25.82 -14.06
CA HIS A 253 -25.69 26.77 -13.75
C HIS A 253 -26.31 28.18 -13.65
N TYR A 254 -26.56 28.62 -12.42
CA TYR A 254 -27.24 29.87 -12.09
C TYR A 254 -26.20 30.95 -11.73
N CYS A 255 -25.92 31.83 -12.68
CA CYS A 255 -24.90 32.87 -12.60
C CYS A 255 -25.53 34.23 -12.28
N THR A 256 -25.80 34.52 -11.02
CA THR A 256 -26.43 35.79 -10.63
C THR A 256 -25.50 36.97 -10.89
N GLU A 257 -26.06 38.10 -11.34
CA GLU A 257 -25.37 39.40 -11.40
C GLU A 257 -25.31 40.14 -10.06
N SER A 258 -25.95 39.60 -9.02
CA SER A 258 -25.94 40.18 -7.69
C SER A 258 -24.52 40.46 -7.20
N CYS A 259 -24.32 41.66 -6.62
CA CYS A 259 -23.08 42.20 -6.05
C CYS A 259 -22.09 42.83 -7.06
N HIS A 260 -22.28 42.65 -8.37
CA HIS A 260 -21.51 43.38 -9.39
C HIS A 260 -21.99 44.84 -9.54
N VAL A 261 -21.08 45.75 -9.91
CA VAL A 261 -21.43 47.15 -10.23
C VAL A 261 -22.14 47.26 -11.60
N PRO A 262 -23.19 48.09 -11.77
CA PRO A 262 -23.73 49.03 -10.81
C PRO A 262 -24.61 48.33 -9.76
N HIS A 263 -24.53 48.79 -8.51
CA HIS A 263 -25.32 48.22 -7.41
C HIS A 263 -26.74 48.78 -7.44
N THR A 264 -27.63 48.07 -8.13
CA THR A 264 -29.02 48.51 -8.39
C THR A 264 -30.03 47.52 -7.83
N PRO A 265 -30.14 47.37 -6.49
CA PRO A 265 -31.07 46.40 -5.89
C PRO A 265 -32.52 46.73 -6.26
N PRO A 266 -33.37 45.72 -6.48
CA PRO A 266 -34.80 45.92 -6.62
C PRO A 266 -35.36 46.55 -5.35
N LYS A 267 -36.53 47.19 -5.46
CA LYS A 267 -37.20 47.71 -4.26
C LYS A 267 -37.58 46.57 -3.32
N THR A 268 -38.20 45.52 -3.86
CA THR A 268 -38.68 44.36 -3.12
C THR A 268 -38.46 43.07 -3.90
N LEU A 269 -38.25 41.96 -3.22
CA LEU A 269 -38.25 40.61 -3.81
C LEU A 269 -38.94 39.62 -2.86
N ALA A 270 -39.85 38.80 -3.38
CA ALA A 270 -40.66 37.85 -2.59
C ALA A 270 -41.32 38.48 -1.34
N GLY A 271 -41.86 39.70 -1.48
CA GLY A 271 -42.54 40.42 -0.40
C GLY A 271 -41.63 41.01 0.68
N LYS A 272 -40.31 40.97 0.50
CA LYS A 272 -39.31 41.59 1.39
C LYS A 272 -38.73 42.84 0.76
N ASP A 273 -38.46 43.87 1.57
CA ASP A 273 -37.68 45.04 1.15
C ASP A 273 -36.23 44.62 0.90
N ILE A 274 -35.65 45.04 -0.24
CA ILE A 274 -34.26 44.76 -0.59
C ILE A 274 -33.45 46.05 -0.55
N LYS A 275 -33.83 47.06 -1.34
CA LYS A 275 -33.15 48.37 -1.34
C LYS A 275 -33.24 49.04 0.03
N GLY A 276 -32.07 49.26 0.64
CA GLY A 276 -31.89 49.84 1.97
C GLY A 276 -31.90 48.84 3.12
N ALA A 277 -32.15 47.56 2.88
CA ALA A 277 -32.31 46.55 3.94
C ALA A 277 -30.99 46.16 4.64
N ALA A 278 -29.87 46.24 3.93
CA ALA A 278 -28.54 45.86 4.41
C ALA A 278 -27.60 47.07 4.61
N GLY A 279 -28.14 48.29 4.57
CA GLY A 279 -27.43 49.54 4.90
C GLY A 279 -26.82 50.27 3.72
N ASP A 280 -26.47 49.58 2.63
CA ASP A 280 -26.12 50.20 1.36
C ASP A 280 -26.32 49.27 0.16
N ALA A 281 -26.38 49.86 -1.03
CA ALA A 281 -26.73 49.16 -2.26
C ALA A 281 -25.86 47.93 -2.57
N HIS A 282 -24.58 47.91 -2.21
CA HIS A 282 -23.74 46.73 -2.43
C HIS A 282 -24.20 45.55 -1.56
N LEU A 283 -24.39 45.79 -0.26
CA LEU A 283 -24.86 44.76 0.67
C LEU A 283 -26.30 44.36 0.38
N ASP A 284 -27.12 45.28 -0.12
CA ASP A 284 -28.49 44.99 -0.56
C ASP A 284 -28.50 44.00 -1.72
N MET A 285 -27.56 44.12 -2.67
CA MET A 285 -27.43 43.16 -3.78
C MET A 285 -26.99 41.77 -3.30
N ILE A 286 -26.13 41.69 -2.27
CA ILE A 286 -25.77 40.40 -1.65
C ILE A 286 -26.98 39.80 -0.93
N TYR A 287 -27.74 40.63 -0.22
CA TYR A 287 -28.98 40.22 0.43
C TYR A 287 -30.04 39.75 -0.59
N GLU A 288 -30.11 40.41 -1.75
CA GLU A 288 -30.96 39.98 -2.86
C GLU A 288 -30.63 38.55 -3.32
N ALA A 289 -29.34 38.22 -3.53
CA ALA A 289 -28.92 36.87 -3.89
C ALA A 289 -29.27 35.82 -2.83
N ASP A 290 -29.15 36.18 -1.54
CA ASP A 290 -29.60 35.32 -0.44
C ASP A 290 -31.10 35.00 -0.54
N ILE A 291 -31.92 36.01 -0.85
CA ILE A 291 -33.36 35.82 -1.07
C ILE A 291 -33.62 34.96 -2.31
N GLN A 292 -32.92 35.17 -3.42
CA GLN A 292 -33.04 34.33 -4.61
C GLN A 292 -32.69 32.85 -4.32
N LEU A 293 -31.62 32.59 -3.55
CA LEU A 293 -31.27 31.24 -3.11
C LEU A 293 -32.37 30.62 -2.24
N GLY A 294 -32.96 31.40 -1.32
CA GLY A 294 -34.12 30.98 -0.52
C GLY A 294 -35.31 30.56 -1.37
N ILE A 295 -35.67 31.37 -2.37
CA ILE A 295 -36.75 31.07 -3.33
C ILE A 295 -36.46 29.76 -4.07
N LEU A 296 -35.24 29.55 -4.58
CA LEU A 296 -34.89 28.28 -5.24
C LEU A 296 -35.06 27.08 -4.31
N VAL A 297 -34.52 27.17 -3.09
CA VAL A 297 -34.59 26.09 -2.10
C VAL A 297 -36.03 25.77 -1.73
N ASP A 298 -36.88 26.78 -1.52
CA ASP A 298 -38.29 26.59 -1.19
C ASP A 298 -39.11 26.06 -2.37
N HIS A 299 -38.77 26.46 -3.59
CA HIS A 299 -39.37 25.91 -4.81
C HIS A 299 -39.04 24.42 -4.97
N LEU A 300 -37.79 24.03 -4.73
CA LEU A 300 -37.37 22.62 -4.69
C LEU A 300 -38.08 21.82 -3.60
N LYS A 301 -38.35 22.41 -2.43
CA LYS A 301 -39.13 21.75 -1.37
C LYS A 301 -40.57 21.53 -1.80
N THR A 302 -41.18 22.53 -2.42
CA THR A 302 -42.59 22.48 -2.87
C THR A 302 -42.81 21.36 -3.88
N HIS A 303 -41.84 21.13 -4.77
CA HIS A 303 -41.86 20.00 -5.72
C HIS A 303 -41.30 18.69 -5.16
N GLY A 304 -40.89 18.63 -3.89
CA GLY A 304 -40.31 17.44 -3.27
C GLY A 304 -38.91 17.06 -3.77
N LEU A 305 -38.27 17.90 -4.59
CA LEU A 305 -36.98 17.64 -5.25
C LEU A 305 -35.78 17.85 -4.33
N LEU A 306 -35.90 18.69 -3.30
CA LEU A 306 -34.76 19.12 -2.47
C LEU A 306 -33.95 17.94 -1.88
N LYS A 307 -34.62 16.83 -1.51
CA LYS A 307 -33.96 15.63 -0.96
C LYS A 307 -32.94 15.00 -1.91
N ASN A 308 -33.16 15.12 -3.22
CA ASN A 308 -32.26 14.61 -4.25
C ASN A 308 -31.61 15.74 -5.08
N THR A 309 -31.33 16.89 -4.45
CA THR A 309 -30.62 18.01 -5.10
C THR A 309 -29.31 18.31 -4.39
N LEU A 310 -28.22 18.39 -5.16
CA LEU A 310 -26.93 18.95 -4.78
C LEU A 310 -26.89 20.43 -5.19
N ILE A 311 -26.73 21.32 -4.21
CA ILE A 311 -26.53 22.75 -4.42
C ILE A 311 -25.07 23.08 -4.08
N LEU A 312 -24.33 23.61 -5.04
CA LEU A 312 -23.00 24.17 -4.89
C LEU A 312 -23.09 25.69 -4.98
N PHE A 313 -22.70 26.40 -3.92
CA PHE A 313 -22.66 27.86 -3.88
C PHE A 313 -21.20 28.32 -3.92
N ALA A 314 -20.84 29.23 -4.82
CA ALA A 314 -19.49 29.81 -4.90
C ALA A 314 -19.48 31.20 -5.56
N SER A 315 -18.34 31.91 -5.50
CA SER A 315 -18.12 33.20 -6.17
C SER A 315 -16.98 33.12 -7.19
N ASP A 316 -17.08 33.84 -8.32
CA ASP A 316 -16.09 33.79 -9.41
C ASP A 316 -14.78 34.54 -9.12
N ASN A 317 -14.78 35.42 -8.13
CA ASN A 317 -13.61 36.07 -7.55
C ASN A 317 -13.92 36.61 -6.14
N GLY A 318 -12.88 37.10 -5.45
CA GLY A 318 -13.04 37.80 -4.17
C GLY A 318 -13.79 39.12 -4.30
N GLY A 319 -14.17 39.71 -3.16
CA GLY A 319 -15.03 40.88 -3.11
C GLY A 319 -14.36 42.18 -3.57
N LEU A 320 -15.17 43.16 -3.97
CA LEU A 320 -14.70 44.49 -4.39
C LEU A 320 -14.04 45.26 -3.24
N ALA A 321 -13.09 46.13 -3.57
CA ALA A 321 -12.56 47.10 -2.61
C ALA A 321 -13.58 48.22 -2.37
N ARG A 322 -14.14 48.29 -1.16
CA ARG A 322 -15.21 49.24 -0.79
C ARG A 322 -14.68 50.45 -0.02
N GLY A 323 -13.81 51.22 -0.68
CA GLY A 323 -13.16 52.41 -0.14
C GLY A 323 -11.64 52.42 -0.37
N LYS A 324 -10.93 53.42 0.18
CA LYS A 324 -9.46 53.40 0.18
C LYS A 324 -8.97 52.21 1.01
N PRO A 325 -7.82 51.58 0.69
CA PRO A 325 -7.26 50.52 1.52
C PRO A 325 -7.22 50.91 3.01
N GLY A 326 -7.83 50.10 3.88
CA GLY A 326 -7.95 50.37 5.32
C GLY A 326 -9.17 51.21 5.74
N ASN A 327 -9.95 51.75 4.80
CA ASN A 327 -11.21 52.45 5.05
C ASN A 327 -12.36 51.72 4.36
N HIS A 328 -13.23 51.11 5.16
CA HIS A 328 -14.37 50.34 4.68
C HIS A 328 -15.67 51.13 4.84
N ARG A 329 -16.52 51.15 3.80
CA ARG A 329 -17.87 51.69 3.92
C ARG A 329 -18.66 50.85 4.93
N LEU A 330 -19.36 51.52 5.85
CA LEU A 330 -20.09 50.90 6.98
C LEU A 330 -19.23 50.00 7.88
N ASP A 331 -17.90 50.20 7.90
CA ASP A 331 -16.97 49.34 8.64
C ASP A 331 -17.10 47.84 8.25
N HIS A 332 -17.48 47.57 6.99
CA HIS A 332 -17.63 46.22 6.45
C HIS A 332 -16.54 45.89 5.44
N ASN A 333 -15.69 44.90 5.76
CA ASN A 333 -14.70 44.37 4.83
C ASN A 333 -15.20 43.05 4.22
N SER A 334 -15.62 43.10 2.96
CA SER A 334 -16.09 41.94 2.19
C SER A 334 -15.06 40.81 2.09
N ASN A 335 -13.77 41.08 2.29
CA ASN A 335 -12.72 40.06 2.22
C ASN A 335 -12.11 39.69 3.58
N ALA A 336 -12.60 40.23 4.70
CA ALA A 336 -12.01 39.93 6.00
C ALA A 336 -11.99 38.41 6.32
N PRO A 337 -10.91 37.90 6.93
CA PRO A 337 -9.71 38.61 7.40
C PRO A 337 -8.59 38.72 6.33
N LEU A 338 -8.90 38.41 5.08
CA LEU A 338 -7.94 38.23 3.99
C LEU A 338 -7.45 39.58 3.44
N ARG A 339 -6.21 39.56 2.92
CA ARG A 339 -5.61 40.72 2.27
C ARG A 339 -6.06 40.83 0.82
N GLY A 340 -6.31 42.05 0.34
CA GLY A 340 -6.62 42.33 -1.06
C GLY A 340 -8.11 42.26 -1.40
N SER A 341 -8.39 42.31 -2.69
CA SER A 341 -9.73 42.38 -3.29
C SER A 341 -9.73 41.80 -4.70
N LYS A 342 -10.89 41.78 -5.36
CA LYS A 342 -11.00 41.51 -6.81
C LYS A 342 -9.83 42.12 -7.60
N ALA A 343 -9.37 41.37 -8.60
CA ALA A 343 -8.23 41.64 -9.46
C ALA A 343 -6.84 41.59 -8.79
N THR A 344 -6.74 41.31 -7.49
CA THR A 344 -5.43 41.17 -6.81
C THR A 344 -5.06 39.71 -6.55
N VAL A 345 -3.75 39.40 -6.50
CA VAL A 345 -3.24 38.02 -6.29
C VAL A 345 -3.25 37.56 -4.81
N TRP A 346 -3.53 38.50 -3.91
CA TRP A 346 -3.69 38.27 -2.47
C TRP A 346 -4.91 37.39 -2.17
N GLU A 347 -4.96 36.74 -1.00
CA GLU A 347 -6.02 35.80 -0.63
C GLU A 347 -7.42 36.38 -0.79
N GLY A 348 -7.65 37.65 -0.47
CA GLY A 348 -8.93 38.33 -0.63
C GLY A 348 -9.35 38.61 -2.08
N GLY A 349 -8.49 38.34 -3.07
CA GLY A 349 -8.84 38.46 -4.48
C GLY A 349 -9.37 37.17 -5.12
N HIS A 350 -9.09 36.01 -4.53
CA HIS A 350 -9.43 34.71 -5.12
C HIS A 350 -9.89 33.64 -4.14
N ARG A 351 -9.58 33.73 -2.84
CA ARG A 351 -10.20 32.84 -1.84
C ARG A 351 -11.66 33.27 -1.67
N VAL A 352 -12.57 32.35 -1.95
CA VAL A 352 -14.01 32.60 -2.09
C VAL A 352 -14.81 31.65 -1.21
N PRO A 353 -16.04 32.00 -0.82
CA PRO A 353 -16.93 31.04 -0.19
C PRO A 353 -17.20 29.87 -1.15
N LEU A 354 -17.16 28.64 -0.65
CA LEU A 354 -17.65 27.44 -1.34
C LEU A 354 -18.46 26.63 -0.34
N ILE A 355 -19.75 26.46 -0.62
CA ILE A 355 -20.69 25.76 0.26
C ILE A 355 -21.40 24.70 -0.57
N ALA A 356 -21.54 23.50 -0.02
CA ALA A 356 -22.28 22.41 -0.63
C ALA A 356 -23.41 21.97 0.29
N ARG A 357 -24.59 21.75 -0.27
CA ARG A 357 -25.72 21.08 0.38
C ARG A 357 -26.23 19.98 -0.52
N TRP A 358 -26.42 18.78 0.04
CA TRP A 358 -27.06 17.68 -0.68
C TRP A 358 -28.17 17.09 0.18
N GLY A 359 -29.41 17.37 -0.21
CA GLY A 359 -30.62 16.93 0.49
C GLY A 359 -31.27 17.99 1.39
N ASP A 360 -32.23 17.56 2.20
CA ASP A 360 -33.16 18.44 2.91
C ASP A 360 -32.63 19.05 4.21
N GLY A 361 -31.40 18.74 4.61
CA GLY A 361 -30.81 19.25 5.85
C GLY A 361 -31.21 18.46 7.09
N THR A 362 -31.78 17.25 6.93
CA THR A 362 -32.08 16.33 8.04
C THR A 362 -31.35 15.00 7.86
N GLN A 363 -31.16 14.23 8.95
CA GLN A 363 -30.71 12.84 8.86
C GLN A 363 -31.92 11.92 9.02
N PRO A 364 -32.21 11.00 8.08
CA PRO A 364 -31.38 10.55 6.95
C PRO A 364 -31.61 11.29 5.61
N GLY A 365 -32.35 12.40 5.57
CA GLY A 365 -32.75 13.12 4.34
C GLY A 365 -31.64 13.86 3.57
N SER A 366 -30.38 13.78 4.02
CA SER A 366 -29.21 14.40 3.41
C SER A 366 -28.10 13.38 3.10
N THR A 367 -27.54 13.49 1.89
CA THR A 367 -26.42 12.65 1.41
C THR A 367 -25.08 13.06 2.03
N ILE A 368 -24.89 14.36 2.28
CA ILE A 368 -23.68 14.90 2.93
C ILE A 368 -23.98 15.32 4.37
N ALA A 369 -23.00 15.26 5.26
CA ALA A 369 -23.24 15.69 6.64
C ALA A 369 -23.40 17.22 6.74
N GLN A 370 -24.10 17.63 7.80
CA GLN A 370 -24.52 19.00 8.03
C GLN A 370 -23.58 19.71 9.00
N ALA A 371 -23.54 21.04 8.92
CA ALA A 371 -22.72 21.92 9.75
C ALA A 371 -21.22 21.54 9.76
N VAL A 372 -20.70 20.97 8.67
CA VAL A 372 -19.29 20.58 8.57
C VAL A 372 -18.46 21.70 7.96
N THR A 373 -17.27 21.90 8.53
CA THR A 373 -16.25 22.79 7.97
C THR A 373 -15.12 21.96 7.39
N SER A 374 -14.80 22.17 6.11
CA SER A 374 -13.71 21.48 5.40
C SER A 374 -12.56 22.44 5.12
N SER A 375 -11.35 22.04 5.46
CA SER A 375 -10.10 22.74 5.13
C SER A 375 -9.44 22.19 3.86
N ALA A 376 -10.17 21.43 3.04
CA ALA A 376 -9.67 20.92 1.78
C ALA A 376 -9.30 22.09 0.84
N LEU A 377 -8.10 22.02 0.24
CA LEU A 377 -7.72 22.93 -0.83
C LEU A 377 -8.56 22.60 -2.07
N VAL A 378 -9.34 23.57 -2.53
CA VAL A 378 -10.22 23.42 -3.71
C VAL A 378 -10.00 24.60 -4.65
N GLY A 379 -9.82 24.31 -5.93
CA GLY A 379 -9.94 25.33 -6.98
C GLY A 379 -11.30 25.20 -7.66
N LEU A 380 -11.98 26.29 -8.01
CA LEU A 380 -13.34 26.18 -8.56
C LEU A 380 -13.40 25.43 -9.91
N GLN A 381 -12.29 25.32 -10.65
CA GLN A 381 -12.22 24.45 -11.82
C GLN A 381 -12.42 22.96 -11.48
N ASP A 382 -12.24 22.56 -10.22
CA ASP A 382 -12.45 21.20 -9.72
C ASP A 382 -13.90 20.75 -9.74
N ILE A 383 -14.85 21.69 -9.86
CA ILE A 383 -16.26 21.37 -10.03
C ILE A 383 -16.46 20.48 -11.26
N PHE A 384 -15.70 20.70 -12.33
CA PHE A 384 -15.79 19.91 -13.57
C PHE A 384 -15.51 18.41 -13.33
N ALA A 385 -14.35 18.06 -12.75
CA ALA A 385 -14.01 16.68 -12.41
C ALA A 385 -14.90 16.11 -11.29
N THR A 386 -15.37 16.96 -10.36
CA THR A 386 -16.32 16.55 -9.30
C THR A 386 -17.65 16.10 -9.90
N LEU A 387 -18.18 16.83 -10.89
CA LEU A 387 -19.40 16.43 -11.59
C LEU A 387 -19.17 15.23 -12.52
N ALA A 388 -18.01 15.13 -13.15
CA ALA A 388 -17.64 13.94 -13.93
C ALA A 388 -17.61 12.68 -13.04
N GLU A 389 -17.02 12.79 -11.85
CA GLU A 389 -17.01 11.71 -10.86
C GLU A 389 -18.41 11.40 -10.34
N LEU A 390 -19.19 12.43 -9.97
CA LEU A 390 -20.57 12.29 -9.51
C LEU A 390 -21.44 11.53 -10.52
N THR A 391 -21.22 11.76 -11.82
CA THR A 391 -22.02 11.19 -12.90
C THR A 391 -21.41 9.93 -13.53
N GLY A 392 -20.25 9.47 -13.04
CA GLY A 392 -19.60 8.27 -13.54
C GLY A 392 -19.07 8.40 -14.98
N GLN A 393 -18.65 9.59 -15.39
CA GLN A 393 -18.05 9.86 -16.72
C GLN A 393 -16.51 9.86 -16.69
N THR A 394 -15.90 9.14 -17.64
CA THR A 394 -14.45 9.22 -17.88
C THR A 394 -14.13 10.47 -18.70
N LEU A 395 -13.13 11.24 -18.27
CA LEU A 395 -12.70 12.45 -18.97
C LEU A 395 -11.70 12.12 -20.09
N ASP A 396 -11.83 12.79 -21.24
CA ASP A 396 -10.84 12.72 -22.30
C ASP A 396 -9.48 13.23 -21.79
N PRO A 397 -8.40 12.44 -21.91
CA PRO A 397 -7.11 12.78 -21.34
C PRO A 397 -6.46 14.02 -21.95
N LYS A 398 -6.81 14.39 -23.19
CA LYS A 398 -6.22 15.48 -23.97
C LYS A 398 -6.99 16.79 -23.92
N HIS A 399 -8.30 16.75 -23.67
CA HIS A 399 -9.15 17.94 -23.82
C HIS A 399 -10.01 18.27 -22.59
N ASP A 400 -10.35 17.29 -21.76
CA ASP A 400 -11.36 17.49 -20.70
C ASP A 400 -10.73 17.75 -19.34
N GLY A 401 -11.03 18.91 -18.74
CA GLY A 401 -10.65 19.23 -17.36
C GLY A 401 -9.18 18.97 -17.05
N LEU A 402 -8.27 19.52 -17.86
CA LEU A 402 -6.82 19.32 -17.79
C LEU A 402 -6.22 19.75 -16.45
N ASP A 403 -6.94 20.60 -15.72
CA ASP A 403 -6.49 21.19 -14.46
C ASP A 403 -7.49 20.99 -13.32
N SER A 404 -8.43 20.06 -13.48
CA SER A 404 -9.54 19.77 -12.57
C SER A 404 -9.29 18.48 -11.78
N GLN A 405 -9.42 18.54 -10.47
CA GLN A 405 -9.29 17.38 -9.57
C GLN A 405 -10.48 17.31 -8.63
N SER A 406 -11.24 16.19 -8.67
CA SER A 406 -12.49 16.07 -7.92
C SER A 406 -12.33 16.26 -6.41
N PHE A 407 -13.22 17.07 -5.83
CA PHE A 407 -13.40 17.23 -4.38
C PHE A 407 -14.64 16.50 -3.86
N LEU A 408 -15.26 15.62 -4.66
CA LEU A 408 -16.34 14.73 -4.20
C LEU A 408 -15.97 13.96 -2.91
N PRO A 409 -14.72 13.51 -2.69
CA PRO A 409 -14.34 12.89 -1.42
C PRO A 409 -14.54 13.80 -0.21
N ALA A 410 -14.26 15.11 -0.35
CA ALA A 410 -14.49 16.07 0.73
C ALA A 410 -15.99 16.27 0.99
N LEU A 411 -16.82 16.25 -0.05
CA LEU A 411 -18.27 16.32 0.08
C LEU A 411 -18.84 15.11 0.83
N LEU A 412 -18.38 13.92 0.49
CA LEU A 412 -18.84 12.67 1.08
C LEU A 412 -18.13 12.32 2.40
N GLN A 413 -17.22 13.17 2.87
CA GLN A 413 -16.35 12.93 4.04
C GLN A 413 -15.61 11.59 3.95
N GLN A 414 -15.20 11.27 2.73
CA GLN A 414 -14.38 10.14 2.39
C GLN A 414 -12.89 10.56 2.45
N ASP A 415 -12.05 9.66 1.96
CA ASP A 415 -10.62 9.83 1.82
C ASP A 415 -10.14 11.19 1.28
N SER A 416 -9.33 11.89 2.08
CA SER A 416 -8.79 13.21 1.75
C SER A 416 -7.53 13.20 0.85
N SER A 417 -6.92 12.06 0.55
CA SER A 417 -5.69 11.96 -0.25
C SER A 417 -5.91 11.90 -1.75
N ARG A 418 -7.18 11.84 -2.20
CA ARG A 418 -7.53 12.21 -3.58
C ARG A 418 -7.78 13.71 -3.75
N LEU A 419 -7.72 14.49 -2.68
CA LEU A 419 -7.85 15.95 -2.76
C LEU A 419 -6.53 16.57 -3.24
N ARG A 420 -6.61 17.76 -3.81
CA ARG A 420 -5.42 18.45 -4.33
C ARG A 420 -4.58 19.04 -3.21
N HIS A 421 -3.28 19.10 -3.47
CA HIS A 421 -2.28 19.70 -2.59
C HIS A 421 -1.57 20.88 -3.25
N GLU A 422 -1.83 21.13 -4.53
CA GLU A 422 -1.21 22.17 -5.32
C GLU A 422 -2.29 22.90 -6.15
N LEU A 423 -2.14 24.22 -6.31
CA LEU A 423 -3.07 25.06 -7.06
C LEU A 423 -2.32 26.27 -7.63
N LEU A 424 -2.65 26.65 -8.87
CA LEU A 424 -2.17 27.89 -9.49
C LEU A 424 -3.30 28.91 -9.52
N ILE A 425 -3.00 30.15 -9.15
CA ILE A 425 -3.93 31.28 -9.20
C ILE A 425 -3.32 32.40 -10.04
N GLN A 426 -4.14 33.02 -10.90
CA GLN A 426 -3.74 34.17 -11.71
C GLN A 426 -4.48 35.45 -11.30
N ALA A 427 -3.78 36.57 -11.27
CA ALA A 427 -4.41 37.90 -11.23
C ALA A 427 -4.16 38.64 -12.56
N ASN A 428 -5.12 39.44 -13.00
CA ASN A 428 -4.98 40.32 -14.17
C ASN A 428 -4.71 41.77 -13.75
N ASP A 429 -4.32 42.61 -14.71
CA ASP A 429 -4.09 44.05 -14.55
C ASP A 429 -5.24 44.75 -13.82
N GLY A 430 -5.09 44.94 -12.51
CA GLY A 430 -5.84 45.92 -11.75
C GLY A 430 -5.14 47.28 -11.84
N ASP A 431 -5.88 48.33 -12.20
CA ASP A 431 -5.39 49.68 -12.46
C ASP A 431 -4.93 50.48 -11.20
N GLY A 432 -4.53 49.78 -10.14
CA GLY A 432 -3.90 50.38 -8.97
C GLY A 432 -2.99 49.36 -8.31
N TRP A 433 -1.81 49.79 -7.86
CA TRP A 433 -0.88 49.03 -6.98
C TRP A 433 0.18 48.14 -7.63
N GLY A 434 0.41 48.18 -8.95
CA GLY A 434 1.67 47.69 -9.56
C GLY A 434 1.85 46.17 -9.68
N GLN A 435 0.79 45.36 -9.59
CA GLN A 435 0.84 43.88 -9.58
C GLN A 435 0.54 43.23 -10.95
N LYS A 436 1.01 43.84 -12.04
CA LYS A 436 0.70 43.38 -13.40
C LYS A 436 1.02 41.89 -13.61
N LEU A 437 0.01 41.08 -13.91
CA LEU A 437 0.12 39.67 -14.32
C LEU A 437 0.88 38.77 -13.32
N ALA A 438 0.64 38.96 -12.03
CA ALA A 438 1.19 38.09 -11.00
C ALA A 438 0.52 36.71 -10.99
N LYS A 439 1.31 35.66 -10.74
CA LYS A 439 0.84 34.28 -10.53
C LYS A 439 1.14 33.88 -9.09
N ALA A 440 0.22 33.17 -8.45
CA ALA A 440 0.48 32.51 -7.19
C ALA A 440 0.48 31.00 -7.36
N PHE A 441 1.46 30.34 -6.77
CA PHE A 441 1.53 28.89 -6.66
C PHE A 441 1.32 28.48 -5.21
N ARG A 442 0.29 27.68 -4.99
CA ARG A 442 -0.06 27.07 -3.71
C ARG A 442 0.49 25.66 -3.66
N LYS A 443 1.17 25.32 -2.57
CA LYS A 443 1.58 23.94 -2.25
C LYS A 443 1.39 23.69 -0.75
N ASN A 444 0.38 22.90 -0.41
CA ASN A 444 -0.11 22.72 0.95
C ASN A 444 -0.31 24.08 1.64
N GLN A 445 0.32 24.30 2.79
CA GLN A 445 0.24 25.55 3.55
C GLN A 445 1.03 26.74 2.96
N TRP A 446 1.82 26.54 1.90
CA TRP A 446 2.73 27.56 1.35
C TRP A 446 2.18 28.23 0.10
N LYS A 447 2.31 29.55 0.00
CA LYS A 447 1.94 30.35 -1.17
C LYS A 447 3.14 31.16 -1.64
N LEU A 448 3.53 30.96 -2.89
CA LEU A 448 4.57 31.74 -3.56
C LEU A 448 3.90 32.64 -4.59
N ILE A 449 4.13 33.95 -4.52
CA ILE A 449 3.68 34.92 -5.53
C ILE A 449 4.87 35.25 -6.43
N THR A 450 4.66 35.29 -7.75
CA THR A 450 5.68 35.59 -8.75
C THR A 450 5.21 36.65 -9.75
N THR A 451 6.16 37.29 -10.44
CA THR A 451 5.86 38.03 -11.67
C THR A 451 5.42 37.07 -12.78
N LYS A 452 4.95 37.63 -13.91
CA LYS A 452 4.65 36.88 -15.13
C LYS A 452 5.84 36.06 -15.62
N GLU A 453 7.05 36.59 -15.51
CA GLU A 453 8.32 35.95 -15.90
C GLU A 453 8.83 34.94 -14.85
N LYS A 454 7.95 34.45 -13.96
CA LYS A 454 8.25 33.47 -12.91
C LYS A 454 9.34 33.97 -11.92
N LYS A 455 9.52 35.30 -11.75
CA LYS A 455 10.41 35.84 -10.72
C LYS A 455 9.71 35.84 -9.36
N PRO A 456 10.28 35.25 -8.30
CA PRO A 456 9.61 35.20 -7.00
C PRO A 456 9.53 36.60 -6.38
N LEU A 457 8.37 36.95 -5.84
CA LEU A 457 8.07 38.25 -5.22
C LEU A 457 7.81 38.14 -3.72
N HIS A 458 6.98 37.17 -3.32
CA HIS A 458 6.56 37.00 -1.92
C HIS A 458 6.38 35.52 -1.59
N LEU A 459 6.62 35.14 -0.33
CA LEU A 459 6.40 33.79 0.19
C LEU A 459 5.66 33.84 1.53
N PHE A 460 4.52 33.14 1.64
CA PHE A 460 3.71 33.09 2.86
C PHE A 460 3.43 31.66 3.32
N ASN A 461 3.35 31.48 4.65
CA ASN A 461 2.77 30.29 5.29
C ASN A 461 1.35 30.62 5.75
N LEU A 462 0.34 30.26 4.97
CA LEU A 462 -1.05 30.68 5.25
C LEU A 462 -1.70 29.94 6.43
N HIS A 463 -1.09 28.86 6.93
CA HIS A 463 -1.55 28.23 8.17
C HIS A 463 -1.29 29.14 9.37
N GLU A 464 -0.17 29.87 9.36
CA GLU A 464 0.23 30.79 10.44
C GLU A 464 -0.18 32.24 10.15
N ASP A 465 -0.29 32.60 8.88
CA ASP A 465 -0.51 33.96 8.41
C ASP A 465 -1.49 34.01 7.23
N LEU A 466 -2.76 33.71 7.51
CA LEU A 466 -3.83 33.76 6.51
C LEU A 466 -4.04 35.17 5.92
N ALA A 467 -3.65 36.21 6.64
CA ALA A 467 -3.76 37.61 6.22
C ALA A 467 -2.55 38.11 5.41
N GLU A 468 -1.55 37.26 5.13
CA GLU A 468 -0.37 37.59 4.32
C GLU A 468 0.37 38.86 4.79
N LYS A 469 0.61 38.94 6.10
CA LYS A 469 1.31 40.05 6.77
C LYS A 469 2.82 39.80 6.90
N HIS A 470 3.27 38.55 6.94
CA HIS A 470 4.63 38.13 7.22
C HIS A 470 5.26 37.49 5.99
N ASP A 471 5.92 38.30 5.17
CA ASP A 471 6.61 37.81 3.99
C ASP A 471 7.95 37.16 4.35
N LEU A 472 8.15 35.93 3.87
CA LEU A 472 9.31 35.09 4.15
C LEU A 472 10.26 35.00 2.95
N ILE A 473 10.06 35.80 1.90
CA ILE A 473 10.83 35.69 0.65
C ILE A 473 12.34 35.93 0.84
N GLU A 474 12.73 36.88 1.69
CA GLU A 474 14.13 37.22 2.00
C GLU A 474 14.77 36.29 3.06
N SER A 475 13.99 35.36 3.64
CA SER A 475 14.50 34.44 4.65
C SER A 475 15.49 33.45 4.03
N GLY A 476 16.74 33.46 4.50
CA GLY A 476 17.79 32.55 4.03
C GLY A 476 17.41 31.07 4.11
N ASP A 477 16.66 30.70 5.16
CA ASP A 477 16.21 29.32 5.41
C ASP A 477 15.15 28.85 4.41
N GLN A 478 14.47 29.77 3.70
CA GLN A 478 13.41 29.45 2.75
C GLN A 478 13.88 29.40 1.29
N LYS A 479 15.16 29.64 0.99
CA LYS A 479 15.70 29.62 -0.39
C LYS A 479 15.40 28.30 -1.12
N GLN A 480 15.57 27.17 -0.45
CA GLN A 480 15.29 25.85 -1.04
C GLN A 480 13.79 25.67 -1.32
N ARG A 481 12.92 26.20 -0.47
CA ARG A 481 11.46 26.15 -0.64
C ARG A 481 11.02 26.99 -1.83
N VAL A 482 11.54 28.22 -1.95
CA VAL A 482 11.26 29.09 -3.10
C VAL A 482 11.66 28.40 -4.40
N ALA A 483 12.85 27.79 -4.46
CA ALA A 483 13.30 27.04 -5.63
C ALA A 483 12.37 25.85 -5.97
N MET A 484 11.96 25.07 -4.96
CA MET A 484 11.02 23.95 -5.15
C MET A 484 9.65 24.45 -5.66
N MET A 485 9.13 25.53 -5.11
CA MET A 485 7.83 26.09 -5.50
C MET A 485 7.88 26.73 -6.89
N LEU A 486 8.98 27.37 -7.27
CA LEU A 486 9.21 27.84 -8.65
C LEU A 486 9.23 26.68 -9.64
N SER A 487 9.86 25.56 -9.27
CA SER A 487 9.86 24.35 -10.10
C SER A 487 8.46 23.76 -10.24
N GLY A 488 7.65 23.74 -9.17
CA GLY A 488 6.25 23.31 -9.24
C GLY A 488 5.39 24.21 -10.12
N LEU A 489 5.54 25.53 -9.98
CA LEU A 489 4.90 26.52 -10.84
C LEU A 489 5.24 26.31 -12.32
N ALA A 490 6.53 26.13 -12.63
CA ALA A 490 6.98 25.85 -14.00
C ALA A 490 6.39 24.54 -14.51
N SER A 491 6.39 23.48 -13.69
CA SER A 491 5.81 22.19 -14.06
C SER A 491 4.34 22.28 -14.44
N ILE A 492 3.52 23.06 -13.72
CA ILE A 492 2.10 23.24 -14.08
C ILE A 492 1.97 24.02 -15.38
N LEU A 493 2.65 25.16 -15.51
CA LEU A 493 2.55 26.03 -16.67
C LEU A 493 3.02 25.36 -17.97
N ASP A 494 4.04 24.50 -17.87
CA ASP A 494 4.65 23.83 -19.02
C ASP A 494 3.99 22.46 -19.30
N SER A 495 3.00 22.05 -18.50
CA SER A 495 2.29 20.77 -18.66
C SER A 495 1.16 20.81 -19.69
N GLU A 496 0.98 19.70 -20.42
CA GLU A 496 -0.24 19.47 -21.21
C GLU A 496 -1.48 19.24 -20.31
N ARG A 497 -1.27 18.71 -19.10
CA ARG A 497 -2.29 18.45 -18.07
C ARG A 497 -1.62 18.56 -16.69
N SER A 498 -2.22 19.32 -15.78
CA SER A 498 -1.65 19.56 -14.44
C SER A 498 -2.20 18.65 -13.34
N THR A 499 -3.23 17.87 -13.64
CA THR A 499 -3.93 16.99 -12.68
C THR A 499 -4.04 15.56 -13.21
N PRO A 500 -4.05 14.51 -12.35
CA PRO A 500 -4.26 13.14 -12.79
C PRO A 500 -5.58 12.98 -13.56
N ILE A 501 -5.62 12.10 -14.57
CA ILE A 501 -6.86 11.81 -15.30
C ILE A 501 -7.82 11.07 -14.39
N PHE A 502 -9.02 11.63 -14.19
CA PHE A 502 -10.12 10.90 -13.60
C PHE A 502 -10.63 9.84 -14.59
N GLN A 503 -10.44 8.56 -14.26
CA GLN A 503 -10.98 7.43 -15.02
C GLN A 503 -12.08 6.76 -14.22
N THR A 504 -13.24 6.53 -14.84
CA THR A 504 -14.33 5.84 -14.16
C THR A 504 -14.04 4.36 -14.13
N VAL A 505 -13.82 3.87 -12.91
CA VAL A 505 -13.88 2.45 -12.64
C VAL A 505 -15.37 2.07 -12.69
N HIS A 506 -15.83 1.46 -13.79
CA HIS A 506 -17.12 0.78 -13.81
C HIS A 506 -17.07 -0.43 -12.86
N LYS A 507 -17.21 -0.15 -11.56
CA LYS A 507 -17.67 -1.12 -10.56
C LYS A 507 -19.08 -0.68 -10.11
N PRO A 508 -20.04 -1.61 -9.97
CA PRO A 508 -21.36 -1.27 -9.46
C PRO A 508 -21.24 -0.64 -8.07
N ILE A 509 -21.86 0.52 -7.87
CA ILE A 509 -22.03 1.13 -6.55
C ILE A 509 -22.87 0.16 -5.71
N PRO A 510 -22.45 -0.23 -4.49
CA PRO A 510 -23.25 -1.07 -3.62
C PRO A 510 -24.57 -0.36 -3.29
N ASP A 511 -25.68 -1.07 -3.51
CA ASP A 511 -27.04 -0.63 -3.26
C ASP A 511 -27.24 -0.21 -1.79
N HIS A 512 -27.53 1.07 -1.55
CA HIS A 512 -27.80 1.62 -0.21
C HIS A 512 -29.22 1.32 0.32
N ASN A 513 -30.06 0.56 -0.40
CA ASN A 513 -31.43 0.25 0.02
C ASN A 513 -31.62 -1.12 0.70
N THR A 514 -30.71 -1.52 1.59
CA THR A 514 -31.02 -2.54 2.61
C THR A 514 -30.86 -1.96 4.01
N THR A 515 -32.00 -1.72 4.64
CA THR A 515 -32.16 -1.25 6.02
C THR A 515 -31.72 -2.28 7.08
N GLU A 516 -30.90 -3.28 6.71
CA GLU A 516 -30.19 -4.18 7.63
C GLU A 516 -28.68 -3.90 7.71
N HIS A 517 -28.15 -2.94 6.94
CA HIS A 517 -26.73 -2.61 6.95
C HIS A 517 -26.43 -1.17 7.38
N ARG A 518 -27.15 -0.64 8.38
CA ARG A 518 -26.66 0.42 9.29
C ARG A 518 -26.06 -0.17 10.55
N LYS A 519 -25.09 -1.06 10.31
CA LYS A 519 -24.12 -1.61 11.26
C LYS A 519 -22.97 -2.26 10.47
N VAL A 520 -22.57 -1.70 9.33
CA VAL A 520 -21.26 -2.06 8.75
C VAL A 520 -20.26 -1.19 9.47
N SER A 521 -19.71 -1.78 10.51
CA SER A 521 -18.84 -1.16 11.47
C SER A 521 -17.58 -0.59 10.83
N LEU A 522 -16.92 0.27 11.60
CA LEU A 522 -15.48 0.49 11.58
C LEU A 522 -14.64 -0.82 11.69
N ASP A 523 -15.21 -2.02 11.49
CA ASP A 523 -14.54 -3.32 11.57
C ASP A 523 -14.44 -4.07 10.22
N ARG A 524 -14.81 -3.49 9.06
CA ARG A 524 -14.55 -4.18 7.78
C ARG A 524 -13.06 -4.13 7.44
N LYS A 525 -12.33 -5.10 7.97
CA LYS A 525 -10.92 -5.37 7.65
C LYS A 525 -10.75 -5.78 6.19
N THR A 526 -9.65 -5.35 5.58
CA THR A 526 -9.27 -5.73 4.20
C THR A 526 -8.94 -7.21 4.14
N SER A 527 -9.47 -7.96 3.19
CA SER A 527 -9.06 -9.38 3.05
C SER A 527 -7.79 -9.53 2.20
N SER A 528 -6.95 -10.49 2.53
CA SER A 528 -5.80 -10.90 1.69
C SER A 528 -6.24 -11.31 0.29
N GLU A 529 -7.40 -11.97 0.16
CA GLU A 529 -7.97 -12.30 -1.15
C GLU A 529 -8.21 -11.04 -1.99
N GLU A 530 -8.80 -9.99 -1.40
CA GLU A 530 -9.00 -8.70 -2.07
C GLU A 530 -7.67 -8.05 -2.52
N LEU A 531 -6.62 -8.15 -1.70
CA LEU A 531 -5.30 -7.62 -2.07
C LEU A 531 -4.70 -8.37 -3.28
N PHE A 532 -4.99 -9.65 -3.43
CA PHE A 532 -4.43 -10.50 -4.48
C PHE A 532 -5.33 -10.59 -5.73
N GLN A 533 -6.53 -10.00 -5.70
CA GLN A 533 -7.44 -9.95 -6.84
C GLN A 533 -6.83 -9.13 -7.99
N PRO A 534 -6.90 -9.63 -9.25
CA PRO A 534 -6.52 -8.86 -10.42
C PRO A 534 -7.32 -7.56 -10.53
N VAL A 535 -6.62 -6.45 -10.70
CA VAL A 535 -7.23 -5.11 -10.91
C VAL A 535 -6.83 -4.48 -12.24
N CYS A 536 -5.73 -4.92 -12.84
CA CYS A 536 -5.22 -4.44 -14.12
C CYS A 536 -4.51 -5.58 -14.86
N THR A 537 -4.54 -5.58 -16.20
CA THR A 537 -3.87 -6.60 -17.03
C THR A 537 -2.96 -5.93 -18.05
N PHE A 538 -1.73 -6.44 -18.18
CA PHE A 538 -0.69 -5.95 -19.08
C PHE A 538 -0.57 -6.86 -20.30
N LYS A 539 -0.89 -6.31 -21.47
CA LYS A 539 -0.83 -7.04 -22.74
C LYS A 539 0.60 -7.34 -23.15
N MET A 540 0.87 -8.59 -23.48
CA MET A 540 2.20 -9.05 -23.88
C MET A 540 2.23 -9.70 -25.26
N LYS A 541 3.43 -9.83 -25.83
CA LYS A 541 3.69 -10.62 -27.04
C LYS A 541 5.00 -11.41 -26.87
N PRO A 542 5.08 -12.65 -27.38
CA PRO A 542 6.28 -13.47 -27.26
C PRO A 542 7.41 -12.93 -28.13
N ILE A 543 8.64 -13.07 -27.64
CA ILE A 543 9.91 -12.76 -28.31
C ILE A 543 10.97 -13.80 -27.91
N ASN A 544 12.05 -13.92 -28.68
CA ASN A 544 13.14 -14.88 -28.42
C ASN A 544 12.62 -16.32 -28.26
N ILE A 545 11.79 -16.78 -29.20
CA ILE A 545 11.24 -18.14 -29.19
C ILE A 545 12.30 -19.10 -29.76
N PRO A 546 12.74 -20.13 -29.02
CA PRO A 546 13.64 -21.15 -29.54
C PRO A 546 13.05 -21.91 -30.73
N GLU A 547 13.90 -22.43 -31.63
CA GLU A 547 13.47 -23.09 -32.88
C GLU A 547 12.55 -24.30 -32.65
N ASP A 548 12.71 -25.01 -31.54
CA ASP A 548 11.94 -26.20 -31.16
C ASP A 548 10.75 -25.90 -30.22
N VAL A 549 10.42 -24.62 -30.02
CA VAL A 549 9.32 -24.15 -29.18
C VAL A 549 8.24 -23.50 -30.04
N ARG A 550 7.00 -23.99 -29.92
CA ARG A 550 5.79 -23.45 -30.55
C ARG A 550 5.02 -22.61 -29.53
N VAL A 551 4.62 -21.41 -29.95
CA VAL A 551 3.77 -20.50 -29.16
C VAL A 551 2.53 -20.16 -29.95
N GLU A 552 1.35 -20.48 -29.42
CA GLU A 552 0.06 -20.24 -30.06
C GLU A 552 -0.83 -19.34 -29.20
N ALA A 553 -1.49 -18.36 -29.80
CA ALA A 553 -2.54 -17.62 -29.11
C ALA A 553 -3.81 -18.49 -28.96
N ARG A 554 -4.38 -18.54 -27.75
CA ARG A 554 -5.63 -19.26 -27.40
C ARG A 554 -6.72 -18.26 -26.99
N GLY A 555 -6.86 -17.19 -27.76
CA GLY A 555 -7.72 -16.05 -27.46
C GLY A 555 -6.94 -14.74 -27.46
N PRO A 556 -7.55 -13.63 -27.00
CA PRO A 556 -6.89 -12.32 -27.03
C PRO A 556 -5.72 -12.22 -26.03
N ASP A 557 -5.76 -13.02 -24.95
CA ASP A 557 -5.01 -12.77 -23.71
C ASP A 557 -4.30 -14.03 -23.15
N THR A 558 -4.29 -15.13 -23.90
CA THR A 558 -3.78 -16.43 -23.45
C THR A 558 -2.90 -17.05 -24.52
N TRP A 559 -1.82 -17.69 -24.10
CA TRP A 559 -0.82 -18.32 -24.94
C TRP A 559 -0.63 -19.77 -24.52
N ARG A 560 -0.53 -20.67 -25.50
CA ARG A 560 -0.10 -22.06 -25.29
C ARG A 560 1.32 -22.21 -25.78
N ILE A 561 2.21 -22.68 -24.91
CA ILE A 561 3.65 -22.86 -25.17
C ILE A 561 3.95 -24.35 -25.15
N GLN A 562 4.49 -24.86 -26.25
CA GLN A 562 4.82 -26.27 -26.41
C GLN A 562 6.25 -26.44 -26.93
N GLY A 563 7.04 -27.34 -26.35
CA GLY A 563 8.43 -27.54 -26.79
C GLY A 563 9.19 -28.53 -25.93
N LYS A 564 10.47 -28.74 -26.23
CA LYS A 564 11.35 -29.63 -25.46
C LYS A 564 12.02 -28.84 -24.31
N ALA A 565 11.83 -29.28 -23.08
CA ALA A 565 12.49 -28.69 -21.91
C ALA A 565 13.98 -29.11 -21.80
N PRO A 566 14.83 -28.31 -21.12
CA PRO A 566 14.56 -26.97 -20.62
C PRO A 566 14.74 -25.90 -21.71
N PHE A 567 14.00 -24.80 -21.62
CA PHE A 567 14.20 -23.66 -22.51
C PHE A 567 13.85 -22.33 -21.85
N THR A 568 14.33 -21.25 -22.47
CA THR A 568 14.01 -19.87 -22.08
C THR A 568 13.16 -19.21 -23.16
N ILE A 569 12.09 -18.53 -22.74
CA ILE A 569 11.25 -17.71 -23.60
C ILE A 569 11.04 -16.34 -22.97
N SER A 570 10.83 -15.30 -23.78
CA SER A 570 10.62 -13.94 -23.30
C SER A 570 9.32 -13.34 -23.82
N PHE A 571 8.73 -12.41 -23.08
CA PHE A 571 7.62 -11.60 -23.55
C PHE A 571 7.94 -10.11 -23.33
N THR A 572 7.41 -9.27 -24.21
CA THR A 572 7.55 -7.81 -24.16
C THR A 572 6.17 -7.15 -24.29
N PRO A 573 5.99 -5.88 -23.89
CA PRO A 573 4.72 -5.18 -24.09
C PRO A 573 4.23 -5.24 -25.53
N LYS A 574 2.94 -5.55 -25.72
CA LYS A 574 2.33 -5.72 -27.05
C LYS A 574 2.55 -4.50 -27.95
N ASN A 575 2.46 -3.29 -27.38
CA ASN A 575 2.62 -2.00 -28.03
C ASN A 575 4.06 -1.43 -27.98
N ASN A 576 5.05 -2.20 -27.50
CA ASN A 576 6.44 -1.75 -27.27
C ASN A 576 6.60 -0.58 -26.27
N THR A 577 5.58 -0.23 -25.49
CA THR A 577 5.68 0.74 -24.40
C THR A 577 5.92 0.00 -23.08
N PRO A 578 6.92 0.37 -22.27
CA PRO A 578 7.16 -0.29 -20.98
C PRO A 578 5.88 -0.35 -20.13
N TRP A 579 5.61 -1.48 -19.47
CA TRP A 579 4.51 -1.57 -18.53
C TRP A 579 4.81 -0.73 -17.28
N ASN A 580 3.83 0.05 -16.86
CA ASN A 580 3.89 0.83 -15.63
C ASN A 580 2.98 0.20 -14.57
N ALA A 581 3.60 -0.42 -13.58
CA ALA A 581 2.96 -1.04 -12.43
C ALA A 581 3.23 -0.29 -11.11
N SER A 582 3.64 0.99 -11.16
CA SER A 582 4.01 1.76 -9.95
C SER A 582 2.87 1.94 -8.95
N SER A 583 1.62 1.93 -9.44
CA SER A 583 0.40 2.03 -8.64
C SER A 583 -0.01 0.71 -7.96
N TYR A 584 0.78 -0.35 -8.05
CA TYR A 584 0.45 -1.68 -7.51
C TYR A 584 1.53 -2.20 -6.57
N ARG A 585 1.29 -3.33 -5.90
CA ARG A 585 2.30 -4.01 -5.04
C ARG A 585 2.65 -5.42 -5.49
N LEU A 586 1.82 -6.02 -6.35
CA LEU A 586 1.96 -7.38 -6.84
C LEU A 586 1.75 -7.44 -8.35
N LEU A 587 2.53 -8.28 -9.03
CA LEU A 587 2.14 -8.81 -10.35
C LEU A 587 1.99 -10.33 -10.26
N GLY A 588 1.05 -10.86 -11.02
CA GLY A 588 0.86 -12.29 -11.20
C GLY A 588 0.86 -12.67 -12.68
N LEU A 589 1.49 -13.79 -13.01
CA LEU A 589 1.37 -14.44 -14.31
C LEU A 589 0.65 -15.79 -14.11
N PRO A 590 -0.63 -15.90 -14.49
CA PRO A 590 -1.36 -17.17 -14.42
C PRO A 590 -0.75 -18.19 -15.38
N VAL A 591 -0.53 -19.40 -14.88
CA VAL A 591 0.03 -20.53 -15.63
C VAL A 591 -0.73 -21.82 -15.32
N CYS A 592 -0.85 -22.71 -16.29
CA CYS A 592 -1.43 -24.05 -16.12
C CYS A 592 -0.61 -25.05 -16.93
N ASN A 593 -0.02 -26.04 -16.26
CA ASN A 593 0.70 -27.13 -16.94
C ASN A 593 -0.29 -28.16 -17.47
N LYS A 594 -0.36 -28.35 -18.79
CA LYS A 594 -1.22 -29.34 -19.45
C LYS A 594 -0.54 -30.69 -19.64
N ASN A 595 0.78 -30.76 -19.47
CA ASN A 595 1.50 -32.02 -19.53
C ASN A 595 1.37 -32.82 -18.23
N PRO A 596 1.30 -34.16 -18.30
CA PRO A 596 1.47 -35.02 -17.13
C PRO A 596 2.86 -34.80 -16.51
N GLY A 597 2.94 -34.77 -15.19
CA GLY A 597 4.19 -34.51 -14.45
C GLY A 597 4.24 -33.11 -13.84
N VAL A 598 5.46 -32.61 -13.62
CA VAL A 598 5.72 -31.34 -12.93
C VAL A 598 6.50 -30.40 -13.84
N THR A 599 6.03 -29.16 -13.96
CA THR A 599 6.75 -28.08 -14.63
C THR A 599 7.21 -27.03 -13.61
N THR A 600 8.46 -26.58 -13.70
CA THR A 600 8.94 -25.44 -12.92
C THR A 600 9.12 -24.23 -13.83
N ILE A 601 8.74 -23.06 -13.32
CA ILE A 601 8.92 -21.79 -13.99
C ILE A 601 9.71 -20.88 -13.06
N SER A 602 10.86 -20.40 -13.52
CA SER A 602 11.58 -19.28 -12.93
C SER A 602 11.41 -18.07 -13.83
N ALA A 603 11.09 -16.91 -13.26
CA ALA A 603 10.79 -15.73 -14.04
C ALA A 603 11.50 -14.49 -13.51
N ARG A 604 11.84 -13.58 -14.43
CA ARG A 604 12.38 -12.26 -14.10
C ARG A 604 11.71 -11.16 -14.91
N LEU A 605 11.39 -10.06 -14.26
CA LEU A 605 10.96 -8.80 -14.87
C LEU A 605 12.18 -7.90 -15.05
N ASN A 606 12.35 -7.35 -16.24
CA ASN A 606 13.47 -6.48 -16.59
C ASN A 606 13.02 -5.04 -16.77
N ASN A 607 13.88 -4.10 -16.34
CA ASN A 607 13.75 -2.68 -16.65
C ASN A 607 14.53 -2.30 -17.92
N SER A 608 14.23 -1.14 -18.54
CA SER A 608 14.83 -0.68 -19.81
C SER A 608 16.34 -0.50 -19.74
N LYS A 609 16.84 -0.12 -18.56
CA LYS A 609 18.26 0.02 -18.25
C LYS A 609 18.65 -1.04 -17.22
N PRO A 610 19.00 -2.27 -17.63
CA PRO A 610 19.40 -3.31 -16.70
C PRO A 610 20.70 -2.90 -16.00
N LEU A 611 20.70 -2.92 -14.67
CA LEU A 611 21.81 -2.45 -13.83
C LEU A 611 22.49 -3.62 -13.08
N GLY A 612 22.60 -4.77 -13.74
CA GLY A 612 23.16 -6.01 -13.19
C GLY A 612 22.13 -6.87 -12.43
N TRP A 613 22.55 -8.09 -12.05
CA TRP A 613 21.66 -9.14 -11.49
C TRP A 613 20.87 -8.71 -10.24
N GLY A 614 21.39 -7.75 -9.47
CA GLY A 614 20.72 -7.21 -8.28
C GLY A 614 19.54 -6.27 -8.57
N ARG A 615 19.18 -5.98 -9.83
CA ARG A 615 18.13 -4.99 -10.14
C ARG A 615 16.94 -5.53 -10.95
N HIS A 616 16.56 -6.78 -10.69
CA HIS A 616 15.37 -7.43 -11.27
C HIS A 616 14.38 -7.84 -10.18
N CYS A 617 13.08 -7.82 -10.51
CA CYS A 617 12.07 -8.53 -9.73
C CYS A 617 11.98 -9.97 -10.25
N VAL A 618 12.01 -10.95 -9.36
CA VAL A 618 11.92 -12.37 -9.73
C VAL A 618 10.65 -12.98 -9.18
N GLY A 619 10.17 -14.00 -9.86
CA GLY A 619 9.07 -14.83 -9.44
C GLY A 619 9.34 -16.29 -9.81
N SER A 620 8.62 -17.21 -9.20
CA SER A 620 8.64 -18.62 -9.60
C SER A 620 7.33 -19.30 -9.27
N ALA A 621 7.04 -20.38 -10.00
CA ALA A 621 5.97 -21.30 -9.67
C ALA A 621 6.38 -22.74 -9.95
N VAL A 622 5.73 -23.66 -9.28
CA VAL A 622 5.68 -25.08 -9.65
C VAL A 622 4.26 -25.36 -10.10
N ALA A 623 4.11 -25.82 -11.34
CA ALA A 623 2.82 -26.14 -11.96
C ALA A 623 2.66 -27.65 -12.08
N LEU A 624 1.73 -28.20 -11.28
CA LEU A 624 1.29 -29.58 -11.39
C LEU A 624 0.32 -29.74 -12.57
N HIS A 625 0.17 -30.97 -13.04
CA HIS A 625 -0.73 -31.29 -14.14
C HIS A 625 -2.17 -30.79 -13.89
N ASP A 626 -2.66 -30.00 -14.84
CA ASP A 626 -3.95 -29.29 -14.85
C ASP A 626 -4.22 -28.36 -13.66
N GLU A 627 -3.22 -28.09 -12.83
CA GLU A 627 -3.38 -27.14 -11.72
C GLU A 627 -3.10 -25.70 -12.18
N HIS A 628 -4.01 -24.79 -11.85
CA HIS A 628 -3.78 -23.36 -12.04
C HIS A 628 -2.83 -22.85 -10.96
N ALA A 629 -1.71 -22.27 -11.40
CA ALA A 629 -0.73 -21.63 -10.54
C ALA A 629 -0.51 -20.17 -10.99
N THR A 630 0.09 -19.37 -10.11
CA THR A 630 0.49 -18.00 -10.44
C THR A 630 1.98 -17.85 -10.17
N VAL A 631 2.74 -17.45 -11.19
CA VAL A 631 4.10 -16.96 -10.99
C VAL A 631 3.98 -15.54 -10.42
N GLY A 632 4.28 -15.41 -9.12
CA GLY A 632 4.10 -14.18 -8.36
C GLY A 632 5.33 -13.29 -8.30
N PHE A 633 5.12 -11.98 -8.42
CA PHE A 633 6.15 -10.95 -8.29
C PHE A 633 5.75 -9.95 -7.19
N VAL A 634 6.40 -10.04 -6.03
CA VAL A 634 6.20 -9.10 -4.92
C VAL A 634 7.27 -8.00 -5.01
N PHE A 635 6.87 -6.75 -5.21
CA PHE A 635 7.81 -5.67 -5.54
C PHE A 635 8.77 -5.34 -4.39
N PRO A 636 10.09 -5.28 -4.66
CA PRO A 636 11.00 -4.53 -3.82
C PRO A 636 10.94 -3.04 -4.20
N ILE A 637 10.49 -2.19 -3.28
CA ILE A 637 10.44 -0.73 -3.46
C ILE A 637 11.55 -0.08 -2.63
N THR A 638 12.23 0.92 -3.19
CA THR A 638 13.38 1.54 -2.53
C THR A 638 12.97 2.45 -1.37
N ALA A 639 13.75 2.42 -0.28
CA ALA A 639 13.47 3.14 0.97
C ALA A 639 13.25 4.67 0.87
N PRO A 640 13.85 5.44 -0.07
CA PRO A 640 13.59 6.88 -0.19
C PRO A 640 12.15 7.24 -0.58
N GLN A 641 11.36 6.25 -0.98
CA GLN A 641 10.00 6.44 -1.52
C GLN A 641 8.90 6.09 -0.51
N TYR A 642 9.22 5.68 0.72
CA TYR A 642 8.18 5.45 1.72
C TYR A 642 7.75 6.77 2.37
N ASP A 643 6.56 7.21 2.02
CA ASP A 643 5.88 8.43 2.45
C ASP A 643 4.80 8.19 3.53
N GLY A 644 4.64 6.94 3.97
CA GLY A 644 3.70 6.56 5.03
C GLY A 644 4.18 6.91 6.45
N PRO A 645 3.38 6.57 7.48
CA PRO A 645 3.61 7.03 8.86
C PRO A 645 4.96 6.59 9.45
N ASP A 646 5.57 7.50 10.23
CA ASP A 646 6.91 7.34 10.82
C ASP A 646 7.03 6.10 11.71
N ILE A 647 5.96 5.71 12.39
CA ILE A 647 5.92 4.56 13.30
C ILE A 647 6.25 3.21 12.62
N PHE A 648 6.11 3.14 11.30
CA PHE A 648 6.42 1.96 10.49
C PHE A 648 7.77 2.06 9.75
N LYS A 649 8.45 3.21 9.75
CA LYS A 649 9.73 3.43 9.03
C LYS A 649 10.80 2.37 9.38
N ASP A 650 10.82 1.99 10.66
CA ASP A 650 11.75 1.00 11.21
C ASP A 650 11.40 -0.47 10.88
N GLN A 651 10.42 -0.75 10.02
CA GLN A 651 10.18 -2.11 9.49
C GLN A 651 10.82 -2.26 8.11
N LEU A 652 11.10 -3.48 7.63
CA LEU A 652 11.51 -3.70 6.23
C LEU A 652 10.31 -3.72 5.28
N GLY A 653 9.29 -4.55 5.57
CA GLY A 653 7.97 -4.51 4.94
C GLY A 653 7.04 -3.55 5.68
N LYS A 654 6.27 -2.77 4.95
CA LYS A 654 5.32 -1.78 5.45
C LYS A 654 3.90 -2.29 5.27
N PRO A 655 2.93 -1.82 6.08
CA PRO A 655 1.56 -2.32 6.01
C PRO A 655 0.93 -2.23 4.61
N ASN A 656 1.25 -1.19 3.84
CA ASN A 656 0.79 -1.00 2.45
C ASN A 656 1.53 -1.81 1.37
N GLY A 657 2.29 -2.86 1.77
CA GLY A 657 3.05 -3.69 0.84
C GLY A 657 4.35 -3.04 0.33
N HIS A 658 4.70 -1.82 0.75
CA HIS A 658 6.01 -1.25 0.45
C HIS A 658 7.10 -2.07 1.16
N ARG A 659 8.12 -2.51 0.41
CA ARG A 659 9.14 -3.40 0.96
C ARG A 659 10.55 -2.97 0.59
N HIS A 660 11.36 -2.73 1.63
CA HIS A 660 12.79 -2.60 1.47
C HIS A 660 13.46 -3.95 1.21
N HIS A 661 14.26 -4.03 0.15
CA HIS A 661 15.01 -5.22 -0.23
C HIS A 661 16.35 -4.82 -0.84
N TRP A 662 17.32 -5.72 -0.81
CA TRP A 662 18.64 -5.48 -1.43
C TRP A 662 18.56 -5.44 -2.96
N ARG A 663 17.53 -6.06 -3.56
CA ARG A 663 17.24 -5.89 -5.00
C ARG A 663 16.48 -4.60 -5.23
N GLN A 664 16.87 -3.86 -6.26
CA GLN A 664 16.16 -2.64 -6.69
C GLN A 664 15.32 -2.97 -7.93
N PHE A 665 14.09 -2.47 -8.00
CA PHE A 665 13.22 -2.67 -9.15
C PHE A 665 12.41 -1.41 -9.40
N PHE A 666 12.23 -1.04 -10.66
CA PHE A 666 11.46 0.14 -11.04
C PHE A 666 10.14 -0.31 -11.67
N PRO A 667 9.04 -0.39 -10.90
CA PRO A 667 7.77 -0.91 -11.42
C PRO A 667 7.18 -0.04 -12.55
N ALA A 668 7.64 1.21 -12.73
CA ALA A 668 7.20 2.11 -13.80
C ALA A 668 7.84 1.84 -15.18
N ASP A 669 8.84 0.95 -15.27
CA ASP A 669 9.70 0.79 -16.45
C ASP A 669 9.88 -0.69 -16.84
N ILE A 670 8.82 -1.49 -16.89
CA ILE A 670 8.96 -2.94 -17.15
C ILE A 670 8.96 -3.21 -18.66
N VAL A 671 10.07 -3.66 -19.22
CA VAL A 671 10.24 -3.83 -20.68
C VAL A 671 10.14 -5.27 -21.16
N SER A 672 10.34 -6.23 -20.26
CA SER A 672 10.17 -7.65 -20.59
C SER A 672 9.99 -8.51 -19.34
N ILE A 673 9.39 -9.66 -19.56
CA ILE A 673 9.44 -10.82 -18.67
C ILE A 673 10.23 -11.93 -19.37
N VAL A 674 11.09 -12.62 -18.65
CA VAL A 674 11.80 -13.81 -19.16
C VAL A 674 11.44 -14.99 -18.28
N LEU A 675 11.08 -16.10 -18.91
CA LEU A 675 10.68 -17.35 -18.28
C LEU A 675 11.71 -18.43 -18.62
N ASP A 676 12.31 -19.02 -17.59
CA ASP A 676 13.13 -20.22 -17.68
C ASP A 676 12.25 -21.40 -17.23
N ILE A 677 12.00 -22.34 -18.15
CA ILE A 677 11.01 -23.41 -17.98
C ILE A 677 11.71 -24.77 -18.07
N ASP A 678 11.42 -25.64 -17.10
CA ASP A 678 11.88 -27.02 -17.06
C ASP A 678 10.73 -27.96 -16.70
N SER A 679 10.76 -29.21 -17.17
CA SER A 679 9.67 -30.19 -17.03
C SER A 679 10.21 -31.61 -16.80
N SER A 680 9.52 -32.38 -15.95
CA SER A 680 9.95 -33.74 -15.57
C SER A 680 9.87 -34.78 -16.68
N ASN A 681 9.20 -34.48 -17.80
CA ASN A 681 9.01 -35.39 -18.93
C ASN A 681 9.71 -34.90 -20.21
N ASP A 682 10.66 -33.97 -20.09
CA ASP A 682 11.38 -33.29 -21.18
C ASP A 682 10.49 -32.53 -22.18
N ARG A 683 9.18 -32.40 -21.90
CA ARG A 683 8.21 -31.71 -22.76
C ARG A 683 7.43 -30.67 -21.97
N VAL A 684 7.22 -29.50 -22.56
CA VAL A 684 6.35 -28.46 -22.01
C VAL A 684 5.07 -28.40 -22.83
N ASP A 685 3.95 -28.28 -22.14
CA ASP A 685 2.65 -27.85 -22.67
C ASP A 685 2.04 -26.96 -21.60
N LEU A 686 2.27 -25.65 -21.73
CA LEU A 686 1.94 -24.67 -20.71
C LEU A 686 0.96 -23.66 -21.30
N GLU A 687 -0.17 -23.48 -20.63
CA GLU A 687 -1.04 -22.34 -20.87
C GLU A 687 -0.62 -21.20 -19.95
N ILE A 688 -0.40 -20.02 -20.51
CA ILE A 688 -0.11 -18.79 -19.76
C ILE A 688 -1.08 -17.69 -20.18
N SER A 689 -1.50 -16.86 -19.23
CA SER A 689 -2.29 -15.66 -19.52
C SER A 689 -1.42 -14.40 -19.47
N ASP A 690 -1.94 -13.27 -19.94
CA ASP A 690 -1.33 -11.96 -19.72
C ASP A 690 -1.02 -11.72 -18.23
N ILE A 691 0.05 -10.95 -17.97
CA ILE A 691 0.41 -10.54 -16.61
C ILE A 691 -0.70 -9.63 -16.06
N PHE A 692 -1.10 -9.83 -14.80
CA PHE A 692 -1.99 -8.92 -14.10
C PHE A 692 -1.29 -8.22 -12.94
N ALA A 693 -1.80 -7.04 -12.58
CA ALA A 693 -1.47 -6.30 -11.37
C ALA A 693 -2.54 -6.51 -10.29
N ALA A 694 -2.09 -6.58 -9.05
CA ALA A 694 -2.92 -6.70 -7.85
C ALA A 694 -2.39 -5.78 -6.74
N TRP A 695 -3.19 -5.61 -5.68
CA TRP A 695 -2.88 -4.73 -4.55
C TRP A 695 -2.57 -3.30 -5.02
N GLU A 696 -3.58 -2.65 -5.60
CA GLU A 696 -3.54 -1.24 -5.94
C GLU A 696 -3.23 -0.37 -4.71
N ALA A 697 -2.24 0.49 -4.85
CA ALA A 697 -1.74 1.41 -3.84
C ALA A 697 -2.57 2.70 -3.80
N THR A 698 -3.84 2.53 -3.45
CA THR A 698 -4.74 3.66 -3.23
C THR A 698 -4.53 4.24 -1.84
N PRO A 699 -4.64 5.56 -1.65
CA PRO A 699 -4.53 6.14 -0.33
C PRO A 699 -5.56 5.61 0.70
N GLN A 700 -6.74 5.17 0.23
CA GLN A 700 -7.80 4.58 1.05
C GLN A 700 -7.29 3.30 1.71
N ARG A 701 -6.81 2.40 0.86
CA ARG A 701 -6.23 1.12 1.27
C ARG A 701 -4.99 1.35 2.12
N ASP A 702 -4.15 2.32 1.79
CA ASP A 702 -2.98 2.66 2.61
C ASP A 702 -3.40 3.11 4.01
N ARG A 703 -4.40 3.96 4.17
CA ARG A 703 -4.90 4.34 5.50
C ARG A 703 -5.46 3.15 6.28
N LEU A 704 -6.26 2.30 5.63
CA LEU A 704 -6.81 1.09 6.26
C LEU A 704 -5.70 0.14 6.73
N LEU A 705 -4.69 -0.09 5.89
CA LEU A 705 -3.59 -0.98 6.23
C LEU A 705 -2.68 -0.42 7.32
N HIS A 706 -2.55 0.90 7.44
CA HIS A 706 -1.79 1.57 8.50
C HIS A 706 -2.60 1.86 9.78
N GLU A 707 -3.86 1.40 9.87
CA GLU A 707 -4.73 1.67 11.02
C GLU A 707 -4.11 1.16 12.33
N LEU A 708 -4.24 1.97 13.39
CA LEU A 708 -3.82 1.63 14.75
C LEU A 708 -5.05 1.23 15.58
N PRO A 709 -4.96 0.20 16.44
CA PRO A 709 -3.78 -0.61 16.70
C PRO A 709 -3.39 -1.49 15.52
N TYR A 710 -2.09 -1.51 15.19
CA TYR A 710 -1.57 -2.27 14.06
C TYR A 710 -1.48 -3.76 14.39
N LEU A 711 -1.01 -4.10 15.59
CA LEU A 711 -0.96 -5.47 16.06
C LEU A 711 -2.10 -5.74 17.03
N ASP A 712 -2.84 -6.82 16.78
CA ASP A 712 -3.87 -7.32 17.69
C ASP A 712 -3.25 -7.93 18.97
N GLN A 713 -4.11 -8.37 19.90
CA GLN A 713 -3.68 -8.98 21.16
C GLN A 713 -2.81 -10.25 21.01
N PHE A 714 -2.76 -10.87 19.83
CA PHE A 714 -1.96 -12.05 19.52
C PHE A 714 -0.69 -11.72 18.73
N GLY A 715 -0.48 -10.45 18.37
CA GLY A 715 0.66 -10.00 17.56
C GLY A 715 0.44 -10.15 16.05
N GLN A 716 -0.79 -10.41 15.60
CA GLN A 716 -1.14 -10.47 14.18
C GLN A 716 -1.49 -9.07 13.67
N VAL A 717 -1.33 -8.82 12.36
CA VAL A 717 -1.78 -7.56 11.75
C VAL A 717 -3.30 -7.46 11.85
N ARG A 718 -3.79 -6.42 12.52
CA ARG A 718 -5.22 -6.24 12.79
C ARG A 718 -6.01 -5.95 11.52
N ALA A 719 -5.50 -5.07 10.66
CA ALA A 719 -6.21 -4.51 9.50
C ALA A 719 -6.49 -5.50 8.36
N VAL A 720 -5.80 -6.64 8.32
CA VAL A 720 -5.92 -7.60 7.22
C VAL A 720 -6.56 -8.89 7.71
N GLU A 721 -7.56 -9.43 7.02
CA GLU A 721 -8.12 -10.76 7.25
C GLU A 721 -7.57 -11.79 6.26
N TRP A 722 -7.30 -13.00 6.73
CA TRP A 722 -6.75 -14.07 5.88
C TRP A 722 -7.24 -15.43 6.35
N PRO A 723 -7.24 -16.46 5.47
CA PRO A 723 -7.71 -17.76 5.87
C PRO A 723 -6.86 -18.31 7.04
N GLY A 724 -7.53 -18.77 8.10
CA GLY A 724 -6.86 -19.30 9.29
C GLY A 724 -6.39 -18.26 10.32
N LYS A 725 -6.64 -16.95 10.14
CA LYS A 725 -6.33 -15.94 11.17
C LYS A 725 -7.03 -16.27 12.50
N LEU A 726 -6.33 -16.06 13.62
CA LEU A 726 -6.91 -16.26 14.95
C LEU A 726 -7.79 -15.08 15.34
N HIS A 727 -8.99 -15.34 15.87
CA HIS A 727 -9.91 -14.28 16.29
C HIS A 727 -10.14 -14.21 17.80
N SER A 728 -9.91 -15.31 18.53
CA SER A 728 -10.26 -15.38 19.95
C SER A 728 -9.31 -16.27 20.74
N ARG A 729 -9.28 -16.08 22.07
CA ARG A 729 -8.47 -16.91 22.96
C ARG A 729 -9.06 -18.31 23.08
N GLU A 730 -10.37 -18.42 23.04
CA GLU A 730 -11.12 -19.68 23.06
C GLU A 730 -10.77 -20.53 21.85
N GLN A 731 -10.66 -19.91 20.66
CA GLN A 731 -10.18 -20.57 19.46
C GLN A 731 -8.75 -21.08 19.64
N LEU A 732 -7.84 -20.27 20.18
CA LEU A 732 -6.45 -20.66 20.42
C LEU A 732 -6.33 -21.83 21.41
N GLN A 733 -7.09 -21.77 22.50
CA GLN A 733 -7.16 -22.79 23.55
C GLN A 733 -7.74 -24.12 23.05
N LYS A 734 -8.48 -24.10 21.95
CA LYS A 734 -8.99 -25.30 21.28
C LYS A 734 -7.99 -25.81 20.24
N GLU A 735 -7.69 -24.98 19.25
CA GLU A 735 -6.99 -25.41 18.03
C GLU A 735 -5.53 -25.77 18.28
N LEU A 736 -4.80 -25.00 19.10
CA LEU A 736 -3.37 -25.25 19.31
C LEU A 736 -3.13 -26.58 20.06
N PRO A 737 -3.80 -26.89 21.19
CA PRO A 737 -3.72 -28.22 21.80
C PRO A 737 -4.13 -29.37 20.87
N GLU A 738 -5.19 -29.19 20.08
CA GLU A 738 -5.65 -30.21 19.12
C GLU A 738 -4.59 -30.49 18.06
N GLU A 739 -3.96 -29.45 17.50
CA GLU A 739 -2.88 -29.59 16.52
C GLU A 739 -1.67 -30.32 17.12
N LEU A 740 -1.25 -29.95 18.33
CA LEU A 740 -0.13 -30.62 19.02
C LEU A 740 -0.45 -32.08 19.36
N SER A 741 -1.70 -32.38 19.74
CA SER A 741 -2.13 -33.75 20.01
C SER A 741 -2.15 -34.60 18.74
N LYS A 742 -2.56 -34.04 17.59
CA LYS A 742 -2.45 -34.71 16.29
C LYS A 742 -1.00 -35.02 15.95
N ALA A 743 -0.09 -34.08 16.19
CA ALA A 743 1.35 -34.29 15.97
C ALA A 743 1.92 -35.40 16.87
N ALA A 744 1.59 -35.42 18.15
CA ALA A 744 2.03 -36.45 19.10
C ALA A 744 1.56 -37.87 18.70
N ASN A 745 0.38 -37.97 18.08
CA ASN A 745 -0.19 -39.23 17.60
C ASN A 745 0.17 -39.54 16.13
N GLY A 746 0.85 -38.62 15.44
CA GLY A 746 1.29 -38.77 14.06
C GLY A 746 2.44 -39.75 13.96
N HIS A 747 2.17 -40.99 13.58
CA HIS A 747 3.20 -42.03 13.49
C HIS A 747 4.00 -41.89 12.19
N THR A 748 5.29 -41.55 12.28
CA THR A 748 6.27 -41.85 11.23
C THR A 748 7.00 -43.14 11.60
N GLN A 749 6.54 -44.27 11.05
CA GLN A 749 6.96 -45.61 11.50
C GLN A 749 8.36 -46.03 11.03
N ASN A 750 9.14 -45.16 10.39
CA ASN A 750 10.32 -45.62 9.63
C ASN A 750 11.59 -44.76 9.73
N THR A 751 11.87 -44.23 10.91
CA THR A 751 13.15 -43.58 11.21
C THR A 751 13.85 -44.21 12.42
N SER A 752 15.16 -44.06 12.49
CA SER A 752 15.97 -44.36 13.68
C SER A 752 15.60 -43.47 14.87
N THR A 753 16.19 -43.74 16.03
CA THR A 753 16.07 -42.87 17.22
C THR A 753 16.48 -41.43 16.92
N TYR A 754 17.45 -41.25 16.02
CA TYR A 754 18.03 -39.98 15.64
C TYR A 754 17.46 -39.44 14.32
N GLY A 755 16.39 -40.04 13.78
CA GLY A 755 15.75 -39.55 12.55
C GLY A 755 16.44 -39.95 11.24
N GLY A 756 17.35 -40.92 11.28
CA GLY A 756 17.97 -41.58 10.13
C GLY A 756 17.03 -42.57 9.46
N TRP A 757 17.36 -42.96 8.23
CA TRP A 757 16.45 -43.70 7.34
C TRP A 757 16.62 -45.22 7.47
N LYS A 758 15.65 -45.88 8.11
CA LYS A 758 15.69 -47.32 8.42
C LYS A 758 15.58 -48.27 7.23
N ASN A 759 14.97 -47.82 6.12
CA ASN A 759 14.91 -48.64 4.90
C ASN A 759 16.19 -48.57 4.04
N GLY A 760 17.14 -47.70 4.41
CA GLY A 760 18.40 -47.58 3.69
C GLY A 760 19.46 -48.60 4.18
N PRO A 761 20.64 -48.58 3.55
CA PRO A 761 21.81 -49.27 4.07
C PRO A 761 22.11 -48.88 5.53
N HIS A 762 22.45 -49.89 6.33
CA HIS A 762 22.94 -49.72 7.70
C HIS A 762 24.47 -49.83 7.68
N LEU A 763 25.14 -48.75 8.11
CA LEU A 763 26.59 -48.63 8.16
C LEU A 763 27.10 -48.86 9.59
N GLU A 764 28.39 -48.66 9.82
CA GLU A 764 28.97 -48.76 11.17
C GLU A 764 28.36 -47.73 12.12
N SER A 765 27.84 -48.21 13.26
CA SER A 765 27.32 -47.42 14.37
C SER A 765 28.47 -46.92 15.25
N THR A 766 28.74 -45.61 15.22
CA THR A 766 29.86 -44.99 15.98
C THR A 766 29.40 -44.30 17.26
N GLY A 767 28.09 -44.29 17.53
CA GLY A 767 27.50 -43.54 18.64
C GLY A 767 27.51 -42.02 18.43
N ARG A 768 27.90 -41.53 17.24
CA ARG A 768 27.91 -40.10 16.88
C ARG A 768 27.56 -39.88 15.42
N PHE A 769 27.12 -38.66 15.11
CA PHE A 769 27.00 -38.22 13.73
C PHE A 769 28.36 -38.17 13.05
N ARG A 770 28.41 -38.61 11.79
CA ARG A 770 29.60 -38.56 10.93
C ARG A 770 29.21 -38.35 9.48
N THR A 771 30.18 -38.09 8.61
CA THR A 771 29.99 -38.01 7.16
C THR A 771 30.54 -39.27 6.51
N GLU A 772 29.86 -39.77 5.47
CA GLU A 772 30.34 -40.87 4.65
C GLU A 772 29.89 -40.70 3.20
N LYS A 773 30.74 -41.08 2.26
CA LYS A 773 30.39 -41.12 0.84
C LYS A 773 29.89 -42.53 0.50
N VAL A 774 28.60 -42.65 0.19
CA VAL A 774 27.95 -43.91 -0.17
C VAL A 774 27.74 -43.93 -1.69
N GLY A 775 28.60 -44.69 -2.37
CA GLY A 775 28.73 -44.58 -3.83
C GLY A 775 29.29 -43.21 -4.23
N SER A 776 28.58 -42.47 -5.09
CA SER A 776 29.00 -41.13 -5.53
C SER A 776 28.42 -39.98 -4.70
N GLN A 777 27.54 -40.26 -3.72
CA GLN A 777 26.83 -39.25 -2.95
C GLN A 777 27.35 -39.19 -1.52
N TRP A 778 27.54 -37.98 -1.01
CA TRP A 778 27.78 -37.74 0.41
C TRP A 778 26.49 -37.92 1.22
N TRP A 779 26.64 -38.47 2.42
CA TRP A 779 25.58 -38.60 3.41
C TRP A 779 26.11 -38.20 4.79
N LEU A 780 25.21 -37.75 5.66
CA LEU A 780 25.44 -37.89 7.08
C LEU A 780 25.06 -39.32 7.47
N VAL A 781 25.69 -39.84 8.51
CA VAL A 781 25.35 -41.11 9.15
C VAL A 781 25.02 -40.79 10.59
N ASP A 782 23.87 -41.27 11.05
CA ASP A 782 23.44 -41.05 12.41
C ASP A 782 24.21 -41.95 13.42
N PRO A 783 24.09 -41.71 14.74
CA PRO A 783 24.79 -42.50 15.75
C PRO A 783 24.54 -44.02 15.70
N GLU A 784 23.39 -44.44 15.17
CA GLU A 784 23.02 -45.85 15.02
C GLU A 784 23.55 -46.45 13.71
N GLY A 785 24.12 -45.66 12.79
CA GLY A 785 24.65 -46.16 11.52
C GLY A 785 23.69 -46.00 10.33
N TYR A 786 22.52 -45.37 10.51
CA TYR A 786 21.58 -45.16 9.40
C TYR A 786 21.92 -43.91 8.60
N LEU A 787 21.66 -43.96 7.29
CA LEU A 787 21.81 -42.81 6.42
C LEU A 787 20.90 -41.66 6.89
N PHE A 788 21.47 -40.47 6.94
CA PHE A 788 20.83 -39.27 7.44
C PHE A 788 20.96 -38.14 6.42
N PHE A 789 19.82 -37.53 6.09
CA PHE A 789 19.77 -36.26 5.36
C PHE A 789 19.09 -35.25 6.27
N SER A 790 19.81 -34.19 6.64
CA SER A 790 19.36 -33.24 7.65
C SER A 790 18.34 -32.27 7.06
N THR A 791 17.09 -32.34 7.53
CA THR A 791 16.04 -31.34 7.22
C THR A 791 15.52 -30.77 8.53
N GLY A 792 15.61 -29.46 8.70
CA GLY A 792 15.37 -28.84 9.98
C GLY A 792 14.93 -27.40 9.88
N ALA A 793 14.66 -26.79 11.03
CA ALA A 793 14.29 -25.38 11.14
C ALA A 793 15.18 -24.64 12.12
N CYS A 794 15.63 -23.46 11.72
CA CYS A 794 16.38 -22.53 12.56
C CYS A 794 15.44 -21.83 13.55
N LEU A 795 15.98 -21.38 14.68
CA LEU A 795 15.22 -20.69 15.75
C LEU A 795 13.98 -21.49 16.23
N ALA A 796 14.06 -22.82 16.30
CA ALA A 796 13.00 -23.62 16.89
C ALA A 796 12.82 -23.27 18.37
N GLY A 797 11.60 -22.85 18.73
CA GLY A 797 11.27 -22.33 20.06
C GLY A 797 10.13 -21.32 20.00
N THR A 798 9.91 -20.59 21.09
CA THR A 798 8.84 -19.57 21.23
C THR A 798 9.40 -18.16 21.32
N GLU A 799 10.57 -17.90 20.72
CA GLU A 799 11.20 -16.58 20.75
C GLU A 799 10.96 -15.83 19.44
N ALA A 800 10.10 -14.80 19.48
CA ALA A 800 10.03 -13.79 18.43
C ALA A 800 9.76 -12.41 19.07
N MET A 801 10.80 -11.58 19.13
CA MET A 801 10.75 -10.31 19.87
C MET A 801 10.23 -9.17 19.00
N THR A 802 9.14 -8.54 19.43
CA THR A 802 8.57 -7.34 18.82
C THR A 802 8.99 -6.11 19.62
N PRO A 803 9.67 -5.09 19.05
CA PRO A 803 10.09 -3.89 19.74
C PRO A 803 8.92 -3.09 20.31
N VAL A 804 9.01 -2.76 21.60
CA VAL A 804 8.07 -1.92 22.34
C VAL A 804 8.79 -0.60 22.65
N THR A 805 8.59 0.40 21.79
CA THR A 805 9.17 1.73 21.93
C THR A 805 8.17 2.68 22.61
N ALA A 806 8.67 3.76 23.22
CA ALA A 806 7.81 4.78 23.83
C ALA A 806 6.81 5.35 22.81
N THR A 807 7.26 5.61 21.57
CA THR A 807 6.40 6.04 20.47
C THR A 807 5.32 5.02 20.15
N ARG A 808 5.65 3.72 20.04
CA ARG A 808 4.64 2.68 19.76
C ARG A 808 3.60 2.54 20.86
N ILE A 809 3.97 2.74 22.12
CA ILE A 809 3.01 2.75 23.22
C ILE A 809 2.10 3.99 23.11
N LYS A 810 2.70 5.19 22.92
CA LYS A 810 1.98 6.46 22.84
C LYS A 810 0.97 6.49 21.71
N GLU A 811 1.32 5.95 20.55
CA GLU A 811 0.47 5.92 19.35
C GLU A 811 -0.49 4.71 19.34
N HIS A 812 -0.63 3.95 20.43
CA HIS A 812 -1.51 2.78 20.51
C HIS A 812 -1.24 1.70 19.45
N TYR A 813 0.05 1.42 19.16
CA TYR A 813 0.46 0.45 18.15
C TYR A 813 -0.01 -0.98 18.40
N PHE A 814 -0.15 -1.34 19.68
CA PHE A 814 -0.58 -2.65 20.14
C PHE A 814 -1.98 -2.52 20.71
N GLU A 815 -2.89 -3.38 20.27
CA GLU A 815 -4.26 -3.45 20.81
C GLU A 815 -4.22 -3.76 22.31
N ARG A 816 -3.34 -4.68 22.71
CA ARG A 816 -3.15 -5.05 24.11
C ARG A 816 -1.73 -5.52 24.38
N LEU A 817 -1.13 -4.98 25.44
CA LEU A 817 0.08 -5.50 26.06
C LEU A 817 -0.25 -6.07 27.45
N PRO A 818 0.48 -7.10 27.92
CA PRO A 818 0.37 -7.57 29.29
C PRO A 818 0.70 -6.49 30.32
N THR A 819 0.08 -6.55 31.49
CA THR A 819 0.28 -5.63 32.62
C THR A 819 1.03 -6.30 33.76
N LYS A 820 1.75 -5.53 34.59
CA LYS A 820 2.69 -6.05 35.62
C LYS A 820 2.04 -6.94 36.69
N ASP A 821 0.73 -6.82 36.88
CA ASP A 821 -0.09 -7.62 37.78
C ASP A 821 -0.43 -9.03 37.23
N ALA A 822 -0.19 -9.28 35.93
CA ALA A 822 -0.44 -10.57 35.31
C ALA A 822 0.86 -11.39 35.11
N PRO A 823 0.87 -12.72 35.37
CA PRO A 823 2.01 -13.59 35.10
C PRO A 823 2.53 -13.50 33.65
N SER A 824 1.63 -13.27 32.69
CA SER A 824 1.96 -13.08 31.27
C SER A 824 2.95 -11.93 31.00
N TYR A 825 2.96 -10.89 31.85
CA TYR A 825 3.91 -9.79 31.71
C TYR A 825 5.35 -10.27 31.91
N TRP A 826 5.60 -10.96 33.01
CA TRP A 826 6.94 -11.43 33.37
C TRP A 826 7.46 -12.52 32.41
N LEU A 827 6.56 -13.19 31.69
CA LEU A 827 6.89 -14.21 30.70
C LEU A 827 7.21 -13.64 29.31
N SER A 828 6.45 -12.63 28.87
CA SER A 828 6.52 -12.15 27.47
C SER A 828 7.15 -10.78 27.30
N MET A 829 7.21 -9.94 28.34
CA MET A 829 7.85 -8.63 28.28
C MET A 829 9.34 -8.77 28.62
N LEU A 830 10.18 -8.52 27.62
CA LEU A 830 11.62 -8.76 27.69
C LEU A 830 12.39 -7.45 27.54
N LYS A 831 13.46 -7.28 28.32
CA LYS A 831 14.41 -6.17 28.18
C LYS A 831 15.75 -6.69 27.65
N ARG A 832 16.27 -6.10 26.57
CA ARG A 832 17.59 -6.41 26.00
C ARG A 832 18.37 -5.10 25.82
N GLY A 833 19.41 -4.92 26.64
CA GLY A 833 20.06 -3.61 26.78
C GLY A 833 19.04 -2.57 27.26
N ASP A 834 18.98 -1.43 26.58
CA ASP A 834 18.04 -0.34 26.91
C ASP A 834 16.69 -0.44 26.18
N LYS A 835 16.46 -1.50 25.39
CA LYS A 835 15.24 -1.67 24.59
C LYS A 835 14.29 -2.71 25.20
N ASN A 836 12.98 -2.43 25.14
CA ASN A 836 11.91 -3.32 25.57
C ASN A 836 11.27 -4.02 24.37
N TYR A 837 10.77 -5.23 24.61
CA TYR A 837 10.15 -6.08 23.61
C TYR A 837 8.99 -6.88 24.20
N VAL A 838 8.05 -7.28 23.36
CA VAL A 838 7.02 -8.28 23.66
C VAL A 838 7.26 -9.53 22.81
N ASN A 839 7.14 -10.71 23.43
CA ASN A 839 7.29 -12.01 22.79
C ASN A 839 5.92 -12.69 22.63
N PHE A 840 5.24 -12.40 21.50
CA PHE A 840 3.91 -12.91 21.23
C PHE A 840 3.84 -14.44 21.13
N PRO A 841 4.76 -15.16 20.49
CA PRO A 841 4.71 -16.63 20.48
C PRO A 841 4.72 -17.27 21.88
N ALA A 842 5.55 -16.77 22.80
CA ALA A 842 5.54 -17.24 24.20
C ALA A 842 4.22 -16.89 24.91
N LEU A 843 3.69 -15.69 24.67
CA LEU A 843 2.42 -15.25 25.22
C LEU A 843 1.24 -16.10 24.73
N ASN A 844 1.21 -16.40 23.43
CA ASN A 844 0.20 -17.21 22.78
C ASN A 844 0.29 -18.68 23.21
N ALA A 845 1.51 -19.22 23.34
CA ALA A 845 1.72 -20.56 23.90
C ALA A 845 1.23 -20.64 25.36
N PHE A 846 1.50 -19.62 26.18
CA PHE A 846 0.97 -19.53 27.54
C PHE A 846 -0.57 -19.54 27.55
N TYR A 847 -1.22 -18.71 26.72
CA TYR A 847 -2.68 -18.63 26.68
C TYR A 847 -3.35 -19.89 26.10
N GLY A 848 -2.76 -20.50 25.08
CA GLY A 848 -3.31 -21.67 24.40
C GLY A 848 -3.06 -23.00 25.13
N LEU A 849 -1.93 -23.12 25.85
CA LEU A 849 -1.52 -24.37 26.49
C LEU A 849 -1.65 -24.36 28.03
N GLY A 850 -1.90 -23.20 28.64
CA GLY A 850 -2.10 -23.06 30.08
C GLY A 850 -0.89 -23.51 30.91
N ASN A 851 -1.15 -24.23 32.01
CA ASN A 851 -0.08 -24.70 32.89
C ASN A 851 0.92 -25.60 32.15
N ARG A 852 2.21 -25.45 32.46
CA ARG A 852 3.32 -26.16 31.79
C ARG A 852 3.46 -25.87 30.29
N TRP A 853 2.98 -24.72 29.82
CA TRP A 853 3.06 -24.35 28.40
C TRP A 853 4.46 -24.48 27.80
N GLN A 854 5.54 -24.18 28.54
CA GLN A 854 6.91 -24.32 28.02
C GLN A 854 7.19 -25.77 27.62
N LYS A 855 6.88 -26.72 28.51
CA LYS A 855 7.10 -28.15 28.25
C LYS A 855 6.22 -28.64 27.11
N ARG A 856 4.92 -28.31 27.15
CA ARG A 856 3.96 -28.69 26.11
C ARG A 856 4.33 -28.12 24.74
N SER A 857 4.82 -26.88 24.70
CA SER A 857 5.29 -26.26 23.47
C SER A 857 6.55 -26.95 22.94
N ARG A 858 7.53 -27.26 23.78
CA ARG A 858 8.74 -27.97 23.35
C ARG A 858 8.45 -29.38 22.85
N ASP A 859 7.62 -30.13 23.57
CA ASP A 859 7.14 -31.45 23.13
C ASP A 859 6.42 -31.34 21.79
N GLY A 860 5.50 -30.38 21.66
CA GLY A 860 4.79 -30.12 20.41
C GLY A 860 5.71 -29.75 19.24
N ILE A 861 6.82 -29.04 19.48
CA ILE A 861 7.82 -28.76 18.45
C ILE A 861 8.52 -30.05 18.01
N HIS A 862 8.95 -30.91 18.94
CA HIS A 862 9.55 -32.21 18.61
C HIS A 862 8.58 -33.11 17.84
N ASP A 863 7.34 -33.19 18.30
CA ASP A 863 6.30 -34.02 17.69
C ASP A 863 5.95 -33.53 16.29
N ARG A 864 5.79 -32.20 16.10
CA ARG A 864 5.60 -31.59 14.77
C ARG A 864 6.78 -31.84 13.86
N MET A 865 8.02 -31.67 14.33
CA MET A 865 9.20 -31.97 13.51
C MET A 865 9.15 -33.41 13.01
N LYS A 866 8.93 -34.37 13.90
CA LYS A 866 8.84 -35.78 13.56
C LYS A 866 7.70 -36.07 12.57
N MET A 867 6.49 -35.54 12.81
CA MET A 867 5.33 -35.70 11.93
C MET A 867 5.57 -35.09 10.54
N TRP A 868 6.17 -33.90 10.49
CA TRP A 868 6.49 -33.19 9.26
C TRP A 868 7.73 -33.74 8.55
N GLY A 869 8.31 -34.84 9.03
CA GLY A 869 9.52 -35.42 8.44
C GLY A 869 10.78 -34.56 8.63
N LEU A 870 10.75 -33.55 9.50
CA LEU A 870 11.91 -32.78 9.91
C LEU A 870 12.65 -33.53 11.04
N ASN A 871 13.97 -33.58 10.98
CA ASN A 871 14.80 -34.39 11.87
C ASN A 871 15.97 -33.59 12.49
N THR A 872 15.95 -32.25 12.41
CA THR A 872 17.02 -31.43 12.99
C THR A 872 16.50 -30.11 13.56
N LEU A 873 16.81 -29.83 14.82
CA LEU A 873 16.77 -28.50 15.41
C LEU A 873 17.98 -27.72 14.89
N ALA A 874 17.78 -26.87 13.88
CA ALA A 874 18.89 -26.19 13.23
C ALA A 874 19.39 -24.99 14.07
N ALA A 875 20.26 -24.17 13.47
CA ALA A 875 20.95 -23.11 14.17
C ALA A 875 20.00 -22.18 14.91
N TRP A 876 20.47 -21.65 16.05
CA TRP A 876 19.72 -20.76 16.94
C TRP A 876 18.45 -21.32 17.58
N SER A 877 18.16 -22.62 17.46
CA SER A 877 17.10 -23.25 18.25
C SER A 877 17.36 -23.08 19.76
N SER A 878 16.30 -23.00 20.56
CA SER A 878 16.45 -22.71 22.00
C SER A 878 17.33 -23.76 22.69
N THR A 879 18.05 -23.38 23.75
CA THR A 879 18.91 -24.32 24.46
C THR A 879 18.10 -25.42 25.16
N ASP A 880 16.94 -25.07 25.72
CA ASP A 880 16.12 -26.01 26.47
C ASP A 880 15.52 -27.11 25.59
N ILE A 881 15.09 -26.78 24.37
CA ILE A 881 14.56 -27.80 23.45
C ILE A 881 15.65 -28.74 22.94
N ARG A 882 16.88 -28.24 22.78
CA ARG A 882 18.03 -29.09 22.42
C ARG A 882 18.39 -30.05 23.57
N LYS A 883 18.34 -29.56 24.82
CA LYS A 883 18.58 -30.35 26.04
C LYS A 883 17.50 -31.40 26.32
N ASP A 884 16.31 -31.29 25.73
CA ASP A 884 15.27 -32.33 25.83
C ASP A 884 15.71 -33.64 25.12
N ARG A 885 16.73 -33.60 24.23
CA ARG A 885 17.33 -34.78 23.56
C ARG A 885 16.32 -35.70 22.87
N LYS A 886 15.37 -35.10 22.15
CA LYS A 886 14.36 -35.84 21.36
C LYS A 886 14.52 -35.70 19.85
N THR A 887 15.23 -34.67 19.41
CA THR A 887 15.52 -34.41 17.99
C THR A 887 16.98 -33.98 17.89
N PRO A 888 17.74 -34.49 16.90
CA PRO A 888 19.10 -34.03 16.67
C PRO A 888 19.17 -32.52 16.54
N TYR A 889 20.28 -31.92 16.93
CA TYR A 889 20.44 -30.48 16.92
C TYR A 889 21.81 -30.02 16.48
N THR A 890 21.88 -28.79 15.97
CA THR A 890 23.15 -28.11 15.72
C THR A 890 23.47 -27.08 16.79
N LEU A 891 24.76 -26.83 16.96
CA LEU A 891 25.31 -25.80 17.82
C LEU A 891 25.84 -24.64 16.98
N LEU A 892 26.07 -23.52 17.64
CA LEU A 892 26.65 -22.34 17.03
C LEU A 892 27.52 -21.61 18.06
N ALA A 893 28.76 -21.30 17.68
CA ALA A 893 29.66 -20.44 18.43
C ALA A 893 30.30 -19.43 17.49
N SER A 894 30.77 -18.29 17.97
CA SER A 894 31.46 -17.32 17.11
C SER A 894 32.50 -16.52 17.88
N ILE A 895 33.64 -16.35 17.24
CA ILE A 895 34.71 -15.45 17.69
C ILE A 895 34.34 -13.97 17.51
N TRP A 896 33.48 -13.64 16.54
CA TRP A 896 33.01 -12.27 16.31
C TRP A 896 32.26 -11.74 17.54
N TRP A 897 31.42 -12.55 18.18
CA TRP A 897 30.63 -12.10 19.32
C TRP A 897 31.47 -11.80 20.56
N LEU A 898 32.67 -12.35 20.65
CA LEU A 898 33.63 -12.04 21.71
C LEU A 898 34.46 -10.79 21.39
N THR A 899 34.81 -10.60 20.12
CA THR A 899 35.83 -9.63 19.69
C THR A 899 35.24 -8.35 19.09
N GLY A 900 33.95 -8.35 18.74
CA GLY A 900 33.29 -7.25 18.03
C GLY A 900 33.68 -7.12 16.55
N LYS A 901 34.67 -7.86 16.07
CA LYS A 901 35.14 -7.85 14.67
C LYS A 901 34.48 -8.98 13.87
N LYS A 902 33.84 -8.67 12.74
CA LYS A 902 33.20 -9.67 11.87
C LYS A 902 34.20 -10.60 11.19
N THR A 903 35.39 -10.13 10.85
CA THR A 903 36.46 -10.94 10.25
C THR A 903 37.72 -10.85 11.11
N PRO A 904 37.73 -11.45 12.32
CA PRO A 904 38.90 -11.43 13.17
C PRO A 904 40.00 -12.29 12.56
N SER A 905 41.22 -11.77 12.56
CA SER A 905 42.38 -12.46 12.02
C SER A 905 42.57 -13.84 12.66
N PRO A 906 42.69 -14.92 11.86
CA PRO A 906 43.06 -16.23 12.36
C PRO A 906 44.52 -16.27 12.82
N PHE A 907 45.33 -15.27 12.50
CA PHE A 907 46.76 -15.21 12.87
C PHE A 907 47.03 -14.61 14.25
N ARG A 908 45.99 -14.25 15.00
CA ARG A 908 46.14 -13.91 16.42
C ARG A 908 46.60 -15.13 17.24
N ASP A 909 47.43 -14.88 18.24
CA ASP A 909 47.93 -15.91 19.15
C ASP A 909 46.82 -16.46 20.07
N ASP A 910 45.85 -15.62 20.43
CA ASP A 910 44.75 -15.95 21.32
C ASP A 910 43.51 -16.52 20.60
N TYR A 911 43.54 -16.67 19.27
CA TYR A 911 42.36 -17.07 18.47
C TYR A 911 41.71 -18.37 18.96
N VAL A 912 42.51 -19.42 19.14
CA VAL A 912 42.02 -20.74 19.60
C VAL A 912 41.48 -20.63 21.02
N ASN A 913 42.18 -19.92 21.91
CA ASN A 913 41.77 -19.75 23.30
C ASN A 913 40.45 -18.99 23.43
N ASP A 914 40.27 -17.92 22.66
CA ASP A 914 39.02 -17.16 22.65
C ASP A 914 37.88 -17.98 22.06
N LEU A 915 38.10 -18.72 20.97
CA LEU A 915 37.07 -19.58 20.42
C LEU A 915 36.68 -20.70 21.40
N CYS A 916 37.65 -21.30 22.12
CA CYS A 916 37.35 -22.23 23.22
C CYS A 916 36.47 -21.59 24.29
N LYS A 917 36.68 -20.31 24.65
CA LYS A 917 35.78 -19.59 25.60
C LYS A 917 34.35 -19.49 25.07
N ALA A 918 34.16 -19.19 23.78
CA ALA A 918 32.83 -19.17 23.17
C ALA A 918 32.17 -20.57 23.19
N LEU A 919 32.95 -21.61 22.88
CA LEU A 919 32.49 -23.00 22.82
C LEU A 919 32.06 -23.55 24.19
N LYS A 920 32.63 -23.05 25.30
CA LYS A 920 32.27 -23.50 26.66
C LYS A 920 30.77 -23.41 26.96
N GLN A 921 30.03 -22.49 26.35
CA GLN A 921 28.57 -22.38 26.51
C GLN A 921 27.81 -23.61 25.99
N SER A 922 28.43 -24.39 25.11
CA SER A 922 27.88 -25.62 24.55
C SER A 922 28.49 -26.89 25.16
N SER A 923 29.28 -26.78 26.22
CA SER A 923 29.93 -27.92 26.88
C SER A 923 28.97 -29.01 27.38
N TRP A 924 27.71 -28.66 27.65
CA TRP A 924 26.65 -29.61 28.01
C TRP A 924 26.31 -30.61 26.90
N ALA A 925 26.66 -30.31 25.64
CA ALA A 925 26.47 -31.18 24.49
C ALA A 925 27.67 -32.11 24.23
N LYS A 926 28.72 -32.04 25.07
CA LYS A 926 29.86 -32.94 24.97
C LYS A 926 29.37 -34.37 25.11
N ASP A 927 29.78 -35.22 24.18
CA ASP A 927 29.44 -36.65 24.10
C ASP A 927 27.92 -36.94 23.94
N ASP A 928 27.11 -35.91 23.65
CA ASP A 928 25.68 -36.08 23.40
C ASP A 928 25.42 -36.61 21.98
N PRO A 929 24.84 -37.81 21.80
CA PRO A 929 24.63 -38.39 20.47
C PRO A 929 23.59 -37.63 19.64
N TYR A 930 22.76 -36.77 20.25
CA TYR A 930 21.85 -35.89 19.50
C TYR A 930 22.55 -34.66 18.93
N CYS A 931 23.77 -34.35 19.34
CA CYS A 931 24.55 -33.26 18.77
C CYS A 931 25.04 -33.65 17.37
N LEU A 932 24.42 -33.09 16.33
CA LEU A 932 24.82 -33.33 14.94
C LEU A 932 26.17 -32.68 14.64
N GLY A 933 26.38 -31.47 15.14
CA GLY A 933 27.59 -30.70 14.86
C GLY A 933 27.48 -29.24 15.27
N ILE A 934 28.54 -28.47 15.00
CA ILE A 934 28.66 -27.07 15.35
C ILE A 934 29.07 -26.20 14.16
N PHE A 935 28.39 -25.08 14.00
CA PHE A 935 28.80 -24.00 13.11
C PHE A 935 29.69 -23.00 13.85
N ILE A 936 30.70 -22.44 13.16
CA ILE A 936 31.55 -21.37 13.68
C ILE A 936 31.28 -20.08 12.94
N GLY A 937 30.62 -19.15 13.60
CA GLY A 937 30.17 -17.89 13.03
C GLY A 937 28.92 -18.02 12.17
N ASN A 938 28.52 -16.89 11.61
CA ASN A 938 27.43 -16.79 10.66
C ASN A 938 27.74 -15.65 9.70
N GLU A 939 27.77 -15.94 8.40
CA GLU A 939 27.88 -14.91 7.35
C GLU A 939 29.03 -13.92 7.57
N PHE A 940 30.22 -14.44 7.89
CA PHE A 940 31.42 -13.60 7.93
C PHE A 940 31.63 -12.85 6.60
N GLU A 941 32.25 -11.67 6.69
CA GLU A 941 32.53 -10.83 5.53
C GLU A 941 33.72 -11.38 4.76
N TRP A 942 33.44 -12.29 3.82
CA TRP A 942 34.43 -12.83 2.90
C TRP A 942 34.49 -11.99 1.62
N PRO A 943 35.48 -11.11 1.45
CA PRO A 943 35.61 -10.26 0.26
C PRO A 943 35.87 -11.09 -1.00
N ASP A 944 35.48 -10.58 -2.17
CA ASP A 944 35.80 -11.25 -3.45
C ASP A 944 37.31 -11.20 -3.76
N ARG A 945 38.02 -10.18 -3.26
CA ARG A 945 39.47 -10.00 -3.41
C ARG A 945 40.12 -9.82 -2.04
N PHE A 946 41.15 -10.61 -1.75
CA PHE A 946 41.81 -10.58 -0.44
C PHE A 946 42.67 -9.33 -0.26
N SER A 947 43.37 -8.93 -1.32
CA SER A 947 44.13 -7.68 -1.38
C SER A 947 43.29 -6.47 -0.96
N GLN A 948 42.02 -6.40 -1.40
CA GLN A 948 41.12 -5.33 -1.00
C GLN A 948 40.95 -5.26 0.52
N LEU A 949 40.62 -6.38 1.16
CA LEU A 949 40.51 -6.48 2.62
C LEU A 949 41.81 -6.06 3.31
N VAL A 950 42.95 -6.54 2.83
CA VAL A 950 44.25 -6.24 3.44
C VAL A 950 44.55 -4.73 3.46
N PHE A 951 44.22 -4.00 2.39
CA PHE A 951 44.38 -2.54 2.35
C PHE A 951 43.34 -1.78 3.18
N GLU A 952 42.15 -2.35 3.40
CA GLU A 952 41.07 -1.77 4.22
C GLU A 952 41.25 -2.06 5.73
N LEU A 953 42.13 -3.00 6.10
CA LEU A 953 42.43 -3.26 7.50
C LEU A 953 43.28 -2.12 8.12
N PRO A 954 43.07 -1.78 9.41
CA PRO A 954 43.91 -0.83 10.12
C PRO A 954 45.39 -1.22 10.11
N ASP A 955 46.27 -0.22 10.20
CA ASP A 955 47.70 -0.46 10.38
C ASP A 955 47.96 -1.16 11.72
N GLY A 956 48.84 -2.16 11.71
CA GLY A 956 49.07 -3.05 12.86
C GLY A 956 48.04 -4.19 13.02
N ASP A 957 47.08 -4.37 12.10
CA ASP A 957 46.25 -5.58 12.15
C ASP A 957 47.12 -6.83 11.86
N THR A 958 47.00 -7.84 12.72
CA THR A 958 47.76 -9.11 12.62
C THR A 958 47.65 -9.80 11.26
N THR A 959 46.55 -9.63 10.50
CA THR A 959 46.45 -10.13 9.12
C THR A 959 47.40 -9.38 8.20
N LYS A 960 47.41 -8.05 8.29
CA LYS A 960 48.29 -7.18 7.50
C LYS A 960 49.75 -7.45 7.83
N GLU A 961 50.10 -7.59 9.11
CA GLU A 961 51.45 -7.97 9.54
C GLU A 961 51.88 -9.32 8.98
N TRP A 962 50.99 -10.31 8.98
CA TRP A 962 51.26 -11.61 8.37
C TRP A 962 51.50 -11.49 6.86
N VAL A 963 50.68 -10.73 6.14
CA VAL A 963 50.88 -10.47 4.70
C VAL A 963 52.22 -9.78 4.46
N LEU A 964 52.56 -8.74 5.23
CA LEU A 964 53.86 -8.06 5.12
C LEU A 964 55.04 -9.03 5.30
N ARG A 965 54.93 -10.00 6.23
CA ARG A 965 55.94 -11.06 6.37
C ARG A 965 56.05 -11.94 5.13
N GLN A 966 54.92 -12.33 4.51
CA GLN A 966 54.93 -13.11 3.27
C GLN A 966 55.57 -12.33 2.11
N ILE A 967 55.27 -11.03 1.98
CA ILE A 967 55.88 -10.17 0.95
C ILE A 967 57.39 -10.01 1.18
N ARG A 968 57.83 -9.80 2.43
CA ARG A 968 59.27 -9.72 2.79
C ARG A 968 60.03 -11.04 2.54
N GLN A 969 59.35 -12.18 2.60
CA GLN A 969 59.96 -13.47 2.24
C GLN A 969 60.09 -13.66 0.72
N LYS A 970 59.19 -13.04 -0.07
CA LYS A 970 59.19 -13.15 -1.53
C LYS A 970 60.24 -12.25 -2.20
N TYR A 971 60.43 -11.03 -1.70
CA TYR A 971 61.33 -10.05 -2.30
C TYR A 971 62.58 -9.84 -1.46
N ALA A 972 63.76 -10.00 -2.07
CA ALA A 972 65.04 -9.89 -1.37
C ALA A 972 65.41 -8.44 -0.99
N SER A 973 64.82 -7.44 -1.67
CA SER A 973 65.03 -6.02 -1.35
C SER A 973 63.81 -5.16 -1.71
N LEU A 974 63.74 -3.96 -1.12
CA LEU A 974 62.66 -2.99 -1.41
C LEU A 974 62.68 -2.52 -2.88
N ASN A 975 63.86 -2.48 -3.51
CA ASN A 975 63.99 -2.11 -4.92
C ASN A 975 63.29 -3.13 -5.84
N GLN A 976 63.42 -4.43 -5.56
CA GLN A 976 62.74 -5.47 -6.33
C GLN A 976 61.21 -5.37 -6.18
N LEU A 977 60.73 -5.06 -4.97
CA LEU A 977 59.30 -4.83 -4.73
C LEU A 977 58.81 -3.59 -5.47
N ASN A 978 59.53 -2.47 -5.39
CA ASN A 978 59.20 -1.22 -6.08
C ASN A 978 59.10 -1.43 -7.59
N GLU A 979 60.02 -2.20 -8.18
CA GLU A 979 59.96 -2.57 -9.59
C GLU A 979 58.73 -3.44 -9.90
N ALA A 980 58.51 -4.52 -9.15
CA ALA A 980 57.41 -5.45 -9.37
C ALA A 980 56.03 -4.80 -9.20
N TRP A 981 55.91 -3.85 -8.26
CA TRP A 981 54.65 -3.16 -7.95
C TRP A 981 54.50 -1.83 -8.66
N SER A 982 55.54 -1.37 -9.39
CA SER A 982 55.62 -0.02 -9.95
C SER A 982 55.39 1.07 -8.89
N ALA A 983 56.03 0.88 -7.73
CA ALA A 983 55.92 1.73 -6.56
C ALA A 983 57.26 2.41 -6.23
N SER A 984 57.25 3.33 -5.26
CA SER A 984 58.42 4.10 -4.84
C SER A 984 58.53 4.20 -3.33
N PHE A 985 58.38 3.07 -2.62
CA PHE A 985 58.53 3.00 -1.18
C PHE A 985 59.98 3.31 -0.77
N SER A 986 60.18 4.14 0.25
CA SER A 986 61.48 4.42 0.84
C SER A 986 61.82 3.52 2.03
N ASN A 987 60.82 2.85 2.62
CA ASN A 987 61.00 1.83 3.65
C ASN A 987 59.81 0.85 3.67
N TRP A 988 59.95 -0.27 4.40
CA TRP A 988 58.94 -1.32 4.45
C TRP A 988 57.65 -0.95 5.20
N ASP A 989 57.66 0.09 6.03
CA ASP A 989 56.49 0.53 6.81
C ASP A 989 55.52 1.38 5.96
N GLN A 990 55.94 1.76 4.75
CA GLN A 990 55.10 2.44 3.77
C GLN A 990 54.22 1.49 2.95
N ILE A 991 54.43 0.17 3.07
CA ILE A 991 53.72 -0.82 2.27
C ILE A 991 52.42 -1.21 2.98
N LEU A 992 51.33 -1.36 2.21
CA LEU A 992 50.01 -1.74 2.72
C LEU A 992 49.40 -0.73 3.70
N GLN A 993 49.79 0.54 3.65
CA GLN A 993 49.16 1.59 4.47
C GLN A 993 47.64 1.59 4.26
N HIS A 994 46.90 1.73 5.36
CA HIS A 994 45.45 1.70 5.33
C HIS A 994 44.87 2.73 4.34
N GLY A 995 44.03 2.24 3.43
CA GLY A 995 43.35 3.06 2.42
C GLY A 995 44.19 3.42 1.19
N ASP A 996 45.47 3.07 1.12
CA ASP A 996 46.28 3.31 -0.08
C ASP A 996 45.87 2.36 -1.21
N THR A 997 45.48 2.94 -2.35
CA THR A 997 45.03 2.18 -3.52
C THR A 997 45.99 2.24 -4.70
N THR A 998 47.09 2.99 -4.58
CA THR A 998 47.92 3.43 -5.72
C THR A 998 48.51 2.26 -6.51
N TYR A 999 48.96 1.21 -5.82
CA TYR A 999 49.58 0.01 -6.39
C TYR A 999 48.75 -1.25 -6.11
N ARG A 1000 47.46 -1.10 -5.77
CA ARG A 1000 46.60 -2.23 -5.41
C ARG A 1000 46.52 -3.28 -6.53
N ALA A 1001 46.48 -2.86 -7.78
CA ALA A 1001 46.37 -3.77 -8.93
C ALA A 1001 47.61 -4.65 -9.12
N SER A 1002 48.81 -4.10 -8.94
CA SER A 1002 50.07 -4.86 -9.02
C SER A 1002 50.27 -5.71 -7.78
N ALA A 1003 50.00 -5.16 -6.58
CA ALA A 1003 50.06 -5.88 -5.31
C ALA A 1003 49.11 -7.07 -5.23
N ALA A 1004 47.94 -7.00 -5.88
CA ALA A 1004 46.97 -8.09 -5.92
C ALA A 1004 47.56 -9.41 -6.45
N LYS A 1005 48.55 -9.36 -7.36
CA LYS A 1005 49.23 -10.55 -7.90
C LYS A 1005 49.97 -11.36 -6.82
N ASP A 1006 50.42 -10.68 -5.77
CA ASP A 1006 51.17 -11.28 -4.67
C ASP A 1006 50.27 -11.56 -3.46
N ILE A 1007 49.28 -10.71 -3.21
CA ILE A 1007 48.43 -10.80 -2.02
C ILE A 1007 47.23 -11.73 -2.22
N ASP A 1008 46.55 -11.70 -3.36
CA ASP A 1008 45.34 -12.52 -3.54
C ASP A 1008 45.58 -14.04 -3.46
N PRO A 1009 46.72 -14.60 -3.91
CA PRO A 1009 47.05 -16.01 -3.68
C PRO A 1009 47.03 -16.41 -2.20
N LEU A 1010 47.43 -15.48 -1.30
CA LEU A 1010 47.49 -15.69 0.16
C LEU A 1010 46.12 -15.89 0.81
N TYR A 1011 45.03 -15.68 0.06
CA TYR A 1011 43.68 -15.88 0.59
C TYR A 1011 43.43 -17.34 0.97
N PHE A 1012 44.06 -18.28 0.24
CA PHE A 1012 43.94 -19.70 0.56
C PHE A 1012 44.49 -20.01 1.95
N GLU A 1013 45.70 -19.55 2.27
CA GLU A 1013 46.35 -19.75 3.57
C GLU A 1013 45.59 -19.04 4.69
N PHE A 1014 45.05 -17.83 4.43
CA PHE A 1014 44.20 -17.12 5.40
C PHE A 1014 42.94 -17.92 5.73
N ALA A 1015 42.19 -18.36 4.72
CA ALA A 1015 40.97 -19.14 4.91
C ALA A 1015 41.28 -20.49 5.56
N GLN A 1016 42.37 -21.14 5.17
CA GLN A 1016 42.80 -22.44 5.72
C GLN A 1016 43.16 -22.31 7.19
N ALA A 1017 43.88 -21.24 7.58
CA ALA A 1017 44.20 -20.96 8.97
C ALA A 1017 42.93 -20.80 9.83
N PHE A 1018 41.90 -20.12 9.30
CA PHE A 1018 40.60 -20.00 9.98
C PHE A 1018 39.95 -21.38 10.23
N PHE A 1019 39.82 -22.21 9.20
CA PHE A 1019 39.19 -23.53 9.34
C PHE A 1019 40.00 -24.45 10.27
N LYS A 1020 41.32 -24.49 10.08
CA LYS A 1020 42.24 -25.32 10.88
C LYS A 1020 42.18 -24.96 12.37
N LYS A 1021 42.33 -23.67 12.70
CA LYS A 1021 42.29 -23.22 14.11
C LYS A 1021 40.90 -23.35 14.72
N SER A 1022 39.84 -23.21 13.93
CA SER A 1022 38.47 -23.47 14.38
C SER A 1022 38.27 -24.94 14.75
N LYS A 1023 38.72 -25.87 13.90
CA LYS A 1023 38.69 -27.30 14.19
C LYS A 1023 39.50 -27.65 15.42
N GLU A 1024 40.69 -27.07 15.59
CA GLU A 1024 41.51 -27.25 16.79
C GLU A 1024 40.76 -26.83 18.07
N ALA A 1025 40.07 -25.68 18.07
CA ALA A 1025 39.30 -25.22 19.21
C ALA A 1025 38.09 -26.14 19.52
N ILE A 1026 37.42 -26.64 18.48
CA ILE A 1026 36.33 -27.61 18.59
C ILE A 1026 36.85 -28.90 19.21
N GLU A 1027 37.93 -29.49 18.70
CA GLU A 1027 38.46 -30.75 19.25
C GLU A 1027 38.92 -30.60 20.71
N LYS A 1028 39.44 -29.43 21.10
CA LYS A 1028 39.81 -29.16 22.50
C LYS A 1028 38.59 -29.06 23.45
N THR A 1029 37.44 -28.59 22.96
CA THR A 1029 36.30 -28.25 23.82
C THR A 1029 35.14 -29.25 23.71
N LEU A 1030 34.86 -29.73 22.51
CA LEU A 1030 33.78 -30.63 22.11
C LEU A 1030 34.33 -31.72 21.16
N PRO A 1031 35.26 -32.57 21.64
CA PRO A 1031 35.97 -33.55 20.80
C PRO A 1031 35.01 -34.44 20.03
N GLY A 1032 35.31 -34.71 18.76
CA GLY A 1032 34.51 -35.56 17.87
C GLY A 1032 33.13 -35.01 17.50
N THR A 1033 32.88 -33.71 17.70
CA THR A 1033 31.69 -33.01 17.16
C THR A 1033 31.98 -32.54 15.74
N LEU A 1034 31.06 -32.77 14.79
CA LEU A 1034 31.26 -32.32 13.41
C LEU A 1034 31.39 -30.80 13.33
N PHE A 1035 32.45 -30.31 12.69
CA PHE A 1035 32.60 -28.93 12.31
C PHE A 1035 31.86 -28.68 11.00
N LEU A 1036 30.71 -27.99 11.10
CA LEU A 1036 29.78 -27.75 10.02
C LEU A 1036 30.10 -26.50 9.19
N GLY A 1037 31.30 -25.93 9.35
CA GLY A 1037 31.73 -24.72 8.63
C GLY A 1037 31.18 -23.42 9.24
N CYS A 1038 31.11 -22.36 8.43
CA CYS A 1038 30.88 -20.99 8.89
C CYS A 1038 29.71 -20.24 8.22
N ARG A 1039 28.76 -20.98 7.63
CA ARG A 1039 27.47 -20.48 7.11
C ARG A 1039 27.67 -19.32 6.11
N CYS A 1040 28.38 -19.61 5.02
CA CYS A 1040 28.75 -18.61 4.02
C CYS A 1040 27.55 -18.20 3.15
N HIS A 1041 27.21 -16.92 3.11
CA HIS A 1041 26.23 -16.38 2.15
C HIS A 1041 26.87 -15.83 0.87
N ARG A 1042 28.15 -15.42 0.94
CA ARG A 1042 28.96 -14.86 -0.15
C ARG A 1042 30.42 -15.31 -0.03
N GLY A 1043 31.25 -14.93 -0.98
CA GLY A 1043 32.69 -15.17 -0.98
C GLY A 1043 33.18 -16.08 -2.11
N PRO A 1044 34.50 -16.10 -2.35
CA PRO A 1044 35.09 -16.83 -3.47
C PRO A 1044 35.24 -18.34 -3.21
N ASN A 1045 35.48 -19.08 -4.29
CA ASN A 1045 35.62 -20.54 -4.26
C ASN A 1045 36.84 -21.06 -3.46
N VAL A 1046 37.73 -20.15 -3.04
CA VAL A 1046 38.89 -20.49 -2.21
C VAL A 1046 38.46 -21.00 -0.83
N LEU A 1047 37.28 -20.57 -0.33
CA LEU A 1047 36.77 -20.96 0.98
C LEU A 1047 36.51 -22.47 1.06
N GLY A 1048 35.83 -23.04 0.07
CA GLY A 1048 35.55 -24.47 0.02
C GLY A 1048 36.82 -25.30 -0.15
N ARG A 1049 37.81 -24.83 -0.92
CA ARG A 1049 39.13 -25.50 -1.02
C ARG A 1049 39.85 -25.49 0.32
N ALA A 1050 39.89 -24.34 0.99
CA ALA A 1050 40.57 -24.16 2.27
C ALA A 1050 39.92 -24.96 3.42
N ALA A 1051 38.65 -25.29 3.30
CA ALA A 1051 37.92 -26.10 4.28
C ALA A 1051 38.22 -27.60 4.18
N VAL A 1052 38.70 -28.10 3.04
CA VAL A 1052 38.99 -29.54 2.85
C VAL A 1052 40.02 -30.01 3.87
N GLY A 1053 39.69 -31.08 4.62
CA GLY A 1053 40.54 -31.63 5.68
C GLY A 1053 40.52 -30.83 6.99
N HIS A 1054 39.78 -29.73 7.05
CA HIS A 1054 39.68 -28.87 8.24
C HIS A 1054 38.24 -28.62 8.69
N ALA A 1055 37.24 -28.83 7.84
CA ALA A 1055 35.84 -28.90 8.22
C ALA A 1055 35.26 -30.26 7.79
N ASP A 1056 34.31 -30.77 8.57
CA ASP A 1056 33.66 -32.06 8.29
C ASP A 1056 32.51 -31.88 7.29
N VAL A 1057 31.83 -30.72 7.32
CA VAL A 1057 30.81 -30.27 6.37
C VAL A 1057 31.02 -28.78 6.09
N PHE A 1058 30.88 -28.35 4.84
CA PHE A 1058 30.86 -26.93 4.50
C PHE A 1058 29.43 -26.39 4.52
N SER A 1059 29.20 -25.20 5.08
CA SER A 1059 27.85 -24.61 5.16
C SER A 1059 27.68 -23.36 4.33
N VAL A 1060 26.54 -23.27 3.68
CA VAL A 1060 26.12 -22.12 2.85
C VAL A 1060 24.73 -21.64 3.23
N ASN A 1061 24.51 -20.33 3.19
CA ASN A 1061 23.18 -19.73 3.30
C ASN A 1061 22.73 -19.30 1.90
N VAL A 1062 21.65 -19.88 1.39
CA VAL A 1062 21.19 -19.66 0.01
C VAL A 1062 19.69 -19.42 -0.01
N TYR A 1063 19.33 -18.14 -0.10
CA TYR A 1063 17.97 -17.65 -0.25
C TYR A 1063 17.60 -17.55 -1.73
N ASP A 1064 17.29 -18.70 -2.32
CA ASP A 1064 16.87 -18.85 -3.72
C ASP A 1064 15.87 -20.03 -3.82
N ASN A 1065 15.40 -20.37 -5.01
CA ASN A 1065 14.50 -21.50 -5.24
C ASN A 1065 15.22 -22.86 -5.28
N GLU A 1066 16.54 -22.86 -5.38
CA GLU A 1066 17.39 -24.04 -5.50
C GLU A 1066 18.69 -23.83 -4.70
N VAL A 1067 19.32 -24.95 -4.29
CA VAL A 1067 20.62 -24.89 -3.62
C VAL A 1067 21.72 -24.43 -4.57
N ARG A 1068 22.70 -23.72 -4.03
CA ARG A 1068 23.90 -23.27 -4.76
C ARG A 1068 25.13 -23.34 -3.85
N SER A 1069 26.32 -23.46 -4.42
CA SER A 1069 27.56 -23.57 -3.65
C SER A 1069 28.79 -23.07 -4.40
N TRP A 1070 28.75 -21.83 -4.91
CA TRP A 1070 29.87 -21.25 -5.67
C TRP A 1070 31.18 -21.11 -4.86
N GLN A 1071 31.10 -21.15 -3.52
CA GLN A 1071 32.26 -21.20 -2.62
C GLN A 1071 33.00 -22.54 -2.66
N VAL A 1072 32.40 -23.60 -3.18
CA VAL A 1072 32.94 -24.96 -3.17
C VAL A 1072 33.15 -25.43 -4.60
N PRO A 1073 34.40 -25.59 -5.07
CA PRO A 1073 34.67 -26.14 -6.39
C PRO A 1073 34.16 -27.57 -6.57
N ASP A 1074 33.89 -27.95 -7.81
CA ASP A 1074 33.38 -29.29 -8.15
C ASP A 1074 34.33 -30.41 -7.73
N ASN A 1075 35.64 -30.18 -7.78
CA ASN A 1075 36.66 -31.16 -7.36
C ASN A 1075 36.93 -31.19 -5.84
N ALA A 1076 36.33 -30.30 -5.04
CA ALA A 1076 36.54 -30.31 -3.59
C ALA A 1076 35.74 -31.46 -2.93
N GLU A 1077 36.44 -32.42 -2.34
CA GLU A 1077 35.82 -33.59 -1.68
C GLU A 1077 35.36 -33.24 -0.25
N ILE A 1078 34.28 -32.48 -0.16
CA ILE A 1078 33.65 -32.08 1.11
C ILE A 1078 32.11 -32.05 0.94
N PRO A 1079 31.34 -32.61 1.90
CA PRO A 1079 29.90 -32.47 1.90
C PRO A 1079 29.46 -31.04 2.22
N ILE A 1080 28.27 -30.67 1.76
CA ILE A 1080 27.71 -29.32 1.88
C ILE A 1080 26.37 -29.37 2.63
N ILE A 1081 26.08 -28.38 3.46
CA ILE A 1081 24.76 -28.19 4.05
C ILE A 1081 24.25 -26.78 3.75
N ALA A 1082 23.03 -26.67 3.22
CA ALA A 1082 22.35 -25.39 3.12
C ALA A 1082 21.81 -25.04 4.51
N SER A 1083 22.48 -24.13 5.21
CA SER A 1083 22.26 -23.89 6.63
C SER A 1083 21.20 -22.81 6.92
N GLU A 1084 20.78 -22.08 5.88
CA GLU A 1084 19.59 -21.22 5.84
C GLU A 1084 19.03 -21.16 4.43
N PHE A 1085 17.72 -21.29 4.33
CA PHE A 1085 16.92 -20.83 3.20
C PHE A 1085 15.49 -20.58 3.66
N HIS A 1086 14.76 -19.74 2.93
CA HIS A 1086 13.30 -19.67 3.04
C HIS A 1086 12.70 -19.18 1.74
N ILE A 1087 11.41 -19.43 1.61
CA ILE A 1087 10.53 -18.77 0.67
C ILE A 1087 9.28 -18.38 1.48
N GLY A 1088 8.91 -17.11 1.54
CA GLY A 1088 7.65 -16.70 2.16
C GLY A 1088 6.60 -16.38 1.11
N ALA A 1089 5.35 -16.23 1.56
CA ALA A 1089 4.30 -15.66 0.73
C ALA A 1089 3.76 -14.40 1.42
N ALA A 1090 2.98 -13.58 0.72
CA ALA A 1090 2.44 -12.34 1.26
C ALA A 1090 0.93 -12.43 1.60
N ASP A 1091 0.36 -13.64 1.57
CA ASP A 1091 -1.07 -13.90 1.73
C ASP A 1091 -1.52 -14.06 3.20
N ARG A 1092 -0.64 -13.95 4.21
CA ARG A 1092 -1.00 -14.09 5.65
C ARG A 1092 -0.68 -12.88 6.52
N GLY A 1093 -0.86 -11.67 5.99
CA GLY A 1093 -0.90 -10.42 6.76
C GLY A 1093 0.45 -9.91 7.29
N VAL A 1094 1.49 -10.73 7.35
CA VAL A 1094 2.86 -10.28 7.61
C VAL A 1094 3.38 -9.57 6.34
N PRO A 1095 3.78 -8.28 6.38
CA PRO A 1095 3.90 -7.49 5.15
C PRO A 1095 5.05 -7.84 4.21
N SER A 1096 6.00 -8.68 4.64
CA SER A 1096 7.14 -9.07 3.82
C SER A 1096 7.18 -10.59 3.61
N PRO A 1097 7.30 -11.10 2.38
CA PRO A 1097 7.48 -12.53 2.14
C PRO A 1097 8.93 -13.01 2.39
N GLY A 1098 9.85 -12.16 2.84
CA GLY A 1098 11.26 -12.54 3.02
C GLY A 1098 12.07 -12.52 1.73
N LEU A 1099 13.37 -12.82 1.84
CA LEU A 1099 14.37 -12.72 0.78
C LEU A 1099 14.02 -13.42 -0.55
N SER A 1100 13.20 -14.48 -0.51
CA SER A 1100 12.56 -15.11 -1.67
C SER A 1100 11.05 -15.21 -1.43
N SER A 1101 10.26 -15.11 -2.49
CA SER A 1101 8.79 -15.03 -2.41
C SER A 1101 8.08 -16.05 -3.30
N ALA A 1102 6.97 -16.58 -2.81
CA ALA A 1102 5.94 -17.31 -3.54
C ALA A 1102 4.62 -16.51 -3.52
N TRP A 1103 3.70 -16.87 -4.41
CA TRP A 1103 2.39 -16.20 -4.51
C TRP A 1103 1.54 -16.42 -3.25
N ASP A 1104 1.39 -17.67 -2.82
CA ASP A 1104 0.54 -18.08 -1.69
C ASP A 1104 1.20 -19.22 -0.88
N GLN A 1105 0.53 -19.68 0.20
CA GLN A 1105 1.04 -20.79 1.02
C GLN A 1105 1.22 -22.10 0.25
N ARG A 1106 0.46 -22.36 -0.81
CA ARG A 1106 0.59 -23.58 -1.60
C ARG A 1106 1.84 -23.55 -2.46
N GLN A 1107 2.03 -22.47 -3.22
CA GLN A 1107 3.27 -22.24 -3.99
C GLN A 1107 4.49 -22.14 -3.07
N ARG A 1108 4.32 -21.66 -1.83
CA ARG A 1108 5.38 -21.69 -0.81
C ARG A 1108 5.82 -23.12 -0.45
N GLY A 1109 4.86 -24.05 -0.29
CA GLY A 1109 5.15 -25.47 -0.07
C GLY A 1109 5.80 -26.13 -1.27
N LEU A 1110 5.32 -25.85 -2.48
CA LEU A 1110 5.94 -26.37 -3.70
C LEU A 1110 7.35 -25.79 -3.93
N ALA A 1111 7.59 -24.53 -3.55
CA ALA A 1111 8.92 -23.94 -3.58
C ALA A 1111 9.88 -24.61 -2.58
N TYR A 1112 9.41 -24.97 -1.38
CA TYR A 1112 10.19 -25.81 -0.46
C TYR A 1112 10.54 -27.17 -1.09
N ALA A 1113 9.56 -27.82 -1.73
CA ALA A 1113 9.77 -29.08 -2.42
C ALA A 1113 10.82 -28.96 -3.53
N ARG A 1114 10.77 -27.89 -4.34
CA ARG A 1114 11.77 -27.59 -5.38
C ARG A 1114 13.17 -27.40 -4.79
N TYR A 1115 13.28 -26.64 -3.70
CA TYR A 1115 14.57 -26.42 -3.04
C TYR A 1115 15.14 -27.74 -2.50
N LEU A 1116 14.32 -28.53 -1.80
CA LEU A 1116 14.72 -29.84 -1.30
C LEU A 1116 15.14 -30.76 -2.46
N ALA A 1117 14.37 -30.83 -3.53
CA ALA A 1117 14.67 -31.64 -4.72
C ALA A 1117 16.05 -31.33 -5.30
N SER A 1118 16.39 -30.04 -5.44
CA SER A 1118 17.69 -29.61 -5.94
C SER A 1118 18.86 -30.08 -5.04
N ALA A 1119 18.65 -30.08 -3.72
CA ALA A 1119 19.63 -30.59 -2.75
C ALA A 1119 19.77 -32.11 -2.81
N LEU A 1120 18.66 -32.85 -2.94
CA LEU A 1120 18.68 -34.31 -3.01
C LEU A 1120 19.35 -34.82 -4.29
N ALA A 1121 19.17 -34.12 -5.41
CA ALA A 1121 19.82 -34.44 -6.68
C ALA A 1121 21.33 -34.13 -6.68
N ASN A 1122 21.76 -33.13 -5.91
CA ASN A 1122 23.18 -32.78 -5.82
C ASN A 1122 23.95 -33.79 -4.94
N PRO A 1123 25.06 -34.39 -5.43
CA PRO A 1123 25.80 -35.41 -4.70
C PRO A 1123 26.53 -34.90 -3.45
N LYS A 1124 26.78 -33.59 -3.33
CA LYS A 1124 27.51 -33.02 -2.18
C LYS A 1124 26.61 -32.59 -1.03
N PHE A 1125 25.35 -32.20 -1.30
CA PHE A 1125 24.47 -31.72 -0.25
C PHE A 1125 24.03 -32.85 0.67
N VAL A 1126 24.12 -32.65 1.98
CA VAL A 1126 23.71 -33.60 3.03
C VAL A 1126 22.59 -33.08 3.92
N GLY A 1127 22.13 -31.85 3.68
CA GLY A 1127 21.01 -31.27 4.40
C GLY A 1127 20.61 -29.88 3.92
N VAL A 1128 19.40 -29.48 4.33
CA VAL A 1128 18.83 -28.15 4.13
C VAL A 1128 18.11 -27.70 5.41
N HIS A 1129 18.38 -26.50 5.90
CA HIS A 1129 17.79 -25.93 7.11
C HIS A 1129 16.98 -24.69 6.79
N TRP A 1130 15.70 -24.75 7.10
CA TRP A 1130 14.73 -23.68 6.89
C TRP A 1130 14.92 -22.54 7.90
N PHE A 1131 14.96 -21.30 7.44
CA PHE A 1131 14.98 -20.11 8.27
C PHE A 1131 13.60 -19.44 8.22
N GLN A 1132 12.68 -19.69 9.15
CA GLN A 1132 12.87 -20.19 10.51
C GLN A 1132 11.57 -20.80 11.06
N TRP A 1133 11.54 -21.18 12.34
CA TRP A 1133 10.39 -21.82 12.96
C TRP A 1133 9.13 -20.95 13.03
N ASN A 1134 9.20 -19.77 13.66
CA ASN A 1134 8.07 -18.83 13.74
C ASN A 1134 8.15 -17.77 12.64
N ASP A 1135 7.00 -17.28 12.18
CA ASP A 1135 6.95 -16.02 11.44
C ASP A 1135 7.64 -14.93 12.26
N GLN A 1136 8.36 -14.05 11.57
CA GLN A 1136 8.92 -12.90 12.24
C GLN A 1136 7.79 -11.95 12.65
N SER A 1137 8.05 -11.13 13.67
CA SER A 1137 7.09 -10.11 14.09
C SER A 1137 6.70 -9.22 12.91
N ALA A 1138 5.39 -9.10 12.63
CA ALA A 1138 4.89 -8.13 11.67
C ALA A 1138 5.31 -6.69 12.04
N GLY A 1139 5.60 -6.45 13.33
CA GLY A 1139 6.15 -5.22 13.90
C GLY A 1139 7.64 -4.96 13.62
N GLY A 1140 8.35 -5.88 12.96
CA GLY A 1140 9.81 -5.84 12.78
C GLY A 1140 10.53 -6.44 13.99
N ARG A 1141 11.54 -7.29 13.77
CA ARG A 1141 12.48 -7.76 14.79
C ARG A 1141 13.54 -6.68 15.08
N ARG A 1142 14.53 -6.98 15.93
CA ARG A 1142 15.57 -6.02 16.37
C ARG A 1142 16.29 -5.30 15.23
N ASP A 1143 16.52 -5.97 14.10
CA ASP A 1143 17.18 -5.44 12.91
C ASP A 1143 16.21 -5.01 11.80
N ARG A 1144 14.93 -4.86 12.15
CA ARG A 1144 13.82 -4.37 11.30
C ARG A 1144 13.14 -5.42 10.42
N GLU A 1145 13.65 -6.65 10.32
CA GLU A 1145 13.01 -7.68 9.47
C GLU A 1145 11.64 -8.12 10.01
N ASN A 1146 10.68 -8.33 9.11
CA ASN A 1146 9.32 -8.76 9.41
C ASN A 1146 8.80 -9.71 8.32
N HIS A 1147 9.51 -10.81 8.13
CA HIS A 1147 9.26 -11.79 7.08
C HIS A 1147 8.28 -12.90 7.49
N GLN A 1148 7.36 -13.23 6.57
CA GLN A 1148 6.42 -14.35 6.67
C GLN A 1148 7.10 -15.68 6.28
N VAL A 1149 8.07 -16.08 7.09
CA VAL A 1149 8.99 -17.19 6.78
C VAL A 1149 8.90 -18.33 7.81
N GLY A 1150 7.93 -18.30 8.72
CA GLY A 1150 7.69 -19.34 9.72
C GLY A 1150 7.09 -20.63 9.16
N LEU A 1151 7.45 -21.77 9.73
CA LEU A 1151 6.64 -22.99 9.67
C LEU A 1151 5.32 -22.83 10.44
N VAL A 1152 5.36 -22.03 11.51
CA VAL A 1152 4.18 -21.62 12.29
C VAL A 1152 4.03 -20.11 12.29
N ASP A 1153 2.79 -19.65 12.43
CA ASP A 1153 2.46 -18.23 12.58
C ASP A 1153 2.85 -17.70 13.98
N VAL A 1154 2.64 -16.40 14.21
CA VAL A 1154 2.90 -15.75 15.51
C VAL A 1154 2.09 -16.34 16.67
N THR A 1155 1.00 -17.05 16.38
CA THR A 1155 0.14 -17.72 17.36
C THR A 1155 0.61 -19.13 17.71
N GLY A 1156 1.63 -19.63 17.00
CA GLY A 1156 2.18 -20.97 17.16
C GLY A 1156 1.41 -22.06 16.41
N ARG A 1157 0.44 -21.67 15.56
CA ARG A 1157 -0.35 -22.57 14.70
C ARG A 1157 0.32 -22.72 13.33
N SER A 1158 0.16 -23.87 12.70
CA SER A 1158 0.79 -24.15 11.41
C SER A 1158 0.12 -23.44 10.23
N HIS A 1159 0.90 -23.10 9.20
CA HIS A 1159 0.38 -22.71 7.90
C HIS A 1159 -0.01 -23.95 7.08
N VAL A 1160 -1.21 -24.48 7.29
CA VAL A 1160 -1.63 -25.82 6.79
C VAL A 1160 -1.27 -26.10 5.32
N PRO A 1161 -1.60 -25.25 4.32
CA PRO A 1161 -1.26 -25.55 2.92
C PRO A 1161 0.25 -25.68 2.67
N PHE A 1162 1.05 -24.96 3.46
CA PHE A 1162 2.51 -25.03 3.40
C PHE A 1162 3.03 -26.30 4.09
N VAL A 1163 2.64 -26.55 5.33
CA VAL A 1163 3.19 -27.66 6.13
C VAL A 1163 2.75 -29.03 5.64
N ASP A 1164 1.59 -29.15 5.00
CA ASP A 1164 1.14 -30.42 4.41
C ASP A 1164 2.08 -30.87 3.28
N ILE A 1165 2.49 -29.94 2.41
CA ILE A 1165 3.46 -30.22 1.34
C ILE A 1165 4.84 -30.52 1.95
N VAL A 1166 5.29 -29.71 2.92
CA VAL A 1166 6.57 -29.94 3.62
C VAL A 1166 6.59 -31.33 4.24
N SER A 1167 5.52 -31.72 4.94
CA SER A 1167 5.38 -33.05 5.55
C SER A 1167 5.45 -34.15 4.51
N HIS A 1168 4.72 -34.01 3.39
CA HIS A 1168 4.74 -34.99 2.31
C HIS A 1168 6.15 -35.20 1.75
N VAL A 1169 6.85 -34.13 1.37
CA VAL A 1169 8.14 -34.24 0.67
C VAL A 1169 9.29 -34.56 1.63
N ALA A 1170 9.31 -34.01 2.84
CA ALA A 1170 10.39 -34.26 3.80
C ALA A 1170 10.37 -35.69 4.34
N ASN A 1171 9.20 -36.36 4.38
CA ASN A 1171 9.11 -37.79 4.71
C ASN A 1171 9.64 -38.69 3.58
N LYS A 1172 9.65 -38.24 2.32
CA LYS A 1172 10.17 -39.00 1.16
C LYS A 1172 11.66 -38.76 0.86
N LYS A 1173 12.27 -37.74 1.47
CA LYS A 1173 13.62 -37.23 1.10
C LYS A 1173 14.72 -38.29 0.96
N ALA A 1174 14.80 -39.23 1.91
CA ALA A 1174 15.89 -40.21 1.94
C ALA A 1174 15.73 -41.25 0.82
N ALA A 1175 14.50 -41.74 0.62
CA ALA A 1175 14.18 -42.66 -0.47
C ALA A 1175 14.44 -42.01 -1.84
N VAL A 1176 14.01 -40.75 -2.02
CA VAL A 1176 14.25 -40.01 -3.27
C VAL A 1176 15.75 -39.83 -3.52
N ARG A 1177 16.53 -39.41 -2.52
CA ARG A 1177 17.99 -39.26 -2.67
C ARG A 1177 18.68 -40.58 -3.00
N HIS A 1178 18.34 -41.67 -2.31
CA HIS A 1178 18.90 -42.99 -2.60
C HIS A 1178 18.54 -43.45 -4.03
N ALA A 1179 17.36 -43.10 -4.53
CA ALA A 1179 16.97 -43.41 -5.90
C ALA A 1179 17.79 -42.65 -6.98
N LYS A 1180 18.77 -41.82 -6.60
CA LYS A 1180 19.73 -41.13 -7.49
C LYS A 1180 19.05 -40.47 -8.70
N PRO A 1181 18.17 -39.48 -8.46
CA PRO A 1181 17.48 -38.78 -9.55
C PRO A 1181 18.52 -38.12 -10.46
N SER A 1182 18.27 -38.16 -11.77
CA SER A 1182 19.21 -37.65 -12.78
C SER A 1182 19.26 -36.11 -12.84
N SER A 1183 18.25 -35.43 -12.29
CA SER A 1183 18.17 -33.97 -12.23
C SER A 1183 17.29 -33.50 -11.06
N PRO A 1184 17.36 -32.20 -10.68
CA PRO A 1184 16.44 -31.60 -9.72
C PRO A 1184 14.96 -31.77 -10.06
N ILE A 1185 14.56 -31.64 -11.34
CA ILE A 1185 13.15 -31.75 -11.74
C ILE A 1185 12.62 -33.18 -11.59
N HIS A 1186 13.44 -34.20 -11.88
CA HIS A 1186 13.07 -35.60 -11.63
C HIS A 1186 13.01 -35.92 -10.13
N ALA A 1187 13.88 -35.30 -9.31
CA ALA A 1187 13.78 -35.41 -7.86
C ALA A 1187 12.47 -34.78 -7.34
N LEU A 1188 12.07 -33.64 -7.92
CA LEU A 1188 10.84 -32.94 -7.55
C LEU A 1188 9.59 -33.75 -7.88
N GLU A 1189 9.53 -34.35 -9.06
CA GLU A 1189 8.44 -35.26 -9.46
C GLU A 1189 8.29 -36.42 -8.49
N LYS A 1190 9.40 -37.11 -8.13
CA LYS A 1190 9.36 -38.20 -7.14
C LYS A 1190 8.95 -37.75 -5.75
N LEU A 1191 9.31 -36.54 -5.33
CA LEU A 1191 8.87 -35.99 -4.05
C LEU A 1191 7.36 -35.69 -4.04
N LEU A 1192 6.83 -35.18 -5.15
CA LEU A 1192 5.43 -34.79 -5.29
C LEU A 1192 4.52 -35.92 -5.80
N GLU A 1193 5.07 -37.09 -6.10
CA GLU A 1193 4.31 -38.29 -6.42
C GLU A 1193 3.23 -38.54 -5.35
N ASP A 1194 2.04 -38.93 -5.79
CA ASP A 1194 0.81 -39.12 -4.99
C ASP A 1194 0.29 -37.89 -4.24
N PHE A 1195 0.90 -36.71 -4.39
CA PHE A 1195 0.37 -35.50 -3.80
C PHE A 1195 -0.85 -35.01 -4.62
N PRO A 1196 -2.01 -34.72 -3.99
CA PRO A 1196 -3.21 -34.35 -4.73
C PRO A 1196 -3.07 -33.00 -5.44
N SER A 1197 -3.49 -32.96 -6.72
CA SER A 1197 -3.70 -31.71 -7.46
C SER A 1197 -5.01 -31.04 -7.03
N GLU A 1198 -5.06 -29.70 -7.07
CA GLU A 1198 -6.28 -28.97 -6.67
C GLU A 1198 -7.48 -29.22 -7.61
N THR A 1199 -7.24 -29.57 -8.88
CA THR A 1199 -8.30 -29.97 -9.82
C THR A 1199 -9.03 -31.24 -9.41
N LYS A 1200 -8.35 -32.18 -8.73
CA LYS A 1200 -8.98 -33.37 -8.15
C LYS A 1200 -9.64 -33.09 -6.79
N ALA A 1201 -9.20 -32.05 -6.09
CA ALA A 1201 -9.82 -31.62 -4.83
C ALA A 1201 -11.18 -30.91 -5.06
N ALA A 1202 -11.32 -30.14 -6.15
CA ALA A 1202 -12.54 -29.39 -6.46
C ALA A 1202 -13.78 -30.26 -6.78
N THR A 1203 -13.61 -31.54 -7.12
CA THR A 1203 -14.71 -32.50 -7.22
C THR A 1203 -15.05 -33.20 -5.89
N THR A 1204 -14.34 -32.88 -4.80
CA THR A 1204 -14.62 -33.43 -3.46
C THR A 1204 -14.60 -32.43 -2.29
N THR A 1205 -14.55 -31.12 -2.53
CA THR A 1205 -14.68 -30.09 -1.49
C THR A 1205 -15.93 -29.22 -1.67
N SER A 1206 -17.10 -29.86 -1.71
CA SER A 1206 -18.23 -29.36 -0.91
C SER A 1206 -18.36 -30.29 0.30
N ALA A 1207 -18.15 -29.73 1.50
CA ALA A 1207 -18.35 -30.39 2.79
C ALA A 1207 -17.81 -31.84 2.94
N LYS A 1208 -16.49 -32.05 2.99
CA LYS A 1208 -15.96 -33.26 3.64
C LYS A 1208 -15.72 -33.02 5.14
N LYS A 1209 -16.72 -33.42 5.92
CA LYS A 1209 -16.56 -33.83 7.33
C LYS A 1209 -15.37 -34.79 7.44
N LEU A 1210 -14.62 -34.64 8.53
CA LEU A 1210 -13.68 -35.65 9.05
C LEU A 1210 -14.28 -37.06 8.91
N PRO A 1211 -13.54 -38.07 8.40
CA PRO A 1211 -14.06 -39.42 8.28
C PRO A 1211 -14.19 -40.05 9.67
N ALA A 1212 -15.43 -40.30 10.07
CA ALA A 1212 -15.75 -41.24 11.13
C ALA A 1212 -15.85 -42.64 10.52
N THR A 1213 -15.21 -43.60 11.21
CA THR A 1213 -15.47 -45.04 11.26
C THR A 1213 -15.02 -45.96 10.11
N MET A 1214 -14.03 -46.80 10.42
CA MET A 1214 -14.20 -48.25 10.26
C MET A 1214 -14.79 -48.81 11.57
N VAL A 1215 -15.92 -49.51 11.51
CA VAL A 1215 -16.04 -50.98 11.67
C VAL A 1215 -17.51 -51.35 11.43
N SER A 1216 -17.69 -52.45 10.70
CA SER A 1216 -18.89 -52.96 10.02
C SER A 1216 -19.88 -53.74 10.88
N ARG A 1217 -21.12 -53.85 10.36
CA ARG A 1217 -22.18 -54.89 10.58
C ARG A 1217 -22.77 -54.90 12.01
N THR A 1218 -24.08 -54.96 12.26
CA THR A 1218 -25.15 -55.83 11.72
C THR A 1218 -26.54 -55.28 12.09
N GLN A 1219 -27.52 -55.54 11.20
CA GLN A 1219 -28.94 -55.86 11.43
C GLN A 1219 -29.87 -55.02 12.34
N GLU A 1220 -31.00 -54.69 11.71
CA GLU A 1220 -32.26 -54.22 12.29
C GLU A 1220 -32.77 -55.08 13.45
N THR A 1221 -33.38 -54.44 14.46
CA THR A 1221 -34.68 -54.87 15.00
C THR A 1221 -35.37 -53.71 15.72
N LYS A 1222 -36.61 -53.42 15.31
CA LYS A 1222 -37.60 -52.63 16.08
C LYS A 1222 -38.14 -53.49 17.23
N ARG A 1223 -38.31 -52.93 18.43
CA ARG A 1223 -39.54 -53.02 19.26
C ARG A 1223 -39.43 -52.24 20.58
N THR A 1224 -40.53 -51.52 20.84
CA THR A 1224 -41.12 -50.92 22.07
C THR A 1224 -41.04 -51.78 23.36
N PRO A 1225 -41.58 -51.37 24.54
CA PRO A 1225 -41.76 -50.06 25.23
C PRO A 1225 -41.58 -50.12 26.79
N LYS A 1226 -41.91 -49.00 27.48
CA LYS A 1226 -42.63 -48.89 28.78
C LYS A 1226 -41.92 -48.97 30.17
N ARG A 1227 -42.41 -48.03 31.01
CA ARG A 1227 -42.71 -48.05 32.48
C ARG A 1227 -41.52 -48.06 33.44
N ALA A 1228 -41.32 -47.05 34.29
CA ALA A 1228 -42.14 -46.48 35.38
C ALA A 1228 -41.81 -47.09 36.76
N ALA A 1229 -41.37 -46.19 37.65
CA ALA A 1229 -41.81 -46.02 39.05
C ALA A 1229 -41.06 -46.73 40.21
N ILE A 1230 -40.78 -45.89 41.22
CA ILE A 1230 -40.75 -46.11 42.69
C ILE A 1230 -39.45 -46.73 43.24
N MET A 1231 -38.58 -45.89 43.84
CA MET A 1231 -38.51 -45.54 45.27
C MET A 1231 -38.31 -46.76 46.19
N ALA A 1232 -37.16 -46.84 46.87
CA ALA A 1232 -37.04 -46.42 48.28
C ALA A 1232 -35.83 -47.09 48.98
N ASN A 1233 -35.03 -46.23 49.59
CA ASN A 1233 -34.48 -46.33 50.94
C ASN A 1233 -33.22 -47.17 51.26
N ASN A 1234 -32.35 -46.46 52.01
CA ASN A 1234 -31.62 -46.89 53.22
C ASN A 1234 -30.31 -47.67 53.01
N LEU A 1235 -29.16 -47.39 53.65
CA LEU A 1235 -28.70 -46.57 54.80
C LEU A 1235 -27.18 -46.29 54.56
N GLY A 1236 -26.46 -45.35 55.18
CA GLY A 1236 -26.69 -44.49 56.34
C GLY A 1236 -25.80 -43.23 56.25
N GLU A 1237 -26.29 -42.09 56.75
CA GLU A 1237 -25.94 -41.51 58.07
C GLU A 1237 -24.57 -40.82 58.06
N THR A 1238 -24.37 -39.52 58.36
CA THR A 1238 -25.22 -38.51 59.04
C THR A 1238 -24.63 -37.10 58.83
N LYS A 1239 -25.52 -36.10 58.63
CA LYS A 1239 -25.60 -34.74 59.24
C LYS A 1239 -24.28 -33.97 59.51
N ASN A 1240 -24.05 -32.71 59.13
CA ASN A 1240 -24.92 -31.53 59.05
C ASN A 1240 -24.28 -30.46 58.13
N VAL A 1241 -25.11 -29.70 57.41
CA VAL A 1241 -24.76 -28.41 56.80
C VAL A 1241 -25.60 -27.33 57.50
N VAL A 1242 -24.95 -26.34 58.12
CA VAL A 1242 -25.46 -24.96 58.20
C VAL A 1242 -24.28 -23.97 58.19
N SER A 1243 -24.49 -22.91 57.41
CA SER A 1243 -23.81 -21.60 57.40
C SER A 1243 -22.69 -21.35 56.37
N GLN A 1244 -22.95 -20.33 55.57
CA GLN A 1244 -22.02 -19.60 54.73
C GLN A 1244 -20.80 -19.15 55.53
N LYS A 1245 -19.60 -19.31 54.96
CA LYS A 1245 -18.48 -18.39 55.20
C LYS A 1245 -17.77 -18.10 53.89
N THR A 1246 -17.84 -16.83 53.51
CA THR A 1246 -16.99 -16.20 52.50
C THR A 1246 -15.52 -16.39 52.92
N LYS A 1247 -14.73 -17.12 52.13
CA LYS A 1247 -13.27 -17.21 52.37
C LYS A 1247 -12.67 -15.81 52.16
N THR A 1248 -11.89 -15.32 53.11
CA THR A 1248 -11.16 -14.05 52.98
C THR A 1248 -9.90 -14.25 52.14
N VAL A 1249 -9.41 -13.17 51.53
CA VAL A 1249 -8.22 -13.13 50.65
C VAL A 1249 -6.96 -13.75 51.31
N ALA A 1250 -6.88 -13.77 52.64
CA ALA A 1250 -5.76 -14.38 53.36
C ALA A 1250 -5.75 -15.93 53.27
N GLN A 1251 -6.91 -16.58 53.28
CA GLN A 1251 -7.00 -18.06 53.23
C GLN A 1251 -6.77 -18.61 51.82
N LEU A 1252 -7.10 -17.84 50.78
CA LEU A 1252 -6.73 -18.16 49.40
C LEU A 1252 -5.22 -17.97 49.15
N LYS A 1253 -4.54 -17.22 50.00
CA LYS A 1253 -3.09 -16.98 49.92
C LYS A 1253 -2.29 -18.16 50.49
N GLU A 1254 -2.73 -18.76 51.59
CA GLU A 1254 -2.11 -19.97 52.17
C GLU A 1254 -2.25 -21.20 51.25
N GLU A 1255 -3.39 -21.39 50.57
CA GLU A 1255 -3.56 -22.48 49.59
C GLU A 1255 -2.70 -22.27 48.32
N LEU A 1256 -2.37 -21.02 47.97
CA LEU A 1256 -1.47 -20.70 46.86
C LEU A 1256 0.01 -20.88 47.26
N ASP A 1257 0.37 -20.54 48.50
CA ASP A 1257 1.73 -20.68 49.04
C ASP A 1257 2.11 -22.15 49.32
N ALA A 1258 1.13 -23.04 49.58
CA ALA A 1258 1.39 -24.48 49.74
C ALA A 1258 1.64 -25.23 48.42
N SER A 1259 1.19 -24.71 47.27
CA SER A 1259 1.39 -25.36 45.95
C SER A 1259 2.61 -24.87 45.16
N THR A 1260 3.29 -23.84 45.67
CA THR A 1260 4.46 -23.22 45.01
C THR A 1260 5.80 -23.60 45.61
N ALA A 1261 5.84 -24.45 46.65
CA ALA A 1261 7.08 -24.82 47.35
C ALA A 1261 7.89 -25.97 46.72
N GLU A 1262 7.39 -26.69 45.70
CA GLU A 1262 8.10 -27.87 45.15
C GLU A 1262 8.60 -27.73 43.69
N CYS A 1263 8.55 -26.56 43.08
CA CYS A 1263 9.09 -26.37 41.72
C CYS A 1263 9.66 -24.97 41.50
N ILE A 1264 10.74 -24.60 42.19
CA ILE A 1264 11.56 -23.43 41.82
C ILE A 1264 13.05 -23.78 41.92
N ASP A 1265 13.73 -23.71 40.78
CA ASP A 1265 15.19 -23.85 40.60
C ASP A 1265 15.94 -22.70 41.34
N PRO A 1266 16.99 -22.99 42.15
CA PRO A 1266 17.72 -21.99 42.94
C PRO A 1266 18.51 -20.96 42.12
N THR A 1267 18.62 -21.10 40.80
CA THR A 1267 19.40 -20.15 39.97
C THR A 1267 18.71 -18.80 39.75
N TYR A 1268 17.42 -18.67 40.08
CA TYR A 1268 16.66 -17.42 39.90
C TYR A 1268 16.52 -16.55 41.16
N THR A 1269 16.93 -17.02 42.34
CA THR A 1269 16.75 -16.29 43.62
C THR A 1269 17.82 -15.23 43.87
N GLY A 1270 18.95 -15.26 43.16
CA GLY A 1270 20.09 -14.34 43.38
C GLY A 1270 19.91 -12.89 42.89
N LEU A 1271 18.91 -12.61 42.04
CA LEU A 1271 18.71 -11.29 41.42
C LEU A 1271 17.47 -10.53 41.93
N ILE A 1272 16.56 -11.20 42.64
CA ILE A 1272 15.31 -10.58 43.11
C ILE A 1272 15.42 -10.09 44.58
N GLN A 1273 16.31 -10.65 45.39
CA GLN A 1273 16.45 -10.24 46.81
C GLN A 1273 17.29 -8.97 47.07
N LYS A 1274 17.97 -8.40 46.07
CA LYS A 1274 18.90 -7.25 46.29
C LYS A 1274 18.37 -5.86 45.94
N LYS A 1275 17.10 -5.70 45.54
CA LYS A 1275 16.54 -4.39 45.14
C LYS A 1275 15.22 -3.96 45.81
N ILE A 1276 14.72 -4.71 46.79
CA ILE A 1276 13.45 -4.37 47.48
C ILE A 1276 13.65 -3.78 48.88
N TYR A 1277 14.88 -3.65 49.39
CA TYR A 1277 15.13 -2.93 50.65
C TYR A 1277 16.10 -1.76 50.44
N LYS A 1278 15.63 -0.58 50.91
CA LYS A 1278 16.15 0.81 50.83
C LYS A 1278 15.58 1.60 49.64
N ALA A 1279 14.86 2.72 49.78
CA ALA A 1279 14.30 3.56 50.85
C ALA A 1279 13.59 4.76 50.11
N PRO A 1280 12.91 5.72 50.76
CA PRO A 1280 12.00 5.68 51.91
C PRO A 1280 10.52 5.56 51.48
#